data_AF-A0A6A6KC13-F1
#
_entry.id   AF-A0A6A6KC13-F1
#
_cell.length_a   1.000
_cell.length_b   1.000
_cell.length_c   1.000
_cell.angle_alpha   90.00
_cell.angle_beta   90.00
_cell.angle_gamma   90.00
#
_symmetry.space_group_name_H-M   'P 1'
#
loop_
_entity.id
_entity.type
_entity.pdbx_description
1 polymer ?
#
loop_
_entity_poly.entity_id
_entity_poly.type
_entity_poly.pdbx_seq_one_letter_code
_entity_poly.pdbx_strand_id
1 'polypeptide(L)'
;MKQNEDEWLEYQNIIEDVVKRSGLDKNIFYDLRGNHDIFGVPVVGGSFDFFSKYSINGQLARRGNVNSVTLETGERKHLFIGLDTAMSVGLRGPTNLFGHPTDQLLTQLDSQLSQWDSQTNKPVTKISFGHFPLSFSASSHSGKSLKDIFLNHSISAYLCGHLHARFGKNLKRHHQSTSSQNLLSLQKFFQLNMQQIPSGSAKNCSFGAPSAEEFWEWEMGDWRKSRAMRIMAIDRGHVSYLDIDFKSGAKKTIVLPTFPLDSRFMSTSSWHQKYECQHMVPSSYETIRALVFSVSPIVSVVARIYDARPGTLNIVLETPMTKVVVDMSRGDFYAAPWNHKAFDDPSPDRFWLQIEVIDIMARSTLSELRPFSVNGLTTKISWTWKEFFVMGCQWAELYYPIFWSVIYLMLSILLIPRLLLLFSKKQYSYKSFIVEKGFFNGIAWVFQDLCRLPITWFGILGYLIYLLLFPWFIGQVFTDGEDKGYMTYMGWVVRSSNDNRNQEYIGSPDIMVVVLPHLIFVVLPATFVAGALAAERGMFKEHFLSLSGKKEDDDSGQMNKKSQVLDKQGDRRLKFYFGRRCIRKVLLVVCLGICWKHFMETKGASRLAGTKGLSLDSFSPGIDKAIGCYDAAVQELIVIDNLMSALVGIEGQYVKRVHGKEDEITFQIDASMDLALQERAKWIFPLCESYLLIDQFVESRSQFKSGVVNHAFAAALRALLLDYQAMVAQLEHQFRLGKLSIQGLWFYCQPLMGSMQALSTVVKKASANNFTGSAVLNLLQSQAKAMAGDSAVRSLLEKMTHCASNAYLGILERWVYEGVIDDPYGEFFIAENKSLHKESLTQDYDAKYWRQRYSLKEGIPSFLANIAGTILTTGKYLNVMRECGHNVQVPSSKNSKLMNFGSNHQYLECIKAAYDFASSELLNLIKEKYDLMGKLLSLKHYLLLDQGDFLVHFTDIARDELTKKLDEISVEKLQSLLDLALRTTAAAADPCHEDLTCCVERSSLLKTLGNLKDLGTRAFPDNNDLEEPMSITGLETFSLSYKVQWPLSIVISKKALTKYQLIFRFLFHCKHVDRQLCGAWQVHQGVRALNMRGTAIPRSALLCRSMLKFINSLLHYLTFEVLEPNWHMMYNKMQTAKSIDEVIQYHDLFLDKCLKECLLLLPELLKKVERLKLVCLQYAAASQWLISSSIDIPKLEEPSDVSLRSEKSKQWRSRSQSQAVKMMTQNTTVTESILKFEREFNAELQSLGPILSSNSQAEPYLTHLAQWILGIRNDQ
;
A
#
# COMPACT_ATOMS: atom_id res chain seq x y z
N MET A 1 10.45 13.17 -44.50
CA MET A 1 9.69 14.41 -44.82
C MET A 1 10.67 15.57 -44.90
N LYS A 2 10.40 16.61 -45.70
CA LYS A 2 11.20 17.85 -45.80
C LYS A 2 10.27 19.06 -45.77
N GLN A 3 10.79 20.23 -45.42
CA GLN A 3 10.05 21.48 -45.52
C GLN A 3 9.79 21.86 -46.99
N ASN A 4 8.72 22.63 -47.19
CA ASN A 4 8.39 23.22 -48.47
C ASN A 4 8.43 24.75 -48.34
N GLU A 5 9.26 25.41 -49.15
CA GLU A 5 9.40 26.87 -49.12
C GLU A 5 8.14 27.57 -49.66
N ASP A 6 7.44 26.96 -50.62
CA ASP A 6 6.22 27.52 -51.20
C ASP A 6 5.10 27.69 -50.17
N GLU A 7 4.98 26.75 -49.22
CA GLU A 7 3.99 26.82 -48.13
C GLU A 7 4.28 28.00 -47.18
N TRP A 8 5.55 28.32 -46.95
CA TRP A 8 5.97 29.44 -46.11
C TRP A 8 5.74 30.80 -46.78
N LEU A 9 5.97 30.89 -48.09
CA LEU A 9 5.65 32.08 -48.88
C LEU A 9 4.14 32.34 -48.88
N GLU A 10 3.33 31.29 -49.04
CA GLU A 10 1.86 31.40 -48.96
C GLU A 10 1.41 31.85 -47.56
N TYR A 11 1.96 31.27 -46.50
CA TYR A 11 1.69 31.67 -45.12
C TYR A 11 1.98 33.16 -44.90
N GLN A 12 3.15 33.64 -45.32
CA GLN A 12 3.51 35.05 -45.19
C GLN A 12 2.50 35.96 -45.90
N ASN A 13 2.16 35.65 -47.16
CA ASN A 13 1.22 36.45 -47.94
C ASN A 13 -0.17 36.49 -47.28
N ILE A 14 -0.65 35.35 -46.77
CA ILE A 14 -1.96 35.26 -46.08
C ILE A 14 -1.96 36.09 -44.80
N ILE A 15 -0.90 36.00 -43.99
CA ILE A 15 -0.80 36.77 -42.75
C ILE A 15 -0.75 38.27 -43.03
N GLU A 16 -0.02 38.72 -44.04
CA GLU A 16 0.01 40.13 -44.44
C GLU A 16 -1.38 40.61 -44.89
N ASP A 17 -2.13 39.77 -45.61
CA ASP A 17 -3.52 40.05 -45.97
C ASP A 17 -4.44 40.08 -44.73
N VAL A 18 -4.26 39.18 -43.76
CA VAL A 18 -5.01 39.19 -42.49
C VAL A 18 -4.74 40.45 -41.68
N VAL A 19 -3.48 40.87 -41.55
CA VAL A 19 -3.09 42.12 -40.88
C VAL A 19 -3.77 43.31 -41.57
N LYS A 20 -3.70 43.36 -42.91
CA LYS A 20 -4.29 44.43 -43.71
C LYS A 20 -5.82 44.49 -43.60
N ARG A 21 -6.51 43.35 -43.65
CA ARG A 21 -7.98 43.28 -43.58
C ARG A 21 -8.52 43.50 -42.17
N SER A 22 -7.82 43.03 -41.16
CA SER A 22 -8.26 43.15 -39.76
C SER A 22 -7.99 44.54 -39.17
N GLY A 23 -7.02 45.29 -39.71
CA GLY A 23 -6.59 46.58 -39.14
C GLY A 23 -5.93 46.42 -37.77
N LEU A 24 -5.49 45.22 -37.43
CA LEU A 24 -4.76 44.90 -36.20
C LEU A 24 -3.27 45.16 -36.41
N ASP A 25 -2.58 45.66 -35.39
CA ASP A 25 -1.13 45.87 -35.45
C ASP A 25 -0.42 44.53 -35.67
N LYS A 26 0.50 44.47 -36.64
CA LYS A 26 1.31 43.28 -36.92
C LYS A 26 2.01 42.74 -35.66
N ASN A 27 2.35 43.62 -34.70
CA ASN A 27 2.99 43.23 -33.44
C ASN A 27 2.14 42.32 -32.54
N ILE A 28 0.82 42.27 -32.69
CA ILE A 28 -0.02 41.44 -31.80
C ILE A 28 -0.07 39.98 -32.27
N PHE A 29 0.28 39.73 -33.54
CA PHE A 29 0.32 38.39 -34.08
C PHE A 29 1.55 37.66 -33.57
N TYR A 30 1.37 36.38 -33.29
CA TYR A 30 2.39 35.53 -32.72
C TYR A 30 2.26 34.13 -33.32
N ASP A 31 3.37 33.61 -33.83
CA ASP A 31 3.47 32.25 -34.38
C ASP A 31 4.58 31.46 -33.69
N LEU A 32 4.38 30.15 -33.59
CA LEU A 32 5.26 29.27 -32.82
C LEU A 32 5.75 28.15 -33.71
N ARG A 33 7.02 27.78 -33.55
CA ARG A 33 7.67 26.75 -34.35
C ARG A 33 7.09 25.39 -34.03
N GLY A 34 6.66 24.67 -35.06
CA GLY A 34 6.22 23.29 -34.98
C GLY A 34 7.31 22.28 -35.35
N ASN A 35 7.02 21.00 -35.13
CA ASN A 35 7.90 19.91 -35.53
C ASN A 35 8.12 19.82 -37.06
N HIS A 36 7.13 20.22 -37.85
CA HIS A 36 7.25 20.24 -39.31
C HIS A 36 8.27 21.27 -39.80
N ASP A 37 8.44 22.34 -39.03
CA ASP A 37 9.27 23.51 -39.34
C ASP A 37 10.74 23.27 -39.02
N ILE A 38 11.09 22.07 -38.56
CA ILE A 38 12.47 21.68 -38.30
C ILE A 38 12.87 20.42 -39.07
N PHE A 39 12.01 19.87 -39.94
CA PHE A 39 12.37 18.65 -40.67
C PHE A 39 13.57 18.84 -41.60
N GLY A 40 14.68 18.18 -41.25
CA GLY A 40 15.93 18.17 -42.01
C GLY A 40 16.76 19.46 -41.88
N VAL A 41 16.46 20.32 -40.91
CA VAL A 41 17.20 21.57 -40.65
C VAL A 41 18.42 21.29 -39.77
N PRO A 42 19.65 21.50 -40.27
CA PRO A 42 20.85 21.20 -39.48
C PRO A 42 21.07 22.19 -38.33
N VAL A 43 20.78 23.49 -38.55
CA VAL A 43 21.01 24.57 -37.59
C VAL A 43 19.87 25.59 -37.63
N VAL A 44 19.36 25.96 -36.46
CA VAL A 44 18.39 27.05 -36.28
C VAL A 44 19.00 28.39 -36.71
N GLY A 45 18.27 29.13 -37.55
CA GLY A 45 18.73 30.38 -38.18
C GLY A 45 19.61 30.18 -39.41
N GLY A 46 19.86 28.93 -39.83
CA GLY A 46 20.58 28.62 -41.06
C GLY A 46 19.73 28.83 -42.33
N SER A 47 20.30 28.57 -43.51
CA SER A 47 19.65 28.78 -44.81
C SER A 47 18.38 27.95 -45.03
N PHE A 48 18.26 26.81 -44.33
CA PHE A 48 17.12 25.89 -44.42
C PHE A 48 16.08 26.09 -43.31
N ASP A 49 16.27 27.06 -42.41
CA ASP A 49 15.29 27.41 -41.37
C ASP A 49 14.28 28.45 -41.91
N PHE A 50 13.25 27.95 -42.58
CA PHE A 50 12.21 28.80 -43.18
C PHE A 50 11.32 29.49 -42.15
N PHE A 51 11.17 28.92 -40.94
CA PHE A 51 10.47 29.60 -39.85
C PHE A 51 11.17 30.92 -39.53
N SER A 52 12.48 30.92 -39.32
CA SER A 52 13.23 32.15 -39.02
C SER A 52 13.18 33.20 -40.14
N LYS A 53 12.97 32.76 -41.39
CA LYS A 53 12.94 33.63 -42.59
C LYS A 53 11.56 34.23 -42.86
N TYR A 54 10.49 33.43 -42.76
CA TYR A 54 9.14 33.78 -43.24
C TYR A 54 8.10 33.98 -42.12
N SER A 55 8.35 33.51 -40.89
CA SER A 55 7.42 33.70 -39.77
C SER A 55 7.31 35.16 -39.31
N ILE A 56 6.20 35.53 -38.68
CA ILE A 56 5.99 36.85 -38.11
C ILE A 56 7.00 37.11 -37.00
N ASN A 57 7.19 36.14 -36.09
CA ASN A 57 8.16 36.28 -35.01
C ASN A 57 9.60 36.36 -35.54
N GLY A 58 9.93 35.63 -36.61
CA GLY A 58 11.22 35.77 -37.31
C GLY A 58 11.44 37.17 -37.87
N GLN A 59 10.42 37.74 -38.52
CA GLN A 59 10.45 39.10 -39.08
C GLN A 59 10.53 40.20 -38.01
N LEU A 60 9.87 40.00 -36.86
CA LEU A 60 9.90 40.91 -35.71
C LEU A 60 11.11 40.66 -34.78
N ALA A 61 12.09 39.86 -35.20
CA ALA A 61 13.29 39.51 -34.45
C ALA A 61 13.03 38.86 -33.07
N ARG A 62 11.87 38.23 -32.87
CA ARG A 62 11.50 37.46 -31.67
C ARG A 62 12.04 36.03 -31.73
N ARG A 63 13.37 35.92 -31.78
CA ARG A 63 14.09 34.63 -31.97
C ARG A 63 14.35 33.86 -30.66
N GLY A 64 13.87 34.36 -29.53
CA GLY A 64 14.02 33.68 -28.24
C GLY A 64 13.17 32.41 -28.17
N ASN A 65 13.68 31.37 -27.50
CA ASN A 65 12.92 30.14 -27.27
C ASN A 65 11.78 30.33 -26.26
N VAL A 66 11.87 31.36 -25.42
CA VAL A 66 10.80 31.80 -24.52
C VAL A 66 10.51 33.26 -24.83
N ASN A 67 9.30 33.57 -25.29
CA ASN A 67 8.86 34.96 -25.43
C ASN A 67 7.61 35.18 -24.59
N SER A 68 7.57 36.32 -23.91
CA SER A 68 6.45 36.73 -23.08
C SER A 68 5.76 37.98 -23.65
N VAL A 69 4.43 38.00 -23.58
CA VAL A 69 3.60 39.15 -23.91
C VAL A 69 2.77 39.49 -22.68
N THR A 70 2.84 40.75 -22.26
CA THR A 70 2.14 41.25 -21.08
C THR A 70 1.05 42.21 -21.47
N LEU A 71 -0.14 42.04 -20.89
CA LEU A 71 -1.25 42.95 -21.03
C LEU A 71 -1.66 43.42 -19.64
N GLU A 72 -1.59 44.72 -19.40
CA GLU A 72 -2.04 45.32 -18.15
C GLU A 72 -3.41 45.94 -18.33
N THR A 73 -4.36 45.53 -17.49
CA THR A 73 -5.67 46.16 -17.35
C THR A 73 -5.72 46.98 -16.07
N GLY A 74 -6.76 47.81 -15.91
CA GLY A 74 -6.95 48.60 -14.69
C GLY A 74 -6.93 47.75 -13.41
N GLU A 75 -7.50 46.54 -13.47
CA GLU A 75 -7.67 45.66 -12.30
C GLU A 75 -6.65 44.52 -12.21
N ARG A 76 -6.15 43.99 -13.35
CA ARG A 76 -5.31 42.77 -13.40
C ARG A 76 -4.22 42.82 -14.45
N LYS A 77 -3.18 42.00 -14.26
CA LYS A 77 -2.16 41.76 -15.28
C LYS A 77 -2.33 40.39 -15.91
N HIS A 78 -2.12 40.30 -17.22
CA HIS A 78 -2.17 39.05 -17.97
C HIS A 78 -0.80 38.79 -18.59
N LEU A 79 -0.29 37.58 -18.39
CA LEU A 79 1.00 37.13 -18.90
C LEU A 79 0.78 35.96 -19.84
N PHE A 80 1.18 36.13 -21.10
CA PHE A 80 1.17 35.10 -22.12
C PHE A 80 2.60 34.67 -22.42
N ILE A 81 2.91 33.38 -22.36
CA ILE A 81 4.27 32.86 -22.58
C ILE A 81 4.26 31.81 -23.70
N GLY A 82 4.94 32.12 -24.80
CA GLY A 82 5.20 31.20 -25.90
C GLY A 82 6.50 30.42 -25.69
N LEU A 83 6.46 29.11 -25.92
CA LEU A 83 7.58 28.19 -25.71
C LEU A 83 7.95 27.42 -26.99
N ASP A 84 9.15 27.63 -27.50
CA ASP A 84 9.75 26.78 -28.53
C ASP A 84 10.50 25.62 -27.87
N THR A 85 9.91 24.43 -27.96
CA THR A 85 10.49 23.18 -27.46
C THR A 85 10.93 22.26 -28.59
N ALA A 86 11.01 22.76 -29.83
CA ALA A 86 11.57 21.99 -30.93
C ALA A 86 13.07 21.72 -30.69
N MET A 87 13.56 20.59 -31.23
CA MET A 87 14.98 20.23 -31.13
C MET A 87 15.85 21.29 -31.79
N SER A 88 16.99 21.62 -31.22
CA SER A 88 17.95 22.53 -31.85
C SER A 88 18.47 22.02 -33.21
N VAL A 89 18.43 20.70 -33.40
CA VAL A 89 18.87 20.00 -34.61
C VAL A 89 17.68 19.20 -35.18
N GLY A 90 17.32 19.51 -36.40
CA GLY A 90 16.14 19.03 -37.06
C GLY A 90 16.36 17.78 -37.90
N LEU A 91 16.03 16.60 -37.36
CA LEU A 91 16.16 15.34 -38.09
C LEU A 91 15.07 15.20 -39.18
N ARG A 92 15.29 14.39 -40.22
CA ARG A 92 14.24 14.04 -41.21
C ARG A 92 13.24 13.03 -40.63
N GLY A 93 11.93 13.27 -40.86
CA GLY A 93 10.85 12.37 -40.40
C GLY A 93 11.02 10.90 -40.84
N PRO A 94 10.63 9.90 -40.01
CA PRO A 94 9.58 9.96 -38.98
C PRO A 94 10.04 10.29 -37.53
N THR A 95 11.14 11.00 -37.35
CA THR A 95 11.60 11.56 -36.05
C THR A 95 10.93 12.92 -35.71
N ASN A 96 11.31 13.57 -34.59
CA ASN A 96 10.78 14.85 -34.11
C ASN A 96 9.27 14.83 -33.78
N LEU A 97 8.82 13.77 -33.11
CA LEU A 97 7.47 13.67 -32.56
C LEU A 97 7.37 14.34 -31.18
N PHE A 98 8.45 14.33 -30.40
CA PHE A 98 8.51 14.87 -29.05
C PHE A 98 9.06 16.31 -29.03
N GLY A 99 8.60 17.10 -28.07
CA GLY A 99 9.27 18.34 -27.66
C GLY A 99 10.48 18.02 -26.78
N HIS A 100 11.58 18.73 -26.97
CA HIS A 100 12.86 18.53 -26.30
C HIS A 100 13.26 19.79 -25.53
N PRO A 101 12.66 20.05 -24.36
CA PRO A 101 13.03 21.19 -23.54
C PRO A 101 14.46 21.05 -23.01
N THR A 102 15.29 22.06 -23.26
CA THR A 102 16.66 22.13 -22.72
C THR A 102 16.66 22.70 -21.29
N ASP A 103 17.67 22.37 -20.48
CA ASP A 103 17.81 22.94 -19.13
C ASP A 103 17.90 24.48 -19.15
N GLN A 104 18.47 25.04 -20.22
CA GLN A 104 18.52 26.47 -20.44
C GLN A 104 17.13 27.07 -20.65
N LEU A 105 16.30 26.44 -21.49
CA LEU A 105 14.90 26.86 -21.71
C LEU A 105 14.12 26.85 -20.40
N LEU A 106 14.24 25.75 -19.64
CA LEU A 106 13.53 25.59 -18.37
C LEU A 106 13.94 26.64 -17.34
N THR A 107 15.23 26.95 -17.25
CA THR A 107 15.73 28.00 -16.35
C THR A 107 15.24 29.39 -16.77
N GLN A 108 15.21 29.69 -18.08
CA GLN A 108 14.66 30.94 -18.59
C GLN A 108 13.16 31.07 -18.31
N LEU A 109 12.40 29.99 -18.47
CA LEU A 109 10.98 29.94 -18.16
C LEU A 109 10.69 30.18 -16.68
N ASP A 110 11.41 29.47 -15.80
CA ASP A 110 11.30 29.60 -14.35
C ASP A 110 11.63 31.03 -13.88
N SER A 111 12.69 31.63 -14.43
CA SER A 111 13.05 33.03 -14.17
C SER A 111 11.97 34.01 -14.62
N GLN A 112 11.42 33.83 -15.83
CA GLN A 112 10.36 34.68 -16.36
C GLN A 112 9.10 34.60 -15.52
N LEU A 113 8.70 33.41 -15.08
CA LEU A 113 7.51 33.22 -14.24
C LEU A 113 7.70 33.75 -12.81
N SER A 114 8.87 33.48 -12.21
CA SER A 114 9.24 33.93 -10.86
C SER A 114 9.18 35.45 -10.68
N GLN A 115 9.53 36.21 -11.74
CA GLN A 115 9.45 37.66 -11.72
C GLN A 115 8.04 38.17 -11.36
N TRP A 116 7.00 37.44 -11.73
CA TRP A 116 5.60 37.85 -11.51
C TRP A 116 5.02 37.34 -10.20
N ASP A 117 5.63 36.32 -9.59
CA ASP A 117 5.21 35.85 -8.25
C ASP A 117 5.59 36.82 -7.14
N SER A 118 6.60 37.67 -7.38
CA SER A 118 7.10 38.65 -6.40
C SER A 118 6.42 40.03 -6.46
N GLN A 119 5.62 40.33 -7.49
CA GLN A 119 4.99 41.65 -7.68
C GLN A 119 3.57 41.69 -7.07
N THR A 120 3.43 42.33 -5.92
CA THR A 120 2.28 42.18 -5.00
C THR A 120 1.09 43.13 -5.19
N ASN A 121 1.08 44.05 -6.17
CA ASN A 121 0.03 45.08 -6.22
C ASN A 121 -1.23 44.72 -7.05
N LYS A 122 -1.18 43.76 -7.99
CA LYS A 122 -2.33 43.33 -8.81
C LYS A 122 -2.26 41.82 -9.08
N PRO A 123 -3.41 41.09 -9.05
CA PRO A 123 -3.40 39.66 -9.36
C PRO A 123 -3.05 39.42 -10.83
N VAL A 124 -2.23 38.38 -11.07
CA VAL A 124 -1.71 38.03 -12.39
C VAL A 124 -2.37 36.75 -12.91
N THR A 125 -2.88 36.76 -14.13
CA THR A 125 -3.34 35.56 -14.85
C THR A 125 -2.24 35.13 -15.81
N LYS A 126 -1.70 33.91 -15.64
CA LYS A 126 -0.61 33.37 -16.45
C LYS A 126 -1.13 32.29 -17.40
N ILE A 127 -0.85 32.43 -18.69
CA ILE A 127 -1.23 31.46 -19.73
C ILE A 127 0.00 31.14 -20.56
N SER A 128 0.28 29.86 -20.76
CA SER A 128 1.39 29.41 -21.59
C SER A 128 0.88 28.71 -22.84
N PHE A 129 1.64 28.77 -23.93
CA PHE A 129 1.33 28.07 -25.16
C PHE A 129 2.60 27.53 -25.83
N GLY A 130 2.48 26.36 -26.44
CA GLY A 130 3.59 25.65 -27.11
C GLY A 130 3.06 24.68 -28.16
N HIS A 131 3.95 24.06 -28.92
CA HIS A 131 3.52 23.13 -29.98
C HIS A 131 3.08 21.78 -29.41
N PHE A 132 3.92 21.19 -28.56
CA PHE A 132 3.78 19.81 -28.10
C PHE A 132 2.96 19.70 -26.80
N PRO A 133 2.06 18.71 -26.69
CA PRO A 133 1.45 18.33 -25.43
C PRO A 133 2.50 17.74 -24.48
N LEU A 134 2.25 17.81 -23.18
CA LEU A 134 3.18 17.35 -22.16
C LEU A 134 3.41 15.83 -22.21
N SER A 135 2.44 15.06 -22.70
CA SER A 135 2.58 13.60 -22.94
C SER A 135 3.59 13.25 -24.04
N PHE A 136 3.86 14.20 -24.95
CA PHE A 136 4.87 14.12 -25.99
C PHE A 136 5.98 15.16 -25.76
N SER A 137 6.35 15.40 -24.51
CA SER A 137 7.53 16.19 -24.15
C SER A 137 8.54 15.30 -23.43
N ALA A 138 9.80 15.34 -23.86
CA ALA A 138 10.90 14.68 -23.18
C ALA A 138 11.30 15.45 -21.90
N SER A 139 11.98 14.76 -20.98
CA SER A 139 12.68 15.39 -19.86
C SER A 139 13.97 16.05 -20.35
N SER A 140 14.36 17.15 -19.70
CA SER A 140 15.68 17.76 -19.90
C SER A 140 16.83 16.84 -19.42
N HIS A 141 18.09 17.19 -19.70
CA HIS A 141 19.25 16.41 -19.23
C HIS A 141 19.33 16.33 -17.70
N SER A 142 18.84 17.35 -16.98
CA SER A 142 18.73 17.32 -15.52
C SER A 142 17.55 16.48 -14.98
N GLY A 143 16.71 15.95 -15.86
CA GLY A 143 15.50 15.20 -15.48
C GLY A 143 14.29 16.07 -15.13
N LYS A 144 14.37 17.40 -15.28
CA LYS A 144 13.24 18.31 -15.06
C LYS A 144 12.29 18.34 -16.26
N SER A 145 11.00 18.46 -16.00
CA SER A 145 9.96 18.59 -17.02
C SER A 145 9.27 19.96 -17.01
N LEU A 146 8.62 20.33 -18.12
CA LEU A 146 7.80 21.54 -18.20
C LEU A 146 6.64 21.53 -17.20
N LYS A 147 6.09 20.34 -16.93
CA LYS A 147 5.01 20.14 -15.97
C LYS A 147 5.40 20.64 -14.58
N ASP A 148 6.64 20.38 -14.14
CA ASP A 148 7.10 20.73 -12.80
C ASP A 148 7.13 22.26 -12.60
N ILE A 149 7.57 22.99 -13.62
CA ILE A 149 7.64 24.47 -13.61
C ILE A 149 6.23 25.08 -13.65
N PHE A 150 5.35 24.53 -14.48
CA PHE A 150 3.97 25.00 -14.59
C PHE A 150 3.17 24.80 -13.30
N LEU A 151 3.40 23.70 -12.57
CA LEU A 151 2.81 23.49 -11.24
C LEU A 151 3.37 24.47 -10.22
N ASN A 152 4.70 24.63 -10.16
CA ASN A 152 5.37 25.54 -9.23
C ASN A 152 4.84 26.98 -9.33
N HIS A 153 4.58 27.46 -10.54
CA HIS A 153 4.08 28.82 -10.78
C HIS A 153 2.56 28.93 -10.91
N SER A 154 1.81 27.83 -10.74
CA SER A 154 0.34 27.75 -10.81
C SER A 154 -0.27 28.51 -12.00
N ILE A 155 0.13 28.13 -13.22
CA ILE A 155 -0.42 28.77 -14.44
C ILE A 155 -1.91 28.41 -14.62
N SER A 156 -2.68 29.28 -15.28
CA SER A 156 -4.12 29.02 -15.50
C SER A 156 -4.37 27.94 -16.55
N ALA A 157 -3.66 28.03 -17.69
CA ALA A 157 -3.76 27.04 -18.76
C ALA A 157 -2.49 26.95 -19.62
N TYR A 158 -2.19 25.76 -20.12
CA TYR A 158 -1.22 25.47 -21.17
C TYR A 158 -1.95 25.06 -22.46
N LEU A 159 -1.72 25.82 -23.54
CA LEU A 159 -2.34 25.60 -24.85
C LEU A 159 -1.35 24.90 -25.78
N CYS A 160 -1.77 23.82 -26.44
CA CYS A 160 -0.92 23.11 -27.40
C CYS A 160 -1.69 22.61 -28.64
N GLY A 161 -0.96 22.24 -29.70
CA GLY A 161 -1.55 21.94 -31.01
C GLY A 161 -0.69 21.01 -31.87
N HIS A 162 -0.52 19.76 -31.45
CA HIS A 162 0.33 18.77 -32.13
C HIS A 162 -0.45 17.61 -32.75
N LEU A 163 -1.49 17.13 -32.09
CA LEU A 163 -2.11 15.86 -32.41
C LEU A 163 -3.27 16.08 -33.38
N HIS A 164 -3.50 15.11 -34.26
CA HIS A 164 -4.61 15.22 -35.19
C HIS A 164 -5.93 14.85 -34.51
N ALA A 165 -7.04 15.51 -34.86
CA ALA A 165 -8.39 15.19 -34.36
C ALA A 165 -8.89 13.75 -34.64
N ARG A 166 -8.06 12.87 -35.23
CA ARG A 166 -8.31 11.42 -35.35
C ARG A 166 -8.31 10.71 -33.99
N PHE A 167 -7.69 11.28 -32.96
CA PHE A 167 -7.55 10.65 -31.64
C PHE A 167 -8.70 10.94 -30.68
N GLY A 168 -9.50 11.97 -30.94
CA GLY A 168 -10.65 12.34 -30.12
C GLY A 168 -10.96 13.82 -30.21
N LYS A 169 -12.03 14.24 -29.55
CA LYS A 169 -12.40 15.66 -29.39
C LYS A 169 -12.07 16.17 -27.98
N ASN A 170 -11.87 15.29 -27.01
CA ASN A 170 -11.64 15.64 -25.60
C ASN A 170 -10.17 15.49 -25.20
N LEU A 171 -9.28 16.15 -25.95
CA LEU A 171 -7.84 16.18 -25.71
C LEU A 171 -7.49 17.28 -24.69
N LYS A 172 -7.94 17.11 -23.45
CA LYS A 172 -7.62 18.04 -22.35
C LYS A 172 -7.25 17.26 -21.10
N ARG A 173 -6.40 17.82 -20.25
CA ARG A 173 -5.87 17.17 -19.04
C ARG A 173 -5.73 18.17 -17.91
N HIS A 174 -6.12 17.78 -16.69
CA HIS A 174 -5.90 18.57 -15.48
C HIS A 174 -4.71 18.01 -14.70
N HIS A 175 -3.79 18.89 -14.31
CA HIS A 175 -2.60 18.57 -13.52
C HIS A 175 -2.71 19.18 -12.12
N GLN A 176 -2.38 18.41 -11.09
CA GLN A 176 -2.40 18.84 -9.69
C GLN A 176 -1.15 18.31 -8.97
N SER A 177 -0.64 19.06 -7.99
CA SER A 177 0.48 18.65 -7.13
C SER A 177 -0.01 17.67 -6.06
N THR A 178 0.51 16.43 -6.06
CA THR A 178 0.21 15.41 -5.04
C THR A 178 1.31 15.41 -3.99
N SER A 179 0.96 15.71 -2.74
CA SER A 179 1.88 15.77 -1.58
C SER A 179 2.45 14.41 -1.13
N SER A 180 2.06 13.30 -1.75
CA SER A 180 2.60 11.97 -1.46
C SER A 180 3.71 11.59 -2.45
N GLN A 181 4.97 11.84 -2.09
CA GLN A 181 6.13 11.23 -2.75
C GLN A 181 6.21 9.73 -2.44
N ASN A 182 5.25 8.95 -2.93
CA ASN A 182 5.40 7.50 -3.04
C ASN A 182 6.14 7.22 -4.35
N LEU A 183 7.41 6.84 -4.23
CA LEU A 183 8.34 6.53 -5.34
C LEU A 183 7.86 5.39 -6.28
N LEU A 184 6.75 4.72 -5.95
CA LEU A 184 6.15 3.60 -6.68
C LEU A 184 4.81 3.93 -7.35
N SER A 185 4.37 5.19 -7.38
CA SER A 185 3.05 5.50 -7.94
C SER A 185 3.02 5.37 -9.47
N LEU A 186 2.11 4.53 -9.98
CA LEU A 186 1.73 4.42 -11.40
C LEU A 186 1.42 5.79 -12.06
N GLN A 187 1.16 6.83 -11.26
CA GLN A 187 0.88 8.21 -11.68
C GLN A 187 2.05 8.89 -12.42
N LYS A 188 3.30 8.44 -12.21
CA LYS A 188 4.45 8.94 -13.00
C LYS A 188 4.33 8.55 -14.48
N PHE A 189 3.76 7.37 -14.77
CA PHE A 189 3.68 6.80 -16.11
C PHE A 189 2.32 7.02 -16.79
N PHE A 190 1.22 6.93 -16.02
CA PHE A 190 -0.13 7.00 -16.55
C PHE A 190 -1.06 7.82 -15.67
N GLN A 191 -1.97 8.55 -16.31
CA GLN A 191 -3.13 9.16 -15.67
C GLN A 191 -4.38 8.57 -16.31
N LEU A 192 -5.18 7.81 -15.57
CA LEU A 192 -6.33 7.08 -16.12
C LEU A 192 -7.54 7.98 -16.39
N ASN A 193 -7.64 9.11 -15.67
CA ASN A 193 -8.76 10.03 -15.75
C ASN A 193 -8.30 11.45 -16.08
N MET A 194 -9.17 12.21 -16.74
CA MET A 194 -8.92 13.60 -17.11
C MET A 194 -8.55 14.51 -15.93
N GLN A 195 -9.10 14.22 -14.76
CA GLN A 195 -8.82 14.87 -13.49
C GLN A 195 -8.15 13.89 -12.52
N GLN A 196 -7.15 14.37 -11.77
CA GLN A 196 -6.57 13.60 -10.66
C GLN A 196 -7.52 13.64 -9.46
N ILE A 197 -7.61 12.53 -8.71
CA ILE A 197 -8.43 12.47 -7.51
C ILE A 197 -7.69 13.27 -6.43
N PRO A 198 -8.28 14.34 -5.87
CA PRO A 198 -7.66 15.07 -4.78
C PRO A 198 -7.49 14.13 -3.58
N SER A 199 -6.26 13.99 -3.08
CA SER A 199 -6.05 13.47 -1.73
C SER A 199 -6.63 14.50 -0.78
N GLY A 200 -7.72 14.16 -0.09
CA GLY A 200 -8.58 15.09 0.65
C GLY A 200 -7.81 16.21 1.35
N SER A 201 -7.95 17.44 0.84
CA SER A 201 -7.39 18.60 1.52
C SER A 201 -8.25 18.91 2.74
N ALA A 202 -7.63 18.91 3.92
CA ALA A 202 -8.24 19.48 5.11
C ALA A 202 -8.68 20.93 4.83
N LYS A 203 -9.89 21.27 5.29
CA LYS A 203 -10.55 22.56 5.12
C LYS A 203 -9.82 23.66 5.91
N ASN A 204 -8.75 24.21 5.35
CA ASN A 204 -8.04 25.35 5.94
C ASN A 204 -8.36 26.63 5.14
N CYS A 205 -9.32 27.42 5.63
CA CYS A 205 -9.62 28.78 5.13
C CYS A 205 -8.76 29.85 5.82
N SER A 206 -7.49 29.55 6.14
CA SER A 206 -6.59 30.53 6.73
C SER A 206 -6.10 31.54 5.68
N PHE A 207 -6.10 32.82 6.04
CA PHE A 207 -5.59 33.90 5.21
C PHE A 207 -4.09 33.65 4.94
N GLY A 208 -3.72 33.36 3.68
CA GLY A 208 -2.34 33.03 3.31
C GLY A 208 -2.02 31.53 3.20
N ALA A 209 -3.02 30.64 3.24
CA ALA A 209 -2.80 29.23 2.87
C ALA A 209 -2.26 29.14 1.42
N PRO A 210 -1.22 28.33 1.16
CA PRO A 210 -0.69 28.16 -0.18
C PRO A 210 -1.79 27.63 -1.11
N SER A 211 -2.03 28.32 -2.23
CA SER A 211 -2.98 27.86 -3.23
C SER A 211 -2.55 26.51 -3.78
N ALA A 212 -3.50 25.61 -4.00
CA ALA A 212 -3.22 24.34 -4.65
C ALA A 212 -2.51 24.58 -5.99
N GLU A 213 -1.34 23.96 -6.15
CA GLU A 213 -0.57 23.97 -7.39
C GLU A 213 -1.31 23.12 -8.44
N GLU A 214 -1.93 23.79 -9.41
CA GLU A 214 -2.75 23.15 -10.45
C GLU A 214 -2.73 23.95 -11.76
N PHE A 215 -3.00 23.27 -12.88
CA PHE A 215 -3.27 23.93 -14.17
C PHE A 215 -4.03 23.01 -15.15
N TRP A 216 -4.66 23.63 -16.15
CA TRP A 216 -5.28 22.93 -17.28
C TRP A 216 -4.37 22.86 -18.50
N GLU A 217 -4.23 21.68 -19.10
CA GLU A 217 -3.63 21.47 -20.42
C GLU A 217 -4.74 21.26 -21.45
N TRP A 218 -4.78 22.12 -22.47
CA TRP A 218 -5.77 22.07 -23.53
C TRP A 218 -5.10 21.88 -24.88
N GLU A 219 -5.14 20.65 -25.37
CA GLU A 219 -4.70 20.34 -26.72
C GLU A 219 -5.80 20.64 -27.73
N MET A 220 -5.37 21.18 -28.86
CA MET A 220 -6.23 21.52 -29.96
C MET A 220 -5.83 20.69 -31.18
N GLY A 221 -6.76 19.86 -31.64
CA GLY A 221 -6.52 19.00 -32.79
C GLY A 221 -6.08 19.76 -34.04
N ASP A 222 -5.24 19.12 -34.84
CA ASP A 222 -4.57 19.65 -36.04
C ASP A 222 -5.43 20.52 -36.99
N TRP A 223 -4.89 21.67 -37.39
CA TRP A 223 -5.44 22.56 -38.40
C TRP A 223 -5.49 21.94 -39.81
N ARG A 224 -4.53 21.09 -40.19
CA ARG A 224 -4.41 20.52 -41.55
C ARG A 224 -5.62 19.67 -41.94
N LYS A 225 -6.13 18.83 -41.03
CA LYS A 225 -7.29 17.96 -41.28
C LYS A 225 -8.59 18.48 -40.68
N SER A 226 -8.54 19.15 -39.53
CA SER A 226 -9.75 19.58 -38.80
C SER A 226 -10.15 21.01 -39.10
N ARG A 227 -9.23 21.87 -39.59
CA ARG A 227 -9.47 23.31 -39.78
C ARG A 227 -10.15 23.91 -38.55
N ALA A 228 -9.56 23.70 -37.37
CA ALA A 228 -10.18 24.08 -36.11
C ALA A 228 -9.56 25.37 -35.54
N MET A 229 -10.37 26.33 -35.09
CA MET A 229 -9.91 27.56 -34.42
C MET A 229 -10.46 27.66 -32.99
N ARG A 230 -9.60 27.98 -32.02
CA ARG A 230 -10.00 28.19 -30.62
C ARG A 230 -10.04 29.69 -30.35
N ILE A 231 -11.16 30.14 -29.80
CA ILE A 231 -11.31 31.49 -29.26
C ILE A 231 -11.29 31.37 -27.75
N MET A 232 -10.44 32.13 -27.08
CA MET A 232 -10.31 32.16 -25.63
C MET A 232 -10.76 33.51 -25.10
N ALA A 233 -11.49 33.52 -23.99
CA ALA A 233 -11.90 34.72 -23.27
C ALA A 233 -11.43 34.65 -21.82
N ILE A 234 -10.86 35.76 -21.34
CA ILE A 234 -10.42 35.94 -19.96
C ILE A 234 -11.32 36.98 -19.32
N ASP A 235 -12.16 36.57 -18.38
CA ASP A 235 -13.17 37.41 -17.72
C ASP A 235 -12.86 37.46 -16.22
N ARG A 236 -12.33 38.60 -15.74
CA ARG A 236 -11.93 38.78 -14.32
C ARG A 236 -11.09 37.60 -13.80
N GLY A 237 -10.17 37.13 -14.63
CA GLY A 237 -9.27 35.99 -14.40
C GLY A 237 -9.88 34.59 -14.51
N HIS A 238 -11.15 34.47 -14.86
CA HIS A 238 -11.74 33.22 -15.31
C HIS A 238 -11.39 33.01 -16.79
N VAL A 239 -10.88 31.82 -17.14
CA VAL A 239 -10.51 31.49 -18.53
C VAL A 239 -11.56 30.56 -19.11
N SER A 240 -12.17 30.98 -20.21
CA SER A 240 -13.14 30.20 -20.99
C SER A 240 -12.69 30.12 -22.44
N TYR A 241 -13.13 29.11 -23.16
CA TYR A 241 -12.78 28.93 -24.56
C TYR A 241 -13.91 28.29 -25.38
N LEU A 242 -13.84 28.44 -26.70
CA LEU A 242 -14.70 27.78 -27.67
C LEU A 242 -13.87 27.28 -28.84
N ASP A 243 -14.08 26.01 -29.20
CA ASP A 243 -13.46 25.39 -30.37
C ASP A 243 -14.44 25.44 -31.56
N ILE A 244 -13.96 25.91 -32.71
CA ILE A 244 -14.76 26.08 -33.93
C ILE A 244 -14.16 25.19 -35.01
N ASP A 245 -14.96 24.28 -35.56
CA ASP A 245 -14.60 23.45 -36.71
C ASP A 245 -15.09 24.11 -38.01
N PHE A 246 -14.17 24.38 -38.95
CA PHE A 246 -14.48 24.98 -40.25
C PHE A 246 -14.78 23.97 -41.37
N LYS A 247 -14.84 22.66 -41.10
CA LYS A 247 -15.23 21.65 -42.12
C LYS A 247 -16.59 21.91 -42.76
N SER A 248 -17.54 22.46 -42.00
CA SER A 248 -18.88 22.81 -42.47
C SER A 248 -18.97 24.25 -43.02
N GLY A 249 -17.84 24.95 -43.16
CA GLY A 249 -17.77 26.35 -43.57
C GLY A 249 -17.66 27.34 -42.41
N ALA A 250 -17.43 28.62 -42.73
CA ALA A 250 -17.32 29.68 -41.73
C ALA A 250 -18.67 29.94 -41.05
N LYS A 251 -18.71 29.85 -39.71
CA LYS A 251 -19.88 30.25 -38.92
C LYS A 251 -20.08 31.76 -39.03
N LYS A 252 -21.31 32.19 -39.36
CA LYS A 252 -21.68 33.61 -39.48
C LYS A 252 -21.83 34.31 -38.14
N THR A 253 -22.20 33.55 -37.11
CA THR A 253 -22.35 34.00 -35.72
C THR A 253 -21.63 33.01 -34.80
N ILE A 254 -20.83 33.54 -33.88
CA ILE A 254 -20.07 32.80 -32.90
C ILE A 254 -20.46 33.34 -31.53
N VAL A 255 -20.93 32.44 -30.66
CA VAL A 255 -21.32 32.76 -29.29
C VAL A 255 -20.30 32.13 -28.37
N LEU A 256 -19.54 32.95 -27.64
CA LEU A 256 -18.57 32.53 -26.63
C LEU A 256 -19.06 32.94 -25.24
N PRO A 257 -19.70 32.03 -24.52
CA PRO A 257 -20.17 32.34 -23.18
C PRO A 257 -19.01 32.38 -22.17
N THR A 258 -18.84 33.47 -21.42
CA THR A 258 -17.68 33.71 -20.54
C THR A 258 -17.92 33.27 -19.09
N PHE A 259 -19.14 33.45 -18.58
CA PHE A 259 -19.54 33.04 -17.23
C PHE A 259 -21.04 32.67 -17.19
N PRO A 260 -21.46 31.63 -16.44
CA PRO A 260 -20.67 30.69 -15.63
C PRO A 260 -19.74 29.80 -16.46
N LEU A 261 -18.74 29.21 -15.81
CA LEU A 261 -17.73 28.35 -16.45
C LEU A 261 -18.26 26.93 -16.69
N ASP A 262 -17.71 26.27 -17.71
CA ASP A 262 -18.02 24.85 -17.98
C ASP A 262 -17.41 23.97 -16.87
N SER A 263 -18.26 23.28 -16.11
CA SER A 263 -17.85 22.43 -14.97
C SER A 263 -16.99 21.24 -15.38
N ARG A 264 -16.93 20.92 -16.68
CA ARG A 264 -16.15 19.81 -17.23
C ARG A 264 -14.68 20.14 -17.41
N PHE A 265 -14.37 21.31 -17.97
CA PHE A 265 -13.04 21.60 -18.54
C PHE A 265 -12.45 22.96 -18.12
N MET A 266 -13.24 23.84 -17.50
CA MET A 266 -12.84 25.23 -17.22
C MET A 266 -12.80 25.56 -15.71
N SER A 267 -13.39 24.70 -14.86
CA SER A 267 -13.33 24.85 -13.41
C SER A 267 -12.04 24.25 -12.84
N THR A 268 -11.46 24.90 -11.83
CA THR A 268 -10.24 24.48 -11.14
C THR A 268 -10.56 24.12 -9.68
N SER A 269 -9.76 23.28 -9.02
CA SER A 269 -10.06 22.85 -7.64
C SER A 269 -9.95 23.99 -6.62
N SER A 270 -9.05 24.95 -6.88
CA SER A 270 -8.95 26.20 -6.13
C SER A 270 -10.20 27.07 -6.23
N TRP A 271 -11.05 26.88 -7.24
CA TRP A 271 -12.30 27.64 -7.37
C TRP A 271 -13.32 27.25 -6.29
N HIS A 272 -13.45 25.96 -6.01
CA HIS A 272 -14.28 25.46 -4.92
C HIS A 272 -13.80 25.99 -3.56
N GLN A 273 -12.49 25.96 -3.32
CA GLN A 273 -11.89 26.50 -2.09
C GLN A 273 -12.12 28.03 -1.96
N LYS A 274 -12.00 28.79 -3.06
CA LYS A 274 -12.26 30.23 -3.08
C LYS A 274 -13.74 30.59 -2.89
N TYR A 275 -14.66 29.75 -3.38
CA TYR A 275 -16.09 29.87 -3.15
C TYR A 275 -16.45 29.59 -1.69
N GLU A 276 -15.98 28.47 -1.13
CA GLU A 276 -16.24 28.08 0.28
C GLU A 276 -15.64 29.09 1.27
N CYS A 277 -14.41 29.55 1.04
CA CYS A 277 -13.73 30.50 1.93
C CYS A 277 -14.11 31.98 1.66
N GLN A 278 -15.08 32.26 0.78
CA GLN A 278 -15.59 33.61 0.47
C GLN A 278 -14.53 34.65 0.05
N HIS A 279 -13.37 34.22 -0.45
CA HIS A 279 -12.26 35.11 -0.84
C HIS A 279 -12.46 35.83 -2.18
N MET A 280 -13.65 35.77 -2.78
CA MET A 280 -13.93 36.33 -4.12
C MET A 280 -14.81 37.57 -4.09
N VAL A 281 -14.63 38.43 -5.10
CA VAL A 281 -15.42 39.64 -5.33
C VAL A 281 -16.89 39.25 -5.65
N PRO A 282 -17.88 39.69 -4.85
CA PRO A 282 -19.29 39.32 -5.02
C PRO A 282 -19.90 39.61 -6.40
N SER A 283 -19.42 40.67 -7.08
CA SER A 283 -19.94 41.16 -8.35
C SER A 283 -19.70 40.27 -9.57
N SER A 284 -18.93 39.18 -9.45
CA SER A 284 -18.70 38.23 -10.56
C SER A 284 -19.82 37.20 -10.72
N TYR A 285 -20.60 36.95 -9.67
CA TYR A 285 -21.65 35.93 -9.65
C TYR A 285 -23.03 36.45 -10.08
N GLU A 286 -23.18 37.77 -10.17
CA GLU A 286 -24.48 38.43 -10.35
C GLU A 286 -25.01 38.37 -11.78
N THR A 287 -24.14 38.13 -12.78
CA THR A 287 -24.53 38.17 -14.20
C THR A 287 -24.00 36.98 -15.02
N ILE A 288 -24.88 36.41 -15.85
CA ILE A 288 -24.52 35.55 -16.98
C ILE A 288 -23.92 36.43 -18.07
N ARG A 289 -22.79 36.02 -18.67
CA ARG A 289 -22.01 36.86 -19.58
C ARG A 289 -21.56 36.09 -20.82
N ALA A 290 -21.56 36.75 -21.96
CA ALA A 290 -21.11 36.18 -23.23
C ALA A 290 -20.60 37.23 -24.21
N LEU A 291 -19.66 36.81 -25.05
CA LEU A 291 -19.20 37.53 -26.23
C LEU A 291 -19.89 36.95 -27.46
N VAL A 292 -20.44 37.83 -28.29
CA VAL A 292 -21.08 37.43 -29.54
C VAL A 292 -20.36 38.11 -30.69
N PHE A 293 -19.87 37.31 -31.64
CA PHE A 293 -19.28 37.80 -32.88
C PHE A 293 -20.22 37.45 -34.02
N SER A 294 -20.76 38.44 -34.71
CA SER A 294 -21.62 38.21 -35.87
C SER A 294 -21.24 39.12 -37.03
N VAL A 295 -21.35 38.58 -38.25
CA VAL A 295 -21.21 39.36 -39.49
C VAL A 295 -22.43 40.25 -39.72
N SER A 296 -23.57 39.94 -39.09
CA SER A 296 -24.83 40.69 -39.21
C SER A 296 -25.19 41.33 -37.86
N PRO A 297 -25.84 42.51 -37.85
CA PRO A 297 -26.32 43.12 -36.61
C PRO A 297 -27.24 42.17 -35.83
N ILE A 298 -27.06 42.15 -34.50
CA ILE A 298 -27.80 41.27 -33.59
C ILE A 298 -29.08 41.98 -33.13
N VAL A 299 -30.21 41.26 -33.17
CA VAL A 299 -31.52 41.76 -32.73
C VAL A 299 -31.80 41.39 -31.28
N SER A 300 -31.56 40.13 -30.90
CA SER A 300 -31.78 39.66 -29.53
C SER A 300 -30.81 38.56 -29.15
N VAL A 301 -30.42 38.57 -27.87
CA VAL A 301 -29.62 37.52 -27.25
C VAL A 301 -30.38 37.03 -26.02
N VAL A 302 -30.56 35.72 -25.89
CA VAL A 302 -31.33 35.10 -24.81
C VAL A 302 -30.50 33.99 -24.17
N ALA A 303 -30.38 34.01 -22.84
CA ALA A 303 -29.77 32.93 -22.07
C ALA A 303 -30.86 31.96 -21.57
N ARG A 304 -30.67 30.67 -21.84
CA ARG A 304 -31.53 29.58 -21.37
C ARG A 304 -30.76 28.64 -20.45
N ILE A 305 -31.35 28.30 -19.31
CA ILE A 305 -30.82 27.31 -18.37
C ILE A 305 -31.76 26.10 -18.32
N TYR A 306 -31.20 24.91 -18.45
CA TYR A 306 -31.90 23.64 -18.43
C TYR A 306 -31.56 22.85 -17.16
N ASP A 307 -32.53 22.09 -16.64
CA ASP A 307 -32.35 21.08 -15.58
C ASP A 307 -32.41 19.67 -16.19
N ALA A 308 -31.38 18.87 -15.91
CA ALA A 308 -31.21 17.52 -16.45
C ALA A 308 -31.79 16.38 -15.57
N ARG A 309 -32.35 16.67 -14.39
CA ARG A 309 -32.88 15.65 -13.44
C ARG A 309 -33.87 14.62 -14.03
N PRO A 310 -34.80 14.97 -14.93
CA PRO A 310 -35.78 14.02 -15.44
C PRO A 310 -35.30 13.22 -16.67
N GLY A 311 -34.01 13.25 -17.00
CA GLY A 311 -33.48 12.66 -18.25
C GLY A 311 -33.93 13.39 -19.52
N THR A 312 -34.72 14.46 -19.37
CA THR A 312 -35.15 15.41 -20.39
C THR A 312 -34.67 16.80 -20.00
N LEU A 313 -34.23 17.59 -20.98
CA LEU A 313 -33.72 18.96 -20.73
C LEU A 313 -34.90 19.93 -20.62
N ASN A 314 -35.31 20.24 -19.38
CA ASN A 314 -36.39 21.19 -19.13
C ASN A 314 -35.84 22.59 -18.89
N ILE A 315 -36.38 23.60 -19.56
CA ILE A 315 -35.99 25.00 -19.38
C ILE A 315 -36.49 25.48 -18.01
N VAL A 316 -35.58 25.98 -17.17
CA VAL A 316 -35.87 26.51 -15.81
C VAL A 316 -35.67 28.02 -15.76
N LEU A 317 -34.82 28.59 -16.60
CA LEU A 317 -34.64 30.03 -16.74
C LEU A 317 -34.51 30.41 -18.20
N GLU A 318 -35.21 31.45 -18.62
CA GLU A 318 -35.04 32.10 -19.92
C GLU A 318 -35.01 33.62 -19.67
N THR A 319 -33.87 34.25 -19.94
CA THR A 319 -33.64 35.67 -19.65
C THR A 319 -32.99 36.37 -20.85
N PRO A 320 -33.53 37.50 -21.32
CA PRO A 320 -32.89 38.31 -22.36
C PRO A 320 -31.60 38.94 -21.84
N MET A 321 -30.56 38.96 -22.66
CA MET A 321 -29.28 39.57 -22.35
C MET A 321 -29.17 40.97 -22.96
N THR A 322 -28.61 41.90 -22.20
CA THR A 322 -28.41 43.29 -22.63
C THR A 322 -26.98 43.51 -23.10
N LYS A 323 -26.80 44.26 -24.19
CA LYS A 323 -25.48 44.65 -24.68
C LYS A 323 -24.90 45.71 -23.75
N VAL A 324 -23.72 45.45 -23.18
CA VAL A 324 -23.01 46.40 -22.33
C VAL A 324 -22.16 47.28 -23.23
N VAL A 325 -22.56 48.54 -23.38
CA VAL A 325 -21.82 49.52 -24.19
C VAL A 325 -20.77 50.17 -23.30
N VAL A 326 -19.50 49.90 -23.58
CA VAL A 326 -18.36 50.61 -22.98
C VAL A 326 -17.59 51.25 -24.13
N ASP A 327 -17.26 52.53 -24.03
CA ASP A 327 -16.71 53.38 -25.10
C ASP A 327 -15.40 52.89 -25.76
N MET A 328 -14.85 51.76 -25.31
CA MET A 328 -13.57 51.17 -25.73
C MET A 328 -13.70 49.74 -26.29
N SER A 329 -14.90 49.13 -26.35
CA SER A 329 -15.04 47.72 -26.76
C SER A 329 -15.18 47.55 -28.28
N ARG A 330 -14.31 46.73 -28.89
CA ARG A 330 -14.40 46.30 -30.30
C ARG A 330 -15.30 45.08 -30.52
N GLY A 331 -16.03 44.60 -29.49
CA GLY A 331 -16.83 43.38 -29.55
C GLY A 331 -18.16 43.49 -28.79
N ASP A 332 -19.15 42.70 -29.22
CA ASP A 332 -20.48 42.72 -28.63
C ASP A 332 -20.54 41.84 -27.37
N PHE A 333 -20.39 42.50 -26.22
CA PHE A 333 -20.47 41.89 -24.89
C PHE A 333 -21.90 41.99 -24.34
N TYR A 334 -22.47 40.85 -23.95
CA TYR A 334 -23.82 40.74 -23.42
C TYR A 334 -23.82 40.24 -21.98
N ALA A 335 -24.67 40.82 -21.14
CA ALA A 335 -24.86 40.41 -19.75
C ALA A 335 -26.34 40.33 -19.37
N ALA A 336 -26.69 39.36 -18.50
CA ALA A 336 -28.01 39.20 -17.90
C ALA A 336 -27.90 38.94 -16.40
N PRO A 337 -28.63 39.67 -15.53
CA PRO A 337 -28.65 39.40 -14.11
C PRO A 337 -29.40 38.10 -13.81
N TRP A 338 -28.95 37.37 -12.79
CA TRP A 338 -29.58 36.11 -12.35
C TRP A 338 -29.36 35.84 -10.86
N ASN A 339 -30.23 35.04 -10.25
CA ASN A 339 -30.05 34.57 -8.87
C ASN A 339 -29.18 33.31 -8.85
N HIS A 340 -27.85 33.48 -8.87
CA HIS A 340 -26.89 32.36 -8.90
C HIS A 340 -27.06 31.36 -7.74
N LYS A 341 -27.51 31.81 -6.55
CA LYS A 341 -27.75 30.93 -5.39
C LYS A 341 -28.86 29.90 -5.63
N ALA A 342 -29.81 30.19 -6.52
CA ALA A 342 -30.86 29.22 -6.89
C ALA A 342 -30.31 28.02 -7.70
N PHE A 343 -29.08 28.14 -8.23
CA PHE A 343 -28.41 27.13 -9.04
C PHE A 343 -27.21 26.50 -8.30
N ASP A 344 -27.11 26.66 -6.98
CA ASP A 344 -26.16 25.94 -6.14
C ASP A 344 -26.66 24.51 -5.90
N ASP A 345 -25.87 23.50 -6.30
CA ASP A 345 -26.21 22.09 -6.17
C ASP A 345 -24.94 21.23 -6.02
N PRO A 346 -24.96 20.16 -5.21
CA PRO A 346 -23.83 19.23 -5.10
C PRO A 346 -23.50 18.47 -6.40
N SER A 347 -24.43 18.41 -7.37
CA SER A 347 -24.21 17.80 -8.68
C SER A 347 -23.71 18.83 -9.72
N PRO A 348 -22.46 18.71 -10.20
CA PRO A 348 -21.85 19.71 -11.10
C PRO A 348 -22.38 19.69 -12.55
N ASP A 349 -23.22 18.72 -12.90
CA ASP A 349 -23.77 18.48 -14.24
C ASP A 349 -25.30 18.59 -14.31
N ARG A 350 -25.96 19.07 -13.25
CA ARG A 350 -27.42 19.22 -13.23
C ARG A 350 -27.91 20.37 -14.12
N PHE A 351 -27.29 21.53 -14.02
CA PHE A 351 -27.73 22.73 -14.74
C PHE A 351 -26.89 22.98 -15.99
N TRP A 352 -27.55 23.23 -17.11
CA TRP A 352 -26.91 23.45 -18.41
C TRP A 352 -27.29 24.81 -18.98
N LEU A 353 -26.31 25.55 -19.50
CA LEU A 353 -26.50 26.85 -20.12
C LEU A 353 -26.43 26.74 -21.64
N GLN A 354 -27.37 27.40 -22.32
CA GLN A 354 -27.35 27.66 -23.74
C GLN A 354 -27.70 29.11 -24.02
N ILE A 355 -27.02 29.75 -24.97
CA ILE A 355 -27.33 31.12 -25.39
C ILE A 355 -27.79 31.10 -26.84
N GLU A 356 -28.95 31.69 -27.08
CA GLU A 356 -29.51 31.90 -28.41
C GLU A 356 -29.24 33.34 -28.86
N VAL A 357 -28.78 33.49 -30.10
CA VAL A 357 -28.60 34.79 -30.76
C VAL A 357 -29.43 34.82 -32.02
N ILE A 358 -30.25 35.86 -32.17
CA ILE A 358 -31.05 36.12 -33.36
C ILE A 358 -30.49 37.37 -34.03
N ASP A 359 -30.11 37.23 -35.31
CA ASP A 359 -29.65 38.35 -36.12
C ASP A 359 -30.79 39.08 -36.84
N ILE A 360 -30.47 40.21 -37.48
CA ILE A 360 -31.43 41.01 -38.26
C ILE A 360 -32.07 40.26 -39.44
N MET A 361 -31.47 39.15 -39.87
CA MET A 361 -32.02 38.27 -40.90
C MET A 361 -32.91 37.16 -40.30
N ALA A 362 -33.27 37.27 -39.01
CA ALA A 362 -34.02 36.28 -38.24
C ALA A 362 -33.37 34.89 -38.18
N ARG A 363 -32.04 34.78 -38.37
CA ARG A 363 -31.33 33.51 -38.18
C ARG A 363 -31.01 33.33 -36.71
N SER A 364 -31.57 32.26 -36.12
CA SER A 364 -31.21 31.82 -34.78
C SER A 364 -29.91 31.00 -34.81
N THR A 365 -28.95 31.36 -33.96
CA THR A 365 -27.74 30.60 -33.70
C THR A 365 -27.67 30.27 -32.21
N LEU A 366 -27.62 28.97 -31.90
CA LEU A 366 -27.48 28.48 -30.52
C LEU A 366 -26.02 28.18 -30.19
N SER A 367 -25.61 28.53 -28.98
CA SER A 367 -24.33 28.07 -28.42
C SER A 367 -24.35 26.55 -28.17
N GLU A 368 -23.17 25.97 -27.99
CA GLU A 368 -23.08 24.61 -27.45
C GLU A 368 -23.68 24.56 -26.05
N LEU A 369 -24.41 23.48 -25.77
CA LEU A 369 -25.00 23.22 -24.47
C LEU A 369 -23.89 22.80 -23.50
N ARG A 370 -23.74 23.53 -22.39
CA ARG A 370 -22.65 23.31 -21.43
C ARG A 370 -23.16 23.23 -19.99
N PRO A 371 -22.74 22.22 -19.20
CA PRO A 371 -23.07 22.16 -17.80
C PRO A 371 -22.24 23.19 -17.03
N PHE A 372 -22.81 23.74 -15.97
CA PHE A 372 -22.09 24.62 -15.07
C PHE A 372 -22.41 24.28 -13.62
N SER A 373 -21.45 24.58 -12.76
CA SER A 373 -21.60 24.57 -11.31
C SER A 373 -21.31 25.98 -10.83
N VAL A 374 -22.08 26.50 -9.88
CA VAL A 374 -21.83 27.80 -9.23
C VAL A 374 -20.84 27.66 -8.06
N ASN A 375 -20.76 26.47 -7.46
CA ASN A 375 -20.07 26.23 -6.19
C ASN A 375 -18.63 25.73 -6.30
N GLY A 376 -18.05 25.61 -7.49
CA GLY A 376 -16.69 25.08 -7.61
C GLY A 376 -16.55 23.76 -8.33
N LEU A 377 -17.61 22.95 -8.27
CA LEU A 377 -17.49 21.50 -8.46
C LEU A 377 -17.26 21.13 -9.91
N THR A 378 -16.39 20.13 -10.12
CA THR A 378 -16.05 19.63 -11.45
C THR A 378 -16.75 18.32 -11.76
N THR A 379 -17.29 18.19 -12.97
CA THR A 379 -17.86 16.92 -13.45
C THR A 379 -16.75 16.01 -13.94
N LYS A 380 -16.73 14.76 -13.47
CA LYS A 380 -15.75 13.77 -13.91
C LYS A 380 -16.08 13.28 -15.32
N ILE A 381 -15.10 13.38 -16.22
CA ILE A 381 -15.17 12.83 -17.57
C ILE A 381 -14.04 11.83 -17.75
N SER A 382 -14.37 10.67 -18.32
CA SER A 382 -13.40 9.67 -18.73
C SER A 382 -12.96 9.92 -20.16
N TRP A 383 -11.68 9.65 -20.43
CA TRP A 383 -11.17 9.60 -21.79
C TRP A 383 -11.63 8.33 -22.50
N THR A 384 -11.84 8.41 -23.82
CA THR A 384 -11.82 7.20 -24.65
C THR A 384 -10.42 6.59 -24.68
N TRP A 385 -10.29 5.31 -25.03
CA TRP A 385 -8.97 4.66 -25.13
C TRP A 385 -7.97 5.42 -26.02
N LYS A 386 -8.45 5.99 -27.14
CA LYS A 386 -7.61 6.79 -28.05
C LYS A 386 -7.13 8.09 -27.41
N GLU A 387 -8.01 8.78 -26.67
CA GLU A 387 -7.67 10.01 -25.94
C GLU A 387 -6.72 9.71 -24.77
N PHE A 388 -6.91 8.59 -24.06
CA PHE A 388 -6.04 8.14 -22.97
C PHE A 388 -4.62 7.83 -23.47
N PHE A 389 -4.47 7.12 -24.59
CA PHE A 389 -3.13 6.85 -25.14
C PHE A 389 -2.36 8.12 -25.47
N VAL A 390 -3.06 9.19 -25.78
CA VAL A 390 -2.48 10.42 -26.28
C VAL A 390 -2.25 11.45 -25.17
N MET A 391 -3.19 11.61 -24.23
CA MET A 391 -3.09 12.58 -23.14
C MET A 391 -2.68 11.95 -21.81
N GLY A 392 -3.02 10.67 -21.57
CA GLY A 392 -2.84 9.99 -20.29
C GLY A 392 -1.52 9.26 -20.11
N CYS A 393 -0.89 8.81 -21.20
CA CYS A 393 0.41 8.11 -21.17
C CYS A 393 1.58 9.10 -21.28
N GLN A 394 2.58 8.98 -20.40
CA GLN A 394 3.85 9.70 -20.52
C GLN A 394 4.84 8.86 -21.34
N TRP A 395 4.82 9.01 -22.66
CA TRP A 395 5.54 8.13 -23.57
C TRP A 395 7.06 8.20 -23.44
N ALA A 396 7.62 9.35 -23.07
CA ALA A 396 9.05 9.52 -22.87
C ALA A 396 9.58 8.64 -21.74
N GLU A 397 8.90 8.63 -20.59
CA GLU A 397 9.24 7.80 -19.44
C GLU A 397 8.92 6.31 -19.67
N LEU A 398 7.93 6.01 -20.52
CA LEU A 398 7.48 4.65 -20.81
C LEU A 398 8.35 3.90 -21.83
N TYR A 399 9.08 4.63 -22.69
CA TYR A 399 9.83 4.02 -23.78
C TYR A 399 10.81 2.94 -23.30
N TYR A 400 11.71 3.27 -22.37
CA TYR A 400 12.71 2.32 -21.87
C TYR A 400 12.08 1.12 -21.12
N PRO A 401 11.12 1.30 -20.19
CA PRO A 401 10.41 0.17 -19.58
C PRO A 401 9.73 -0.76 -20.59
N ILE A 402 9.05 -0.22 -21.61
CA ILE A 402 8.39 -1.03 -22.64
C ILE A 402 9.42 -1.76 -23.48
N PHE A 403 10.49 -1.08 -23.91
CA PHE A 403 11.57 -1.68 -24.68
C PHE A 403 12.20 -2.87 -23.95
N TRP A 404 12.64 -2.68 -22.71
CA TRP A 404 13.24 -3.75 -21.91
C TRP A 404 12.25 -4.87 -21.62
N SER A 405 10.98 -4.56 -21.35
CA SER A 405 9.93 -5.57 -21.14
C SER A 405 9.75 -6.46 -22.38
N VAL A 406 9.70 -5.88 -23.59
CA VAL A 406 9.59 -6.63 -24.84
C VAL A 406 10.84 -7.48 -25.07
N ILE A 407 12.05 -6.93 -24.84
CA ILE A 407 13.30 -7.69 -24.98
C ILE A 407 13.36 -8.86 -23.98
N TYR A 408 13.01 -8.64 -22.71
CA TYR A 408 12.95 -9.71 -21.71
C TYR A 408 11.92 -10.77 -22.07
N LEU A 409 10.72 -10.38 -22.53
CA LEU A 409 9.71 -11.33 -23.00
C LEU A 409 10.26 -12.21 -24.13
N MET A 410 10.93 -11.60 -25.11
CA MET A 410 11.54 -12.33 -26.24
C MET A 410 12.66 -13.27 -25.79
N LEU A 411 13.52 -12.82 -24.88
CA LEU A 411 14.58 -13.66 -24.30
C LEU A 411 14.01 -14.81 -23.46
N SER A 412 12.95 -14.56 -22.68
CA SER A 412 12.25 -15.58 -21.89
C SER A 412 11.62 -16.65 -22.77
N ILE A 413 10.97 -16.26 -23.87
CA ILE A 413 10.42 -17.19 -24.87
C ILE A 413 11.50 -18.14 -25.43
N LEU A 414 12.74 -17.67 -25.57
CA LEU A 414 13.85 -18.46 -26.13
C LEU A 414 14.64 -19.26 -25.08
N LEU A 415 14.87 -18.71 -23.89
CA LEU A 415 15.76 -19.28 -22.86
C LEU A 415 15.03 -20.25 -21.91
N ILE A 416 13.81 -19.94 -21.47
CA ILE A 416 13.07 -20.76 -20.50
C ILE A 416 12.83 -22.18 -21.04
N PRO A 417 12.36 -22.38 -22.29
CA PRO A 417 12.19 -23.73 -22.84
C PRO A 417 13.51 -24.49 -22.99
N ARG A 418 14.63 -23.77 -23.24
CA ARG A 418 15.97 -24.37 -23.34
C ARG A 418 16.49 -24.83 -21.98
N LEU A 419 16.23 -24.08 -20.91
CA LEU A 419 16.54 -24.48 -19.53
C LEU A 419 15.67 -25.68 -19.11
N LEU A 420 14.38 -25.68 -19.42
CA LEU A 420 13.49 -26.81 -19.15
C LEU A 420 13.94 -28.11 -19.83
N LEU A 421 14.49 -28.02 -21.05
CA LEU A 421 15.12 -29.16 -21.76
C LEU A 421 16.37 -29.71 -21.04
N LEU A 422 17.10 -28.88 -20.28
CA LEU A 422 18.29 -29.30 -19.54
C LEU A 422 17.94 -29.97 -18.19
N PHE A 423 16.90 -29.48 -17.51
CA PHE A 423 16.57 -29.91 -16.14
C PHE A 423 15.46 -30.99 -16.04
N SER A 424 14.59 -31.15 -17.05
CA SER A 424 13.44 -32.06 -16.97
C SER A 424 13.50 -33.19 -18.00
N LYS A 425 13.38 -34.45 -17.53
CA LYS A 425 13.13 -35.63 -18.38
C LYS A 425 11.69 -35.70 -18.91
N LYS A 426 10.75 -34.89 -18.39
CA LYS A 426 9.39 -34.83 -18.94
C LYS A 426 9.41 -34.02 -20.24
N GLN A 427 9.42 -34.73 -21.36
CA GLN A 427 9.33 -34.13 -22.69
C GLN A 427 7.88 -33.68 -22.92
N TYR A 428 7.63 -32.37 -23.02
CA TYR A 428 6.38 -31.88 -23.60
C TYR A 428 6.41 -32.22 -25.10
N SER A 429 5.92 -33.42 -25.43
CA SER A 429 5.75 -33.87 -26.80
C SER A 429 4.32 -33.61 -27.26
N TYR A 430 4.12 -33.67 -28.57
CA TYR A 430 2.80 -33.59 -29.18
C TYR A 430 1.78 -34.56 -28.54
N LYS A 431 2.21 -35.73 -28.06
CA LYS A 431 1.37 -36.69 -27.31
C LYS A 431 0.87 -36.15 -25.98
N SER A 432 1.69 -35.40 -25.22
CA SER A 432 1.29 -34.79 -23.95
C SER A 432 0.27 -33.66 -24.15
N PHE A 433 0.41 -32.88 -25.24
CA PHE A 433 -0.56 -31.83 -25.59
C PHE A 433 -1.95 -32.38 -25.96
N ILE A 434 -2.01 -33.50 -26.71
CA ILE A 434 -3.30 -34.17 -27.02
C ILE A 434 -4.02 -34.64 -25.75
N VAL A 435 -3.27 -35.09 -24.74
CA VAL A 435 -3.82 -35.68 -23.51
C VAL A 435 -4.33 -34.60 -22.55
N GLU A 436 -3.59 -33.50 -22.34
CA GLU A 436 -3.92 -32.50 -21.32
C GLU A 436 -4.67 -31.26 -21.84
N LYS A 437 -4.78 -31.06 -23.17
CA LYS A 437 -5.54 -29.96 -23.83
C LYS A 437 -5.44 -28.57 -23.16
N GLY A 438 -4.22 -28.12 -22.83
CA GLY A 438 -3.97 -26.78 -22.26
C GLY A 438 -3.32 -25.82 -23.25
N PHE A 439 -3.80 -24.57 -23.33
CA PHE A 439 -3.22 -23.51 -24.19
C PHE A 439 -1.74 -23.23 -23.87
N PHE A 440 -1.39 -23.13 -22.58
CA PHE A 440 -0.01 -22.94 -22.12
C PHE A 440 0.90 -24.14 -22.47
N ASN A 441 0.40 -25.37 -22.35
CA ASN A 441 1.14 -26.58 -22.75
C ASN A 441 1.38 -26.60 -24.27
N GLY A 442 0.44 -26.09 -25.07
CA GLY A 442 0.60 -25.94 -26.52
C GLY A 442 1.71 -24.95 -26.88
N ILE A 443 1.73 -23.77 -26.25
CA ILE A 443 2.78 -22.77 -26.46
C ILE A 443 4.15 -23.29 -26.01
N ALA A 444 4.22 -23.94 -24.85
CA ALA A 444 5.45 -24.52 -24.32
C ALA A 444 6.03 -25.59 -25.26
N TRP A 445 5.18 -26.46 -25.82
CA TRP A 445 5.58 -27.45 -26.82
C TRP A 445 6.15 -26.79 -28.10
N VAL A 446 5.47 -25.78 -28.66
CA VAL A 446 5.90 -25.09 -29.88
C VAL A 446 7.29 -24.47 -29.73
N PHE A 447 7.55 -23.78 -28.62
CA PHE A 447 8.86 -23.17 -28.36
C PHE A 447 9.94 -24.20 -27.94
N GLN A 448 9.56 -25.31 -27.30
CA GLN A 448 10.48 -26.41 -27.02
C GLN A 448 10.98 -27.08 -28.30
N ASP A 449 10.12 -27.24 -29.33
CA ASP A 449 10.54 -27.74 -30.65
C ASP A 449 11.39 -26.72 -31.43
N LEU A 450 11.16 -25.42 -31.25
CA LEU A 450 12.06 -24.38 -31.79
C LEU A 450 13.48 -24.50 -31.20
N CYS A 451 13.60 -24.74 -29.89
CA CYS A 451 14.88 -24.95 -29.22
C CYS A 451 15.64 -26.21 -29.68
N ARG A 452 14.98 -27.17 -30.32
CA ARG A 452 15.62 -28.37 -30.90
C ARG A 452 16.31 -28.08 -32.25
N LEU A 453 16.08 -26.90 -32.84
CA LEU A 453 16.74 -26.43 -34.07
C LEU A 453 17.83 -25.42 -33.72
N PRO A 454 19.09 -25.86 -33.46
CA PRO A 454 20.13 -24.99 -32.93
C PRO A 454 20.44 -23.80 -33.86
N ILE A 455 20.51 -24.02 -35.17
CA ILE A 455 20.84 -22.98 -36.15
C ILE A 455 19.80 -21.83 -36.12
N THR A 456 18.51 -22.16 -36.17
CA THR A 456 17.43 -21.17 -36.15
C THR A 456 17.37 -20.45 -34.79
N TRP A 457 17.55 -21.19 -33.70
CA TRP A 457 17.52 -20.63 -32.34
C TRP A 457 18.68 -19.65 -32.10
N PHE A 458 19.92 -20.04 -32.44
CA PHE A 458 21.09 -19.15 -32.34
C PHE A 458 20.97 -17.96 -33.29
N GLY A 459 20.36 -18.12 -34.46
CA GLY A 459 20.10 -17.02 -35.39
C GLY A 459 19.14 -15.97 -34.81
N ILE A 460 18.04 -16.39 -34.20
CA ILE A 460 17.09 -15.46 -33.54
C ILE A 460 17.74 -14.80 -32.32
N LEU A 461 18.47 -15.56 -31.49
CA LEU A 461 19.16 -15.02 -30.33
C LEU A 461 20.27 -14.01 -30.72
N GLY A 462 21.07 -14.35 -31.73
CA GLY A 462 22.11 -13.47 -32.27
C GLY A 462 21.52 -12.18 -32.86
N TYR A 463 20.35 -12.26 -33.50
CA TYR A 463 19.65 -11.07 -33.98
C TYR A 463 19.14 -10.17 -32.84
N LEU A 464 18.64 -10.73 -31.74
CA LEU A 464 18.25 -9.94 -30.56
C LEU A 464 19.47 -9.25 -29.92
N ILE A 465 20.61 -9.95 -29.83
CA ILE A 465 21.88 -9.36 -29.35
C ILE A 465 22.33 -8.25 -30.32
N TYR A 466 22.18 -8.45 -31.62
CA TYR A 466 22.52 -7.45 -32.62
C TYR A 466 21.72 -6.15 -32.42
N LEU A 467 20.41 -6.24 -32.21
CA LEU A 467 19.55 -5.08 -31.96
C LEU A 467 19.92 -4.30 -30.68
N LEU A 468 20.63 -4.91 -29.73
CA LEU A 468 21.08 -4.24 -28.50
C LEU A 468 22.46 -3.59 -28.66
N LEU A 469 23.35 -4.16 -29.47
CA LEU A 469 24.75 -3.76 -29.56
C LEU A 469 25.10 -2.90 -30.78
N PHE A 470 24.35 -3.04 -31.89
CA PHE A 470 24.71 -2.44 -33.16
C PHE A 470 23.69 -1.38 -33.63
N PRO A 471 24.11 -0.44 -34.51
CA PRO A 471 23.19 0.51 -35.13
C PRO A 471 22.13 -0.18 -35.98
N TRP A 472 20.88 0.28 -35.85
CA TRP A 472 19.73 -0.24 -36.59
C TRP A 472 19.67 0.33 -38.01
N PHE A 473 19.99 1.61 -38.16
CA PHE A 473 19.97 2.32 -39.46
C PHE A 473 21.17 3.26 -39.58
N ILE A 474 21.66 3.43 -40.82
CA ILE A 474 22.72 4.39 -41.18
C ILE A 474 22.22 5.16 -42.40
N GLY A 475 22.22 6.50 -42.36
CA GLY A 475 21.64 7.30 -43.44
C GLY A 475 21.91 8.79 -43.37
N GLN A 476 21.44 9.52 -44.38
CA GLN A 476 21.49 10.98 -44.43
C GLN A 476 20.37 11.58 -43.58
N VAL A 477 20.76 12.40 -42.61
CA VAL A 477 19.86 12.92 -41.59
C VAL A 477 19.35 14.33 -41.93
N PHE A 478 20.16 15.14 -42.61
CA PHE A 478 19.89 16.56 -42.92
C PHE A 478 19.59 16.82 -44.40
N THR A 479 19.05 18.01 -44.75
CA THR A 479 18.78 18.41 -46.15
C THR A 479 20.01 18.79 -46.97
N ASP A 480 21.10 19.18 -46.32
CA ASP A 480 22.38 19.54 -46.95
C ASP A 480 23.09 18.33 -47.63
N GLY A 481 22.87 17.11 -47.13
CA GLY A 481 23.30 15.86 -47.74
C GLY A 481 24.75 15.44 -47.45
N GLU A 482 25.49 16.22 -46.66
CA GLU A 482 26.92 16.00 -46.40
C GLU A 482 27.18 15.00 -45.27
N ASP A 483 26.40 15.05 -44.18
CA ASP A 483 26.64 14.23 -42.99
C ASP A 483 25.77 12.96 -42.91
N LYS A 484 26.44 11.81 -42.72
CA LYS A 484 25.79 10.52 -42.44
C LYS A 484 25.72 10.31 -40.92
N GLY A 485 24.53 10.00 -40.42
CA GLY A 485 24.29 9.58 -39.05
C GLY A 485 23.88 8.12 -38.95
N TYR A 486 23.95 7.57 -37.74
CA TYR A 486 23.44 6.23 -37.45
C TYR A 486 22.51 6.22 -36.23
N MET A 487 21.53 5.33 -36.26
CA MET A 487 20.48 5.20 -35.25
C MET A 487 20.74 3.99 -34.36
N THR A 488 20.64 4.17 -33.06
CA THR A 488 20.65 3.10 -32.05
C THR A 488 19.31 3.07 -31.31
N TYR A 489 19.11 2.08 -30.44
CA TYR A 489 17.94 2.06 -29.55
C TYR A 489 17.97 3.17 -28.47
N MET A 490 19.09 3.91 -28.34
CA MET A 490 19.27 5.04 -27.45
C MET A 490 19.10 6.40 -28.14
N GLY A 491 19.13 6.46 -29.48
CA GLY A 491 18.94 7.69 -30.26
C GLY A 491 19.81 7.74 -31.51
N TRP A 492 19.78 8.88 -32.20
CA TRP A 492 20.65 9.16 -33.35
C TRP A 492 22.01 9.69 -32.92
N VAL A 493 23.07 9.18 -33.55
CA VAL A 493 24.42 9.74 -33.44
C VAL A 493 24.73 10.44 -34.76
N VAL A 494 24.95 11.75 -34.68
CA VAL A 494 25.19 12.61 -35.85
C VAL A 494 26.42 13.47 -35.61
N ARG A 495 27.19 13.70 -36.67
CA ARG A 495 28.35 14.59 -36.63
C ARG A 495 27.86 16.02 -36.80
N SER A 496 28.24 16.91 -35.89
CA SER A 496 27.89 18.33 -35.99
C SER A 496 28.90 19.05 -36.87
N SER A 497 28.40 19.84 -37.84
CA SER A 497 29.23 20.64 -38.76
C SER A 497 29.96 21.80 -38.07
N ASN A 498 29.46 22.29 -36.92
CA ASN A 498 30.05 23.44 -36.22
C ASN A 498 31.15 23.10 -35.20
N ASP A 499 31.20 21.87 -34.66
CA ASP A 499 32.03 21.58 -33.46
C ASP A 499 32.93 20.34 -33.57
N ASN A 500 32.93 19.65 -34.71
CA ASN A 500 33.70 18.41 -34.96
C ASN A 500 33.52 17.28 -33.91
N ARG A 501 32.62 17.47 -32.95
CA ARG A 501 32.18 16.51 -31.93
C ARG A 501 30.91 15.81 -32.40
N ASN A 502 30.83 14.52 -32.13
CA ASN A 502 29.61 13.76 -32.36
C ASN A 502 28.57 14.18 -31.33
N GLN A 503 27.38 14.55 -31.78
CA GLN A 503 26.22 14.68 -30.92
C GLN A 503 25.58 13.29 -30.80
N GLU A 504 25.65 12.72 -29.62
CA GLU A 504 25.19 11.35 -29.34
C GLU A 504 23.75 11.36 -28.80
N TYR A 505 22.96 10.38 -29.22
CA TYR A 505 21.61 10.09 -28.71
C TYR A 505 20.56 11.19 -28.93
N ILE A 506 20.69 11.93 -30.04
CA ILE A 506 19.72 12.95 -30.46
C ILE A 506 18.37 12.29 -30.77
N GLY A 507 17.27 12.90 -30.33
CA GLY A 507 15.92 12.40 -30.58
C GLY A 507 15.57 11.15 -29.79
N SER A 508 16.17 10.93 -28.62
CA SER A 508 15.58 10.06 -27.59
C SER A 508 14.49 10.85 -26.86
N PRO A 509 13.20 10.45 -26.87
CA PRO A 509 12.64 9.12 -27.16
C PRO A 509 11.98 8.94 -28.54
N ASP A 510 12.11 9.87 -29.50
CA ASP A 510 11.44 9.82 -30.82
C ASP A 510 11.63 8.51 -31.59
N ILE A 511 12.79 7.87 -31.42
CA ILE A 511 13.13 6.58 -32.02
C ILE A 511 12.14 5.46 -31.66
N MET A 512 11.34 5.62 -30.60
CA MET A 512 10.28 4.69 -30.20
C MET A 512 9.33 4.36 -31.36
N VAL A 513 9.04 5.34 -32.22
CA VAL A 513 8.15 5.20 -33.39
C VAL A 513 8.68 4.18 -34.40
N VAL A 514 9.98 3.91 -34.38
CA VAL A 514 10.65 2.90 -35.23
C VAL A 514 10.92 1.63 -34.43
N VAL A 515 11.48 1.77 -33.23
CA VAL A 515 11.97 0.64 -32.41
C VAL A 515 10.82 -0.26 -31.92
N LEU A 516 9.77 0.30 -31.32
CA LEU A 516 8.69 -0.52 -30.76
C LEU A 516 7.87 -1.25 -31.84
N PRO A 517 7.47 -0.59 -32.95
CA PRO A 517 6.75 -1.29 -34.01
C PRO A 517 7.57 -2.41 -34.65
N HIS A 518 8.89 -2.24 -34.82
CA HIS A 518 9.75 -3.31 -35.33
C HIS A 518 9.78 -4.51 -34.40
N LEU A 519 10.01 -4.30 -33.10
CA LEU A 519 10.04 -5.40 -32.12
C LEU A 519 8.70 -6.13 -32.03
N ILE A 520 7.58 -5.38 -31.97
CA ILE A 520 6.25 -5.94 -31.72
C ILE A 520 5.61 -6.52 -32.98
N PHE A 521 5.76 -5.87 -34.14
CA PHE A 521 5.06 -6.28 -35.37
C PHE A 521 5.93 -7.05 -36.37
N VAL A 522 7.25 -7.08 -36.18
CA VAL A 522 8.17 -7.80 -37.07
C VAL A 522 8.85 -8.93 -36.31
N VAL A 523 9.61 -8.62 -35.26
CA VAL A 523 10.46 -9.61 -34.57
C VAL A 523 9.62 -10.63 -33.80
N LEU A 524 8.68 -10.17 -32.97
CA LEU A 524 7.81 -11.05 -32.18
C LEU A 524 7.01 -12.02 -33.09
N PRO A 525 6.24 -11.57 -34.09
CA PRO A 525 5.55 -12.47 -35.02
C PRO A 525 6.48 -13.42 -35.77
N ALA A 526 7.67 -12.96 -36.20
CA ALA A 526 8.64 -13.83 -36.87
C ALA A 526 9.09 -14.99 -35.98
N THR A 527 9.31 -14.75 -34.68
CA THR A 527 9.68 -15.83 -33.75
C THR A 527 8.53 -16.82 -33.50
N PHE A 528 7.29 -16.35 -33.40
CA PHE A 528 6.12 -17.22 -33.29
C PHE A 528 5.93 -18.08 -34.54
N VAL A 529 6.09 -17.50 -35.74
CA VAL A 529 5.96 -18.24 -37.00
C VAL A 529 7.09 -19.25 -37.16
N ALA A 530 8.32 -18.89 -36.78
CA ALA A 530 9.45 -19.82 -36.75
C ALA A 530 9.18 -21.00 -35.78
N GLY A 531 8.62 -20.71 -34.60
CA GLY A 531 8.17 -21.74 -33.65
C GLY A 531 7.10 -22.65 -34.24
N ALA A 532 6.06 -22.08 -34.86
CA ALA A 532 4.97 -22.85 -35.48
C ALA A 532 5.48 -23.77 -36.62
N LEU A 533 6.44 -23.31 -37.42
CA LEU A 533 7.10 -24.12 -38.45
C LEU A 533 7.95 -25.24 -37.85
N ALA A 534 8.64 -24.99 -36.74
CA ALA A 534 9.40 -26.01 -36.02
C ALA A 534 8.47 -27.10 -35.44
N ALA A 535 7.33 -26.70 -34.87
CA ALA A 535 6.32 -27.62 -34.35
C ALA A 535 5.67 -28.47 -35.46
N GLU A 536 5.36 -27.88 -36.63
CA GLU A 536 4.84 -28.63 -37.79
C GLU A 536 5.84 -29.70 -38.27
N ARG A 537 7.13 -29.36 -38.31
CA ARG A 537 8.21 -30.31 -38.61
C ARG A 537 8.27 -31.45 -37.58
N GLY A 538 8.14 -31.12 -36.29
CA GLY A 538 8.10 -32.08 -35.18
C GLY A 538 6.94 -33.06 -35.33
N MET A 539 5.72 -32.56 -35.54
CA MET A 539 4.52 -33.38 -35.76
C MET A 539 4.65 -34.30 -36.98
N PHE A 540 5.20 -33.79 -38.09
CA PHE A 540 5.36 -34.58 -39.30
C PHE A 540 6.37 -35.72 -39.10
N LYS A 541 7.46 -35.48 -38.36
CA LYS A 541 8.45 -36.51 -38.01
C LYS A 541 7.81 -37.64 -37.20
N GLU A 542 7.03 -37.32 -36.17
CA GLU A 542 6.32 -38.31 -35.36
C GLU A 542 5.24 -39.07 -36.17
N HIS A 543 4.50 -38.38 -37.04
CA HIS A 543 3.51 -39.03 -37.91
C HIS A 543 4.16 -40.01 -38.89
N PHE A 544 5.30 -39.64 -39.48
CA PHE A 544 6.06 -40.51 -40.37
C PHE A 544 6.62 -41.75 -39.64
N LEU A 545 7.16 -41.58 -38.44
CA LEU A 545 7.61 -42.69 -37.59
C LEU A 545 6.45 -43.64 -37.22
N SER A 546 5.25 -43.10 -36.96
CA SER A 546 4.05 -43.91 -36.67
C SER A 546 3.57 -44.75 -37.86
N LEU A 547 3.81 -44.28 -39.09
CA LEU A 547 3.46 -44.99 -40.33
C LEU A 547 4.54 -46.01 -40.76
N SER A 548 5.80 -45.80 -40.37
CA SER A 548 6.94 -46.63 -40.76
C SER A 548 7.20 -47.82 -39.82
N GLY A 549 6.61 -47.87 -38.62
CA GLY A 549 6.75 -48.99 -37.67
C GLY A 549 8.16 -49.19 -37.07
N LYS A 550 9.13 -48.31 -37.34
CA LYS A 550 10.49 -48.38 -36.78
C LYS A 550 10.57 -47.66 -35.42
N LYS A 551 11.20 -48.30 -34.43
CA LYS A 551 11.52 -47.71 -33.12
C LYS A 551 12.72 -46.76 -33.24
N GLU A 552 12.78 -45.80 -32.32
CA GLU A 552 13.68 -44.63 -32.31
C GLU A 552 15.16 -44.97 -32.06
N ASP A 553 15.50 -46.21 -31.73
CA ASP A 553 16.83 -46.63 -31.25
C ASP A 553 17.82 -47.09 -32.36
N ASP A 554 17.42 -47.09 -33.63
CA ASP A 554 18.27 -47.60 -34.75
C ASP A 554 19.08 -46.52 -35.50
N ASP A 555 19.30 -45.33 -34.92
CA ASP A 555 20.02 -44.24 -35.60
C ASP A 555 21.36 -43.84 -34.93
N SER A 556 21.98 -44.76 -34.17
CA SER A 556 23.40 -44.65 -33.84
C SER A 556 24.25 -45.50 -34.78
N GLY A 557 24.45 -44.98 -35.99
CA GLY A 557 25.60 -45.35 -36.82
C GLY A 557 25.28 -46.14 -38.09
N GLN A 558 24.89 -45.45 -39.16
CA GLN A 558 25.38 -45.70 -40.52
C GLN A 558 24.75 -44.73 -41.52
N MET A 559 25.46 -43.65 -41.86
CA MET A 559 25.25 -42.93 -43.12
C MET A 559 26.62 -42.63 -43.75
N ASN A 560 27.34 -43.70 -44.06
CA ASN A 560 28.20 -43.76 -45.22
C ASN A 560 27.71 -44.94 -46.06
N LYS A 561 27.42 -44.68 -47.35
CA LYS A 561 27.03 -45.64 -48.39
C LYS A 561 25.63 -46.27 -48.29
N LYS A 562 24.70 -45.81 -49.14
CA LYS A 562 24.44 -46.44 -50.45
C LYS A 562 23.19 -45.86 -51.12
N SER A 563 23.41 -45.27 -52.29
CA SER A 563 22.49 -45.28 -53.41
C SER A 563 22.40 -46.69 -54.01
N GLN A 564 21.25 -46.97 -54.64
CA GLN A 564 20.92 -48.11 -55.51
C GLN A 564 20.58 -49.42 -54.78
N VAL A 565 19.33 -49.89 -54.93
CA VAL A 565 18.97 -51.05 -55.78
C VAL A 565 17.51 -51.50 -55.51
N LEU A 566 16.77 -51.60 -56.63
CA LEU A 566 15.55 -52.37 -56.96
C LEU A 566 14.23 -52.25 -56.16
N ASP A 567 13.31 -51.44 -56.71
CA ASP A 567 12.23 -51.79 -57.65
C ASP A 567 11.29 -53.02 -57.44
N LYS A 568 9.99 -52.73 -57.66
CA LYS A 568 8.80 -53.58 -58.00
C LYS A 568 8.14 -54.49 -56.95
N GLN A 569 6.98 -54.04 -56.44
CA GLN A 569 5.62 -54.50 -56.81
C GLN A 569 4.55 -53.90 -55.89
N GLY A 570 3.43 -53.44 -56.45
CA GLY A 570 2.20 -53.18 -55.69
C GLY A 570 1.58 -51.81 -55.88
N ASP A 571 1.23 -51.49 -57.12
CA ASP A 571 0.39 -50.37 -57.51
C ASP A 571 -1.00 -50.45 -56.84
N ARG A 572 -1.17 -49.79 -55.68
CA ARG A 572 -2.49 -49.43 -55.10
C ARG A 572 -2.36 -48.49 -53.90
N ARG A 573 -1.82 -47.27 -54.07
CA ARG A 573 -2.09 -46.12 -53.17
C ARG A 573 -1.57 -44.75 -53.65
N LEU A 574 -1.43 -44.56 -54.97
CA LEU A 574 -0.99 -43.30 -55.58
C LEU A 574 -2.07 -42.19 -55.64
N LYS A 575 -3.13 -42.23 -54.81
CA LYS A 575 -4.25 -41.26 -54.90
C LYS A 575 -4.62 -40.48 -53.62
N PHE A 576 -3.79 -40.46 -52.57
CA PHE A 576 -4.14 -39.69 -51.35
C PHE A 576 -2.97 -39.00 -50.61
N TYR A 577 -2.00 -38.41 -51.33
CA TYR A 577 -0.86 -37.72 -50.69
C TYR A 577 -0.67 -36.24 -51.08
N PHE A 578 -1.71 -35.56 -51.57
CA PHE A 578 -1.65 -34.11 -51.89
C PHE A 578 -2.37 -33.19 -50.88
N GLY A 579 -3.01 -33.73 -49.83
CA GLY A 579 -3.94 -32.98 -48.97
C GLY A 579 -3.43 -32.46 -47.61
N ARG A 580 -2.22 -32.77 -47.14
CA ARG A 580 -1.85 -32.56 -45.70
C ARG A 580 -0.72 -31.56 -45.38
N ARG A 581 -0.25 -30.75 -46.34
CA ARG A 581 0.69 -29.61 -46.08
C ARG A 581 0.04 -28.22 -46.19
N CYS A 582 -1.28 -28.12 -46.00
CA CYS A 582 -1.97 -26.83 -46.12
C CYS A 582 -1.46 -25.82 -45.07
N ILE A 583 -1.26 -26.27 -43.83
CA ILE A 583 -0.75 -25.45 -42.72
C ILE A 583 0.63 -24.87 -43.03
N ARG A 584 1.56 -25.68 -43.56
CA ARG A 584 2.90 -25.19 -43.97
C ARG A 584 2.82 -24.20 -45.13
N LYS A 585 1.94 -24.41 -46.11
CA LYS A 585 1.73 -23.44 -47.21
C LYS A 585 1.18 -22.12 -46.68
N VAL A 586 0.21 -22.15 -45.75
CA VAL A 586 -0.33 -20.96 -45.08
C VAL A 586 0.76 -20.25 -44.25
N LEU A 587 1.54 -20.98 -43.46
CA LEU A 587 2.65 -20.40 -42.67
C LEU A 587 3.75 -19.80 -43.56
N LEU A 588 4.06 -20.41 -44.71
CA LEU A 588 5.00 -19.84 -45.69
C LEU A 588 4.43 -18.59 -46.37
N VAL A 589 3.12 -18.53 -46.63
CA VAL A 589 2.47 -17.30 -47.13
C VAL A 589 2.51 -16.19 -46.07
N VAL A 590 2.33 -16.53 -44.79
CA VAL A 590 2.50 -15.58 -43.68
C VAL A 590 3.97 -15.15 -43.56
N CYS A 591 4.95 -16.05 -43.67
CA CYS A 591 6.37 -15.70 -43.76
C CYS A 591 6.65 -14.75 -44.92
N LEU A 592 6.09 -15.03 -46.11
CA LEU A 592 6.21 -14.14 -47.27
C LEU A 592 5.56 -12.78 -47.01
N GLY A 593 4.45 -12.73 -46.26
CA GLY A 593 3.82 -11.48 -45.81
C GLY A 593 4.68 -10.69 -44.82
N ILE A 594 5.33 -11.36 -43.85
CA ILE A 594 6.28 -10.75 -42.90
C ILE A 594 7.54 -10.28 -43.64
N CYS A 595 8.10 -11.11 -44.53
CA CYS A 595 9.23 -10.75 -45.38
C CYS A 595 8.86 -9.64 -46.36
N TRP A 596 7.65 -9.60 -46.89
CA TRP A 596 7.16 -8.52 -47.75
C TRP A 596 6.99 -7.22 -46.97
N LYS A 597 6.49 -7.27 -45.73
CA LYS A 597 6.41 -6.11 -44.83
C LYS A 597 7.80 -5.60 -44.47
N HIS A 598 8.72 -6.49 -44.09
CA HIS A 598 10.14 -6.18 -43.87
C HIS A 598 10.83 -5.68 -45.14
N PHE A 599 10.48 -6.21 -46.32
CA PHE A 599 10.99 -5.77 -47.60
C PHE A 599 10.44 -4.40 -47.99
N MET A 600 9.18 -4.10 -47.69
CA MET A 600 8.57 -2.77 -47.89
C MET A 600 9.16 -1.72 -46.95
N GLU A 601 9.46 -2.09 -45.70
CA GLU A 601 10.15 -1.23 -44.75
C GLU A 601 11.64 -1.02 -45.12
N THR A 602 12.30 -2.01 -45.75
CA THR A 602 13.69 -1.88 -46.23
C THR A 602 13.81 -1.28 -47.65
N LYS A 603 12.75 -1.29 -48.48
CA LYS A 603 12.77 -0.71 -49.85
C LYS A 603 12.78 0.82 -49.90
N GLY A 604 12.67 1.49 -48.76
CA GLY A 604 12.95 2.92 -48.68
C GLY A 604 14.43 3.28 -48.92
N ALA A 605 15.35 2.30 -48.93
CA ALA A 605 16.78 2.61 -48.86
C ALA A 605 17.71 1.55 -49.51
N SER A 606 17.62 1.31 -50.82
CA SER A 606 18.71 0.64 -51.54
C SER A 606 19.05 1.29 -52.88
N ARG A 607 19.78 2.41 -52.82
CA ARG A 607 20.77 2.75 -53.86
C ARG A 607 22.07 3.20 -53.22
N LEU A 608 23.15 2.57 -53.71
CA LEU A 608 24.57 2.88 -53.54
C LEU A 608 25.18 2.62 -52.15
N ALA A 609 25.99 1.56 -52.04
CA ALA A 609 27.45 1.68 -52.02
C ALA A 609 28.10 0.29 -51.89
N GLY A 610 29.15 0.05 -52.69
CA GLY A 610 30.02 -1.13 -52.57
C GLY A 610 31.39 -0.76 -51.99
N THR A 611 32.13 -1.82 -51.57
CA THR A 611 33.61 -1.91 -51.38
C THR A 611 34.21 -1.00 -50.27
N LYS A 612 35.08 -1.43 -49.34
CA LYS A 612 36.30 -2.31 -49.36
C LYS A 612 36.64 -2.74 -47.90
N GLY A 613 37.37 -3.84 -47.70
CA GLY A 613 37.77 -4.38 -46.38
C GLY A 613 39.16 -3.95 -45.86
N LEU A 614 39.53 -4.45 -44.68
CA LEU A 614 40.92 -4.63 -44.23
C LEU A 614 41.01 -5.69 -43.11
N SER A 615 42.07 -6.49 -43.15
CA SER A 615 42.44 -7.58 -42.23
C SER A 615 43.41 -7.11 -41.13
N LEU A 616 43.47 -7.82 -39.99
CA LEU A 616 44.54 -7.67 -38.99
C LEU A 616 44.92 -9.05 -38.42
N ASP A 617 46.22 -9.34 -38.38
CA ASP A 617 46.84 -10.59 -37.88
C ASP A 617 47.83 -10.29 -36.74
N SER A 618 48.03 -11.32 -35.91
CA SER A 618 49.20 -11.69 -35.08
C SER A 618 49.41 -11.10 -33.66
N PHE A 619 49.60 -11.99 -32.67
CA PHE A 619 50.75 -12.08 -31.73
C PHE A 619 50.67 -13.40 -30.90
N SER A 620 51.83 -14.02 -30.61
CA SER A 620 52.03 -15.26 -29.80
C SER A 620 53.19 -15.06 -28.80
N PRO A 621 53.23 -15.70 -27.60
CA PRO A 621 54.25 -15.45 -26.56
C PRO A 621 55.42 -16.46 -26.55
N GLY A 622 56.57 -16.06 -25.99
CA GLY A 622 57.85 -16.80 -25.91
C GLY A 622 58.24 -17.32 -24.51
N ILE A 623 59.38 -18.04 -24.45
CA ILE A 623 59.86 -19.03 -23.44
C ILE A 623 60.75 -18.43 -22.30
N ASP A 624 60.67 -19.00 -21.07
CA ASP A 624 61.22 -18.51 -19.78
C ASP A 624 62.70 -18.85 -19.44
N LYS A 625 63.39 -17.97 -18.67
CA LYS A 625 64.74 -18.15 -18.06
C LYS A 625 64.71 -18.06 -16.51
N ALA A 626 65.61 -18.76 -15.81
CA ALA A 626 65.75 -18.75 -14.34
C ALA A 626 66.41 -17.46 -13.79
N ILE A 627 65.97 -16.97 -12.62
CA ILE A 627 66.33 -15.63 -12.10
C ILE A 627 67.79 -15.51 -11.62
N GLY A 628 68.39 -16.60 -11.13
CA GLY A 628 69.77 -16.63 -10.66
C GLY A 628 70.85 -16.37 -11.73
N CYS A 629 70.46 -16.28 -13.01
CA CYS A 629 71.38 -15.95 -14.11
C CYS A 629 71.60 -14.44 -14.29
N TYR A 630 70.88 -13.59 -13.55
CA TYR A 630 70.99 -12.14 -13.63
C TYR A 630 71.84 -11.56 -12.48
N ASP A 631 72.47 -10.41 -12.71
CA ASP A 631 73.20 -9.68 -11.66
C ASP A 631 72.27 -9.18 -10.55
N ALA A 632 72.77 -9.01 -9.32
CA ALA A 632 71.96 -8.68 -8.15
C ALA A 632 71.11 -7.40 -8.32
N ALA A 633 71.61 -6.39 -9.04
CA ALA A 633 70.86 -5.17 -9.33
C ALA A 633 69.67 -5.42 -10.28
N VAL A 634 69.82 -6.36 -11.22
CA VAL A 634 68.76 -6.77 -12.16
C VAL A 634 67.77 -7.71 -11.47
N GLN A 635 68.26 -8.57 -10.55
CA GLN A 635 67.39 -9.40 -9.71
C GLN A 635 66.46 -8.54 -8.82
N GLU A 636 66.98 -7.45 -8.23
CA GLU A 636 66.16 -6.53 -7.41
C GLU A 636 65.01 -5.91 -8.24
N LEU A 637 65.27 -5.46 -9.46
CA LEU A 637 64.24 -4.90 -10.35
C LEU A 637 63.17 -5.93 -10.75
N ILE A 638 63.58 -7.14 -11.13
CA ILE A 638 62.65 -8.22 -11.52
C ILE A 638 61.76 -8.63 -10.33
N VAL A 639 62.33 -8.68 -9.12
CA VAL A 639 61.57 -9.07 -7.93
C VAL A 639 60.67 -7.97 -7.42
N ILE A 640 61.04 -6.69 -7.53
CA ILE A 640 60.12 -5.59 -7.24
C ILE A 640 58.90 -5.68 -8.18
N ASP A 641 59.07 -5.90 -9.48
CA ASP A 641 57.96 -6.04 -10.43
C ASP A 641 57.03 -7.23 -10.08
N ASN A 642 57.62 -8.35 -9.67
CA ASN A 642 56.86 -9.53 -9.23
C ASN A 642 56.16 -9.31 -7.87
N LEU A 643 56.79 -8.58 -6.94
CA LEU A 643 56.19 -8.21 -5.65
C LEU A 643 55.05 -7.21 -5.82
N MET A 644 55.16 -6.27 -6.76
CA MET A 644 54.08 -5.34 -7.11
C MET A 644 52.85 -6.09 -7.64
N SER A 645 53.07 -7.12 -8.46
CA SER A 645 52.00 -8.02 -8.90
C SER A 645 51.39 -8.82 -7.73
N ALA A 646 52.23 -9.32 -6.82
CA ALA A 646 51.78 -10.07 -5.63
C ALA A 646 51.01 -9.20 -4.62
N LEU A 647 51.32 -7.90 -4.51
CA LEU A 647 50.62 -6.94 -3.64
C LEU A 647 49.16 -6.71 -4.06
N VAL A 648 48.82 -6.96 -5.33
CA VAL A 648 47.44 -6.91 -5.88
C VAL A 648 46.83 -8.32 -5.99
N GLY A 649 47.55 -9.36 -5.53
CA GLY A 649 47.07 -10.73 -5.49
C GLY A 649 47.29 -11.55 -6.76
N ILE A 650 47.99 -11.00 -7.75
CA ILE A 650 48.33 -11.66 -9.02
C ILE A 650 49.60 -12.48 -8.83
N GLU A 651 49.61 -13.72 -9.34
CA GLU A 651 50.80 -14.57 -9.30
C GLU A 651 51.88 -14.04 -10.25
N GLY A 652 53.08 -13.85 -9.71
CA GLY A 652 54.26 -13.48 -10.48
C GLY A 652 54.98 -14.71 -11.05
N GLN A 653 55.88 -14.47 -11.99
CA GLN A 653 56.73 -15.50 -12.58
C GLN A 653 57.67 -16.14 -11.53
N TYR A 654 58.19 -15.33 -10.61
CA TYR A 654 59.19 -15.73 -9.60
C TYR A 654 58.67 -15.70 -8.15
N VAL A 655 57.51 -15.08 -7.90
CA VAL A 655 56.81 -15.08 -6.60
C VAL A 655 55.48 -15.80 -6.78
N LYS A 656 55.37 -17.01 -6.21
CA LYS A 656 54.22 -17.90 -6.39
C LYS A 656 53.44 -18.09 -5.10
N ARG A 657 52.13 -18.25 -5.26
CA ARG A 657 51.22 -18.60 -4.16
C ARG A 657 51.27 -20.10 -3.89
N VAL A 658 51.39 -20.49 -2.63
CA VAL A 658 51.31 -21.88 -2.18
C VAL A 658 50.23 -22.02 -1.12
N HIS A 659 49.32 -22.97 -1.34
CA HIS A 659 48.24 -23.29 -0.41
C HIS A 659 48.75 -24.31 0.62
N GLY A 660 48.73 -23.93 1.90
CA GLY A 660 49.04 -24.80 3.03
C GLY A 660 47.92 -25.80 3.35
N LYS A 661 48.17 -26.69 4.32
CA LYS A 661 47.25 -27.77 4.72
C LYS A 661 45.95 -27.31 5.41
N GLU A 662 45.85 -26.03 5.80
CA GLU A 662 44.71 -25.44 6.53
C GLU A 662 44.13 -24.19 5.82
N ASP A 663 44.08 -24.15 4.49
CA ASP A 663 43.66 -22.98 3.69
C ASP A 663 44.51 -21.70 3.94
N GLU A 664 45.65 -21.83 4.63
CA GLU A 664 46.62 -20.74 4.76
C GLU A 664 47.34 -20.51 3.43
N ILE A 665 47.11 -19.33 2.86
CA ILE A 665 47.79 -18.83 1.68
C ILE A 665 49.17 -18.33 2.11
N THR A 666 50.24 -18.90 1.56
CA THR A 666 51.63 -18.48 1.81
C THR A 666 52.31 -18.15 0.48
N PHE A 667 53.28 -17.24 0.50
CA PHE A 667 54.06 -16.87 -0.69
C PHE A 667 55.45 -17.51 -0.66
N GLN A 668 55.88 -18.05 -1.80
CA GLN A 668 57.23 -18.60 -2.01
C GLN A 668 57.95 -17.85 -3.13
N ILE A 669 59.26 -17.65 -2.95
CA ILE A 669 60.18 -17.04 -3.93
C ILE A 669 61.03 -18.14 -4.54
N ASP A 670 61.37 -17.99 -5.83
CA ASP A 670 62.37 -18.82 -6.51
C ASP A 670 63.67 -18.95 -5.66
N ALA A 671 64.09 -20.20 -5.43
CA ALA A 671 65.23 -20.54 -4.59
C ALA A 671 66.60 -20.16 -5.20
N SER A 672 66.62 -19.75 -6.48
CA SER A 672 67.85 -19.36 -7.19
C SER A 672 68.25 -17.88 -7.03
N MET A 673 67.52 -17.09 -6.23
CA MET A 673 67.77 -15.68 -5.94
C MET A 673 68.87 -15.46 -4.88
N ASP A 674 69.50 -14.28 -4.87
CA ASP A 674 70.32 -13.82 -3.74
C ASP A 674 69.58 -13.86 -2.39
N LEU A 675 70.25 -14.42 -1.36
CA LEU A 675 69.72 -14.66 -0.02
C LEU A 675 69.31 -13.36 0.70
N ALA A 676 70.04 -12.26 0.51
CA ALA A 676 69.74 -11.00 1.20
C ALA A 676 68.49 -10.33 0.62
N LEU A 677 68.30 -10.39 -0.70
CA LEU A 677 67.07 -9.91 -1.35
C LEU A 677 65.87 -10.81 -1.04
N GLN A 678 66.08 -12.13 -0.92
CA GLN A 678 65.04 -13.09 -0.55
C GLN A 678 64.46 -12.81 0.84
N GLU A 679 65.30 -12.55 1.85
CA GLU A 679 64.83 -12.22 3.20
C GLU A 679 64.09 -10.88 3.26
N ARG A 680 64.53 -9.87 2.49
CA ARG A 680 63.83 -8.57 2.42
C ARG A 680 62.47 -8.67 1.75
N ALA A 681 62.34 -9.49 0.70
CA ALA A 681 61.07 -9.73 0.02
C ALA A 681 60.05 -10.42 0.95
N LYS A 682 60.50 -11.33 1.82
CA LYS A 682 59.63 -12.03 2.80
C LYS A 682 58.93 -11.09 3.78
N TRP A 683 59.52 -9.93 4.10
CA TRP A 683 58.90 -8.96 5.01
C TRP A 683 57.55 -8.43 4.49
N ILE A 684 57.35 -8.40 3.16
CA ILE A 684 56.14 -7.86 2.53
C ILE A 684 54.99 -8.89 2.48
N PHE A 685 55.28 -10.19 2.61
CA PHE A 685 54.27 -11.25 2.46
C PHE A 685 53.06 -11.19 3.39
N PRO A 686 53.18 -10.85 4.69
CA PRO A 686 52.02 -10.72 5.57
C PRO A 686 50.98 -9.70 5.07
N LEU A 687 51.42 -8.68 4.32
CA LEU A 687 50.55 -7.68 3.71
C LEU A 687 49.79 -8.28 2.51
N CYS A 688 50.50 -9.01 1.64
CA CYS A 688 49.89 -9.73 0.51
C CYS A 688 48.86 -10.77 0.99
N GLU A 689 49.17 -11.51 2.06
CA GLU A 689 48.26 -12.48 2.68
C GLU A 689 47.02 -11.80 3.25
N SER A 690 47.20 -10.68 3.96
CA SER A 690 46.09 -9.92 4.52
C SER A 690 45.18 -9.35 3.43
N TYR A 691 45.74 -8.82 2.34
CA TYR A 691 44.99 -8.33 1.19
C TYR A 691 44.10 -9.44 0.59
N LEU A 692 44.67 -10.62 0.34
CA LEU A 692 43.95 -11.73 -0.26
C LEU A 692 42.80 -12.24 0.58
N LEU A 693 43.00 -12.36 1.90
CA LEU A 693 41.96 -12.78 2.81
C LEU A 693 40.79 -11.78 2.87
N ILE A 694 41.11 -10.48 2.84
CA ILE A 694 40.09 -9.43 2.83
C ILE A 694 39.35 -9.42 1.49
N ASP A 695 40.06 -9.54 0.36
CA ASP A 695 39.46 -9.57 -0.98
C ASP A 695 38.55 -10.78 -1.19
N GLN A 696 38.99 -11.98 -0.78
CA GLN A 696 38.18 -13.19 -0.80
C GLN A 696 36.93 -13.07 0.09
N PHE A 697 37.06 -12.44 1.26
CA PHE A 697 35.92 -12.19 2.14
C PHE A 697 34.93 -11.19 1.53
N VAL A 698 35.43 -10.13 0.91
CA VAL A 698 34.62 -9.13 0.21
C VAL A 698 33.79 -9.79 -0.89
N GLU A 699 34.40 -10.63 -1.73
CA GLU A 699 33.70 -11.31 -2.82
C GLU A 699 32.70 -12.35 -2.33
N SER A 700 33.07 -13.14 -1.31
CA SER A 700 32.16 -14.14 -0.73
C SER A 700 30.96 -13.52 -0.01
N ARG A 701 31.17 -12.42 0.73
CA ARG A 701 30.14 -11.73 1.54
C ARG A 701 29.43 -10.58 0.79
N SER A 702 29.67 -10.42 -0.50
CA SER A 702 28.87 -9.52 -1.35
C SER A 702 27.64 -10.18 -1.95
N GLN A 703 27.48 -11.49 -1.76
CA GLN A 703 26.28 -12.20 -2.19
C GLN A 703 25.10 -11.87 -1.27
N PHE A 704 23.93 -11.59 -1.85
CA PHE A 704 22.67 -11.28 -1.13
C PHE A 704 22.36 -12.19 0.07
N LYS A 705 22.71 -13.48 0.00
CA LYS A 705 22.47 -14.46 1.08
C LYS A 705 23.18 -14.15 2.39
N SER A 706 24.25 -13.35 2.37
CA SER A 706 25.08 -13.07 3.55
C SER A 706 24.56 -11.95 4.45
N GLY A 707 23.48 -11.26 4.03
CA GLY A 707 22.78 -10.25 4.82
C GLY A 707 23.30 -8.82 4.60
N VAL A 708 22.51 -7.82 4.98
CA VAL A 708 22.73 -6.40 4.69
C VAL A 708 23.90 -5.83 5.49
N VAL A 709 24.10 -6.30 6.73
CA VAL A 709 25.23 -5.85 7.56
C VAL A 709 26.56 -6.32 6.97
N ASN A 710 26.63 -7.57 6.53
CA ASN A 710 27.82 -8.12 5.86
C ASN A 710 28.09 -7.41 4.53
N HIS A 711 27.06 -7.02 3.79
CA HIS A 711 27.20 -6.21 2.57
C HIS A 711 27.79 -4.85 2.85
N ALA A 712 27.27 -4.15 3.86
CA ALA A 712 27.78 -2.84 4.28
C ALA A 712 29.23 -2.94 4.77
N PHE A 713 29.56 -3.99 5.51
CA PHE A 713 30.93 -4.27 5.94
C PHE A 713 31.86 -4.58 4.76
N ALA A 714 31.43 -5.43 3.81
CA ALA A 714 32.19 -5.73 2.60
C ALA A 714 32.39 -4.47 1.72
N ALA A 715 31.41 -3.58 1.64
CA ALA A 715 31.55 -2.30 0.94
C ALA A 715 32.56 -1.36 1.63
N ALA A 716 32.56 -1.32 2.96
CA ALA A 716 33.55 -0.56 3.72
C ALA A 716 34.97 -1.12 3.56
N LEU A 717 35.11 -2.45 3.54
CA LEU A 717 36.37 -3.13 3.22
C LEU A 717 36.81 -2.86 1.78
N ARG A 718 35.90 -2.85 0.78
CA ARG A 718 36.23 -2.45 -0.59
C ARG A 718 36.76 -1.03 -0.69
N ALA A 719 36.16 -0.09 0.03
CA ALA A 719 36.62 1.30 0.03
C ALA A 719 38.08 1.39 0.55
N LEU A 720 38.40 0.64 1.61
CA LEU A 720 39.76 0.53 2.11
C LEU A 720 40.72 -0.15 1.11
N LEU A 721 40.26 -1.22 0.44
CA LEU A 721 41.06 -1.91 -0.58
C LEU A 721 41.36 -1.00 -1.78
N LEU A 722 40.43 -0.12 -2.16
CA LEU A 722 40.68 0.90 -3.20
C LEU A 722 41.76 1.90 -2.78
N ASP A 723 41.74 2.37 -1.53
CA ASP A 723 42.79 3.24 -0.99
C ASP A 723 44.16 2.54 -1.00
N TYR A 724 44.18 1.24 -0.67
CA TYR A 724 45.38 0.40 -0.74
C TYR A 724 45.87 0.20 -2.18
N GLN A 725 44.98 -0.08 -3.13
CA GLN A 725 45.34 -0.22 -4.54
C GLN A 725 45.86 1.09 -5.14
N ALA A 726 45.32 2.24 -4.72
CA ALA A 726 45.84 3.55 -5.11
C ALA A 726 47.27 3.78 -4.60
N MET A 727 47.59 3.35 -3.38
CA MET A 727 48.95 3.36 -2.84
C MET A 727 49.89 2.46 -3.65
N VAL A 728 49.46 1.24 -4.01
CA VAL A 728 50.24 0.34 -4.87
C VAL A 728 50.47 0.97 -6.27
N ALA A 729 49.47 1.60 -6.87
CA ALA A 729 49.64 2.28 -8.16
C ALA A 729 50.65 3.45 -8.09
N GLN A 730 50.67 4.18 -6.97
CA GLN A 730 51.68 5.23 -6.73
C GLN A 730 53.09 4.65 -6.60
N LEU A 731 53.25 3.49 -5.95
CA LEU A 731 54.53 2.78 -5.87
C LEU A 731 54.98 2.27 -7.23
N GLU A 732 54.06 1.78 -8.07
CA GLU A 732 54.36 1.35 -9.44
C GLU A 732 54.88 2.52 -10.29
N HIS A 733 54.28 3.70 -10.11
CA HIS A 733 54.77 4.92 -10.76
C HIS A 733 56.21 5.27 -10.32
N GLN A 734 56.53 5.16 -9.03
CA GLN A 734 57.90 5.37 -8.53
C GLN A 734 58.89 4.31 -9.05
N PHE A 735 58.44 3.08 -9.22
CA PHE A 735 59.22 2.00 -9.81
C PHE A 735 59.55 2.28 -11.28
N ARG A 736 58.57 2.71 -12.09
CA ARG A 736 58.79 3.09 -13.50
C ARG A 736 59.74 4.27 -13.67
N LEU A 737 59.83 5.16 -12.67
CA LEU A 737 60.80 6.26 -12.64
C LEU A 737 62.21 5.82 -12.20
N GLY A 738 62.42 4.54 -11.86
CA GLY A 738 63.69 4.00 -11.40
C GLY A 738 64.11 4.45 -9.99
N LYS A 739 63.16 4.95 -9.18
CA LYS A 739 63.43 5.53 -7.85
C LYS A 739 63.08 4.61 -6.68
N LEU A 740 62.60 3.41 -6.95
CA LEU A 740 62.12 2.47 -5.93
C LEU A 740 63.12 1.33 -5.72
N SER A 741 63.62 1.19 -4.49
CA SER A 741 64.36 0.01 -4.02
C SER A 741 63.47 -0.88 -3.15
N ILE A 742 63.89 -2.12 -2.90
CA ILE A 742 63.11 -3.05 -2.07
C ILE A 742 62.96 -2.55 -0.62
N GLN A 743 63.97 -1.80 -0.14
CA GLN A 743 63.94 -1.15 1.18
C GLN A 743 62.95 0.03 1.20
N GLY A 744 62.88 0.79 0.12
CA GLY A 744 61.90 1.87 -0.06
C GLY A 744 60.48 1.32 -0.09
N LEU A 745 60.26 0.21 -0.81
CA LEU A 745 58.97 -0.48 -0.86
C LEU A 745 58.48 -0.89 0.54
N TRP A 746 59.35 -1.50 1.36
CA TRP A 746 59.02 -1.86 2.74
C TRP A 746 58.63 -0.65 3.60
N PHE A 747 59.40 0.44 3.52
CA PHE A 747 59.15 1.66 4.29
C PHE A 747 57.77 2.28 3.99
N TYR A 748 57.38 2.34 2.71
CA TYR A 748 56.08 2.90 2.32
C TYR A 748 54.89 2.02 2.71
N CYS A 749 55.08 0.69 2.80
CA CYS A 749 54.02 -0.25 3.17
C CYS A 749 53.74 -0.32 4.69
N GLN A 750 54.69 0.09 5.54
CA GLN A 750 54.60 0.00 7.02
C GLN A 750 53.29 0.55 7.64
N PRO A 751 52.81 1.76 7.30
CA PRO A 751 51.62 2.34 7.94
C PRO A 751 50.33 1.52 7.75
N LEU A 752 50.21 0.80 6.63
CA LEU A 752 49.02 0.01 6.29
C LEU A 752 49.07 -1.42 6.84
N MET A 753 50.24 -1.92 7.23
CA MET A 753 50.40 -3.30 7.72
C MET A 753 49.60 -3.57 8.99
N GLY A 754 49.70 -2.70 10.00
CA GLY A 754 48.95 -2.88 11.25
C GLY A 754 47.44 -2.86 11.04
N SER A 755 46.97 -1.97 10.17
CA SER A 755 45.55 -1.83 9.80
C SER A 755 45.04 -3.08 9.06
N MET A 756 45.78 -3.56 8.06
CA MET A 756 45.40 -4.74 7.27
C MET A 756 45.44 -6.03 8.10
N GLN A 757 46.42 -6.19 8.99
CA GLN A 757 46.52 -7.36 9.88
C GLN A 757 45.40 -7.41 10.92
N ALA A 758 45.03 -6.25 11.49
CA ALA A 758 43.91 -6.17 12.42
C ALA A 758 42.59 -6.57 11.74
N LEU A 759 42.36 -6.10 10.51
CA LEU A 759 41.17 -6.44 9.72
C LEU A 759 41.17 -7.89 9.24
N SER A 760 42.32 -8.43 8.81
CA SER A 760 42.41 -9.83 8.40
C SER A 760 42.11 -10.78 9.58
N THR A 761 42.47 -10.41 10.81
CA THR A 761 42.08 -11.14 12.02
C THR A 761 40.57 -11.12 12.25
N VAL A 762 39.91 -9.97 12.06
CA VAL A 762 38.44 -9.86 12.15
C VAL A 762 37.77 -10.73 11.08
N VAL A 763 38.24 -10.63 9.84
CA VAL A 763 37.72 -11.39 8.69
C VAL A 763 37.88 -12.90 8.90
N LYS A 764 39.05 -13.36 9.37
CA LYS A 764 39.28 -14.78 9.73
C LYS A 764 38.27 -15.25 10.78
N LYS A 765 38.09 -14.49 11.87
CA LYS A 765 37.12 -14.82 12.93
C LYS A 765 35.66 -14.81 12.44
N ALA A 766 35.31 -13.86 11.58
CA ALA A 766 33.97 -13.76 11.00
C ALA A 766 33.66 -14.92 10.04
N SER A 767 34.66 -15.33 9.26
CA SER A 767 34.56 -16.45 8.32
C SER A 767 34.45 -17.79 9.06
N ALA A 768 35.31 -18.03 10.06
CA ALA A 768 35.34 -19.29 10.82
C ALA A 768 34.00 -19.60 11.51
N ASN A 769 33.33 -18.58 12.05
CA ASN A 769 32.08 -18.75 12.79
C ASN A 769 30.82 -18.46 11.95
N ASN A 770 30.95 -18.10 10.67
CA ASN A 770 29.85 -17.70 9.80
C ASN A 770 28.92 -16.64 10.40
N PHE A 771 29.50 -15.60 11.01
CA PHE A 771 28.71 -14.54 11.62
C PHE A 771 27.90 -13.72 10.61
N THR A 772 26.67 -13.39 10.99
CA THR A 772 25.70 -12.58 10.22
C THR A 772 25.05 -11.53 11.12
N GLY A 773 24.54 -10.44 10.54
CA GLY A 773 23.85 -9.37 11.25
C GLY A 773 24.62 -8.81 12.47
N SER A 774 23.98 -8.88 13.64
CA SER A 774 24.47 -8.33 14.90
C SER A 774 25.74 -9.00 15.44
N ALA A 775 26.00 -10.27 15.09
CA ALA A 775 27.19 -10.98 15.53
C ALA A 775 28.47 -10.33 14.97
N VAL A 776 28.41 -9.80 13.74
CA VAL A 776 29.52 -9.10 13.09
C VAL A 776 29.78 -7.75 13.76
N LEU A 777 28.71 -7.02 14.12
CA LEU A 777 28.83 -5.75 14.86
C LEU A 777 29.45 -5.98 16.25
N ASN A 778 29.02 -7.03 16.96
CA ASN A 778 29.59 -7.39 18.25
C ASN A 778 31.07 -7.80 18.12
N LEU A 779 31.44 -8.53 17.05
CA LEU A 779 32.83 -8.88 16.76
C LEU A 779 33.70 -7.62 16.52
N LEU A 780 33.25 -6.71 15.65
CA LEU A 780 33.98 -5.46 15.37
C LEU A 780 34.17 -4.63 16.63
N GLN A 781 33.12 -4.48 17.44
CA GLN A 781 33.18 -3.70 18.68
C GLN A 781 34.06 -4.36 19.75
N SER A 782 34.01 -5.68 19.89
CA SER A 782 34.90 -6.41 20.81
C SER A 782 36.38 -6.31 20.39
N GLN A 783 36.67 -6.39 19.09
CA GLN A 783 38.02 -6.22 18.58
C GLN A 783 38.52 -4.76 18.71
N ALA A 784 37.66 -3.77 18.50
CA ALA A 784 37.98 -2.36 18.72
C ALA A 784 38.34 -2.09 20.20
N LYS A 785 37.62 -2.73 21.14
CA LYS A 785 37.96 -2.69 22.57
C LYS A 785 39.28 -3.39 22.90
N ALA A 786 39.55 -4.53 22.27
CA ALA A 786 40.80 -5.27 22.46
C ALA A 786 42.04 -4.51 21.96
N MET A 787 41.87 -3.67 20.92
CA MET A 787 42.94 -2.87 20.30
C MET A 787 42.99 -1.42 20.82
N ALA A 788 42.53 -1.16 22.04
CA ALA A 788 42.49 0.18 22.62
C ALA A 788 43.85 0.89 22.72
N GLY A 789 44.96 0.13 22.73
CA GLY A 789 46.32 0.66 22.80
C GLY A 789 46.84 1.28 21.49
N ASP A 790 46.26 0.92 20.33
CA ASP A 790 46.62 1.49 19.03
C ASP A 790 45.49 2.40 18.53
N SER A 791 45.73 3.71 18.59
CA SER A 791 44.72 4.72 18.23
C SER A 791 44.33 4.67 16.75
N ALA A 792 45.24 4.28 15.85
CA ALA A 792 44.97 4.24 14.41
C ALA A 792 44.09 3.04 14.05
N VAL A 793 44.44 1.86 14.56
CA VAL A 793 43.66 0.62 14.35
C VAL A 793 42.29 0.72 15.03
N ARG A 794 42.22 1.29 16.24
CA ARG A 794 40.94 1.52 16.92
C ARG A 794 40.03 2.45 16.11
N SER A 795 40.55 3.59 15.64
CA SER A 795 39.79 4.53 14.81
C SER A 795 39.29 3.87 13.53
N LEU A 796 40.09 3.00 12.92
CA LEU A 796 39.69 2.25 11.73
C LEU A 796 38.56 1.27 12.03
N LEU A 797 38.67 0.47 13.09
CA LEU A 797 37.63 -0.48 13.49
C LEU A 797 36.33 0.21 13.91
N GLU A 798 36.42 1.37 14.56
CA GLU A 798 35.25 2.22 14.87
C GLU A 798 34.58 2.74 13.58
N LYS A 799 35.37 3.19 12.59
CA LYS A 799 34.86 3.59 11.28
C LYS A 799 34.17 2.42 10.56
N MET A 800 34.77 1.23 10.58
CA MET A 800 34.17 0.02 10.00
C MET A 800 32.87 -0.37 10.71
N THR A 801 32.82 -0.22 12.04
CA THR A 801 31.61 -0.46 12.85
C THR A 801 30.50 0.55 12.51
N HIS A 802 30.84 1.83 12.34
CA HIS A 802 29.89 2.87 11.89
C HIS A 802 29.29 2.49 10.52
N CYS A 803 30.14 2.21 9.53
CA CYS A 803 29.68 1.84 8.19
C CYS A 803 28.80 0.58 8.18
N ALA A 804 29.18 -0.47 8.92
CA ALA A 804 28.40 -1.70 9.01
C ALA A 804 27.07 -1.52 9.79
N SER A 805 27.07 -0.69 10.83
CA SER A 805 25.88 -0.44 11.65
C SER A 805 24.83 0.44 10.98
N ASN A 806 25.20 1.30 10.02
CA ASN A 806 24.24 2.16 9.31
C ASN A 806 23.10 1.39 8.65
N ALA A 807 23.39 0.23 8.03
CA ALA A 807 22.37 -0.63 7.44
C ALA A 807 21.41 -1.19 8.52
N TYR A 808 21.97 -1.63 9.66
CA TYR A 808 21.20 -2.13 10.79
C TYR A 808 20.33 -1.05 11.45
N LEU A 809 20.88 0.15 11.59
CA LEU A 809 20.19 1.31 12.16
C LEU A 809 19.08 1.82 11.24
N GLY A 810 19.20 1.65 9.91
CA GLY A 810 18.10 1.95 8.98
C GLY A 810 16.88 1.04 9.21
N ILE A 811 17.09 -0.24 9.53
CA ILE A 811 16.00 -1.16 9.91
C ILE A 811 15.40 -0.74 11.26
N LEU A 812 16.25 -0.36 12.22
CA LEU A 812 15.83 0.13 13.53
C LEU A 812 15.00 1.43 13.43
N GLU A 813 15.43 2.37 12.59
CA GLU A 813 14.78 3.67 12.37
C GLU A 813 13.35 3.49 11.86
N ARG A 814 13.16 2.58 10.89
CA ARG A 814 11.81 2.21 10.40
C ARG A 814 10.96 1.55 11.46
N TRP A 815 11.54 0.69 12.30
CA TRP A 815 10.78 0.07 13.37
C TRP A 815 10.36 1.08 14.47
N VAL A 816 11.25 1.98 14.86
CA VAL A 816 11.03 2.94 15.95
C VAL A 816 10.13 4.11 15.53
N TYR A 817 10.19 4.56 14.28
CA TYR A 817 9.42 5.72 13.81
C TYR A 817 8.19 5.36 12.97
N GLU A 818 8.19 4.21 12.29
CA GLU A 818 7.08 3.78 11.41
C GLU A 818 6.40 2.47 11.88
N GLY A 819 7.00 1.73 12.81
CA GLY A 819 6.48 0.42 13.24
C GLY A 819 6.57 -0.66 12.16
N VAL A 820 7.50 -0.55 11.20
CA VAL A 820 7.65 -1.49 10.08
C VAL A 820 8.99 -2.23 10.15
N ILE A 821 8.95 -3.55 10.00
CA ILE A 821 10.15 -4.38 9.86
C ILE A 821 10.39 -4.64 8.37
N ASP A 822 11.41 -3.99 7.81
CA ASP A 822 11.91 -4.26 6.45
C ASP A 822 13.23 -5.04 6.53
N ASP A 823 13.11 -6.34 6.79
CA ASP A 823 14.25 -7.24 6.98
C ASP A 823 14.06 -8.52 6.13
N PRO A 824 14.51 -8.52 4.87
CA PRO A 824 14.37 -9.67 3.98
C PRO A 824 15.25 -10.87 4.37
N TYR A 825 16.29 -10.67 5.19
CA TYR A 825 17.27 -11.71 5.56
C TYR A 825 17.14 -12.20 7.00
N GLY A 826 16.31 -11.56 7.83
CA GLY A 826 16.09 -11.97 9.21
C GLY A 826 17.24 -11.63 10.15
N GLU A 827 18.01 -10.58 9.87
CA GLU A 827 19.15 -10.12 10.67
C GLU A 827 18.75 -9.25 11.88
N PHE A 828 17.56 -8.64 11.84
CA PHE A 828 17.09 -7.77 12.90
C PHE A 828 16.75 -8.57 14.16
N PHE A 829 17.06 -8.00 15.33
CA PHE A 829 16.90 -8.70 16.62
C PHE A 829 15.43 -8.89 17.02
N ILE A 830 14.48 -8.23 16.35
CA ILE A 830 13.05 -8.42 16.53
C ILE A 830 12.53 -9.37 15.44
N ALA A 831 12.02 -10.52 15.86
CA ALA A 831 11.39 -11.51 14.98
C ALA A 831 9.88 -11.25 14.87
N GLU A 832 9.34 -11.24 13.66
CA GLU A 832 7.90 -11.30 13.42
C GLU A 832 7.45 -12.75 13.18
N ASN A 833 6.51 -13.23 13.99
CA ASN A 833 5.81 -14.48 13.72
C ASN A 833 4.56 -14.22 12.87
N LYS A 834 4.69 -14.39 11.56
CA LYS A 834 3.63 -14.15 10.56
C LYS A 834 2.43 -15.12 10.64
N SER A 835 2.53 -16.20 11.42
CA SER A 835 1.44 -17.18 11.57
C SER A 835 0.31 -16.69 12.48
N LEU A 836 0.56 -15.69 13.32
CA LEU A 836 -0.42 -15.15 14.27
C LEU A 836 -1.13 -13.95 13.66
N HIS A 837 -2.42 -14.13 13.32
CA HIS A 837 -3.27 -13.09 12.74
C HIS A 837 -4.15 -12.41 13.78
N LYS A 838 -4.57 -11.17 13.50
CA LYS A 838 -5.43 -10.34 14.37
C LYS A 838 -6.74 -11.04 14.81
N GLU A 839 -7.29 -11.89 13.96
CA GLU A 839 -8.55 -12.60 14.20
C GLU A 839 -8.40 -13.68 15.29
N SER A 840 -7.18 -14.19 15.51
CA SER A 840 -6.92 -15.21 16.53
C SER A 840 -7.09 -14.68 17.95
N LEU A 841 -6.93 -13.36 18.20
CA LEU A 841 -7.13 -12.75 19.53
C LEU A 841 -8.52 -12.96 20.12
N THR A 842 -9.55 -13.09 19.27
CA THR A 842 -10.92 -13.33 19.73
C THR A 842 -11.13 -14.77 20.22
N GLN A 843 -10.28 -15.70 19.77
CA GLN A 843 -10.33 -17.14 20.07
C GLN A 843 -9.23 -17.56 21.07
N ASP A 844 -8.12 -16.84 21.12
CA ASP A 844 -6.94 -17.17 21.91
C ASP A 844 -7.08 -16.69 23.36
N TYR A 845 -7.20 -17.64 24.29
CA TYR A 845 -7.28 -17.38 25.73
C TYR A 845 -6.04 -16.65 26.28
N ASP A 846 -4.83 -17.03 25.85
CA ASP A 846 -3.57 -16.50 26.42
C ASP A 846 -3.11 -15.15 25.84
N ALA A 847 -3.91 -14.53 24.96
CA ALA A 847 -3.51 -13.34 24.19
C ALA A 847 -2.15 -13.55 23.46
N LYS A 848 -1.96 -14.74 22.87
CA LYS A 848 -0.68 -15.16 22.24
C LYS A 848 -0.18 -14.16 21.22
N TYR A 849 -1.08 -13.56 20.44
CA TYR A 849 -0.74 -12.52 19.48
C TYR A 849 0.02 -11.33 20.10
N TRP A 850 -0.44 -10.76 21.23
CA TRP A 850 0.21 -9.57 21.83
C TRP A 850 1.62 -9.90 22.37
N ARG A 851 1.77 -11.11 22.93
CA ARG A 851 3.01 -11.57 23.56
C ARG A 851 4.02 -12.15 22.56
N GLN A 852 3.56 -12.94 21.59
CA GLN A 852 4.39 -13.81 20.75
C GLN A 852 4.50 -13.36 19.29
N ARG A 853 3.68 -12.41 18.80
CA ARG A 853 3.81 -11.91 17.40
C ARG A 853 5.17 -11.27 17.15
N TYR A 854 5.65 -10.47 18.10
CA TYR A 854 7.00 -9.91 18.06
C TYR A 854 7.79 -10.36 19.29
N SER A 855 8.94 -11.00 19.05
CA SER A 855 9.85 -11.52 20.08
C SER A 855 11.30 -11.08 19.83
N LEU A 856 12.11 -11.12 20.88
CA LEU A 856 13.55 -10.84 20.82
C LEU A 856 14.32 -12.12 20.45
N LYS A 857 15.22 -12.03 19.47
CA LYS A 857 16.21 -13.08 19.14
C LYS A 857 17.44 -12.96 20.05
N GLU A 858 18.22 -14.02 20.16
CA GLU A 858 19.45 -14.06 20.97
C GLU A 858 20.58 -13.15 20.45
N GLY A 859 20.56 -12.79 19.16
CA GLY A 859 21.57 -11.93 18.53
C GLY A 859 21.28 -10.43 18.67
N ILE A 860 21.42 -9.86 19.88
CA ILE A 860 21.24 -8.42 20.12
C ILE A 860 22.60 -7.70 20.03
N PRO A 861 22.70 -6.56 19.32
CA PRO A 861 23.91 -5.73 19.38
C PRO A 861 24.17 -5.24 20.81
N SER A 862 25.40 -5.37 21.30
CA SER A 862 25.74 -5.12 22.70
C SER A 862 25.42 -3.69 23.17
N PHE A 863 25.41 -2.71 22.25
CA PHE A 863 25.05 -1.33 22.53
C PHE A 863 23.53 -1.08 22.67
N LEU A 864 22.67 -2.00 22.20
CA LEU A 864 21.20 -1.89 22.31
C LEU A 864 20.59 -2.80 23.38
N ALA A 865 21.38 -3.70 23.99
CA ALA A 865 20.88 -4.72 24.92
C ALA A 865 20.02 -4.14 26.06
N ASN A 866 20.41 -2.98 26.61
CA ASN A 866 19.70 -2.36 27.73
C ASN A 866 18.33 -1.77 27.35
N ILE A 867 18.09 -1.44 26.07
CA ILE A 867 16.85 -0.77 25.59
C ILE A 867 16.07 -1.65 24.63
N ALA A 868 16.55 -2.88 24.35
CA ALA A 868 15.89 -3.80 23.43
C ALA A 868 14.40 -4.03 23.78
N GLY A 869 14.06 -4.07 25.08
CA GLY A 869 12.67 -4.15 25.55
C GLY A 869 11.82 -2.93 25.16
N THR A 870 12.35 -1.73 25.35
CA THR A 870 11.65 -0.47 24.97
C THR A 870 11.51 -0.36 23.45
N ILE A 871 12.54 -0.73 22.68
CA ILE A 871 12.45 -0.71 21.20
C ILE A 871 11.34 -1.66 20.72
N LEU A 872 11.24 -2.85 21.33
CA LEU A 872 10.18 -3.80 21.01
C LEU A 872 8.80 -3.21 21.29
N THR A 873 8.58 -2.59 22.45
CA THR A 873 7.27 -2.02 22.81
C THR A 873 6.91 -0.80 21.95
N THR A 874 7.87 0.08 21.65
CA THR A 874 7.63 1.25 20.77
C THR A 874 7.06 0.84 19.42
N GLY A 875 7.72 -0.10 18.72
CA GLY A 875 7.24 -0.53 17.41
C GLY A 875 5.98 -1.40 17.48
N LYS A 876 5.76 -2.15 18.58
CA LYS A 876 4.47 -2.82 18.82
C LYS A 876 3.33 -1.80 18.85
N TYR A 877 3.50 -0.69 19.55
CA TYR A 877 2.46 0.35 19.66
C TYR A 877 2.15 1.00 18.31
N LEU A 878 3.19 1.40 17.56
CA LEU A 878 3.02 1.99 16.23
C LEU A 878 2.38 1.01 15.24
N ASN A 879 2.74 -0.28 15.30
CA ASN A 879 2.15 -1.28 14.44
C ASN A 879 0.65 -1.48 14.70
N VAL A 880 0.20 -1.41 15.97
CA VAL A 880 -1.24 -1.43 16.29
C VAL A 880 -1.96 -0.25 15.65
N MET A 881 -1.42 0.95 15.76
CA MET A 881 -2.03 2.16 15.18
C MET A 881 -2.14 2.05 13.66
N ARG A 882 -1.10 1.52 13.02
CA ARG A 882 -1.06 1.27 11.58
C ARG A 882 -2.09 0.24 11.13
N GLU A 883 -2.23 -0.88 11.85
CA GLU A 883 -3.25 -1.90 11.59
C GLU A 883 -4.68 -1.34 11.79
N CYS A 884 -4.84 -0.26 12.57
CA CYS A 884 -6.09 0.49 12.72
C CYS A 884 -6.32 1.51 11.58
N GLY A 885 -5.46 1.55 10.56
CA GLY A 885 -5.56 2.49 9.44
C GLY A 885 -5.05 3.90 9.73
N HIS A 886 -4.36 4.12 10.86
CA HIS A 886 -3.75 5.40 11.20
C HIS A 886 -2.26 5.35 10.92
N ASN A 887 -1.81 6.04 9.88
CA ASN A 887 -0.40 6.19 9.57
C ASN A 887 0.17 7.37 10.38
N VAL A 888 0.48 7.11 11.65
CA VAL A 888 1.16 8.10 12.51
C VAL A 888 2.65 7.92 12.36
N GLN A 889 3.33 8.98 11.94
CA GLN A 889 4.79 9.04 11.93
C GLN A 889 5.23 9.88 13.12
N VAL A 890 6.18 9.34 13.89
CA VAL A 890 6.82 10.10 14.97
C VAL A 890 7.51 11.32 14.37
N PRO A 891 7.29 12.55 14.90
CA PRO A 891 7.93 13.75 14.38
C PRO A 891 9.46 13.61 14.40
N SER A 892 10.07 13.47 13.23
CA SER A 892 11.52 13.43 13.11
C SER A 892 12.06 14.85 13.29
N SER A 893 12.72 15.14 14.41
CA SER A 893 13.43 16.41 14.53
C SER A 893 14.54 16.43 13.47
N LYS A 894 14.62 17.53 12.69
CA LYS A 894 15.45 17.65 11.48
C LYS A 894 16.96 17.37 11.68
N ASN A 895 17.43 17.21 12.93
CA ASN A 895 18.85 17.12 13.29
C ASN A 895 19.27 15.82 14.01
N SER A 896 18.41 14.81 14.16
CA SER A 896 18.79 13.57 14.86
C SER A 896 18.39 12.31 14.10
N LYS A 897 19.02 12.05 12.95
CA LYS A 897 19.04 10.69 12.42
C LYS A 897 19.78 9.81 13.42
N LEU A 898 19.27 8.61 13.67
CA LEU A 898 19.93 7.57 14.51
C LEU A 898 21.34 7.18 14.01
N MET A 899 21.81 7.75 12.89
CA MET A 899 23.01 7.39 12.14
C MET A 899 24.35 7.96 12.67
N ASN A 900 24.37 8.71 13.77
CA ASN A 900 25.63 9.19 14.36
C ASN A 900 26.11 8.27 15.49
N PHE A 901 26.84 7.23 15.12
CA PHE A 901 27.60 6.37 16.05
C PHE A 901 28.81 7.19 16.58
N GLY A 902 28.65 7.84 17.74
CA GLY A 902 29.73 8.65 18.34
C GLY A 902 29.44 9.19 19.74
N SER A 903 28.17 9.42 20.08
CA SER A 903 27.75 9.85 21.43
C SER A 903 26.76 8.84 22.01
N ASN A 904 27.20 8.05 22.98
CA ASN A 904 26.43 6.99 23.63
C ASN A 904 25.07 7.44 24.21
N HIS A 905 24.84 8.74 24.39
CA HIS A 905 23.61 9.29 24.97
C HIS A 905 22.53 9.68 23.96
N GLN A 906 22.90 10.11 22.75
CA GLN A 906 21.95 10.77 21.85
C GLN A 906 20.91 9.81 21.26
N TYR A 907 21.30 8.58 20.89
CA TYR A 907 20.36 7.58 20.39
C TYR A 907 19.42 7.05 21.49
N LEU A 908 19.87 7.02 22.76
CA LEU A 908 19.03 6.61 23.90
C LEU A 908 17.88 7.61 24.10
N GLU A 909 18.17 8.90 24.03
CA GLU A 909 17.17 9.97 24.16
C GLU A 909 16.17 9.95 23.01
N CYS A 910 16.63 9.72 21.78
CA CYS A 910 15.76 9.60 20.61
C CYS A 910 14.77 8.43 20.75
N ILE A 911 15.25 7.26 21.21
CA ILE A 911 14.41 6.07 21.41
C ILE A 911 13.40 6.30 22.54
N LYS A 912 13.81 6.96 23.64
CA LYS A 912 12.90 7.31 24.74
C LYS A 912 11.81 8.28 24.29
N ALA A 913 12.17 9.34 23.56
CA ALA A 913 11.20 10.29 23.02
C ALA A 913 10.22 9.62 22.05
N ALA A 914 10.70 8.70 21.21
CA ALA A 914 9.84 7.93 20.32
C ALA A 914 8.89 6.99 21.08
N TYR A 915 9.36 6.37 22.17
CA TYR A 915 8.53 5.56 23.07
C TYR A 915 7.44 6.40 23.76
N ASP A 916 7.80 7.54 24.33
CA ASP A 916 6.86 8.43 25.03
C ASP A 916 5.78 8.96 24.07
N PHE A 917 6.16 9.28 22.83
CA PHE A 917 5.22 9.66 21.78
C PHE A 917 4.30 8.50 21.39
N ALA A 918 4.85 7.32 21.05
CA ALA A 918 4.08 6.17 20.60
C ALA A 918 3.11 5.65 21.68
N SER A 919 3.54 5.65 22.94
CA SER A 919 2.71 5.25 24.08
C SER A 919 1.55 6.21 24.32
N SER A 920 1.82 7.53 24.27
CA SER A 920 0.79 8.56 24.45
C SER A 920 -0.24 8.55 23.32
N GLU A 921 0.20 8.47 22.07
CA GLU A 921 -0.69 8.46 20.91
C GLU A 921 -1.56 7.21 20.83
N LEU A 922 -1.01 6.01 21.09
CA LEU A 922 -1.81 4.79 21.14
C LEU A 922 -2.86 4.84 22.25
N LEU A 923 -2.47 5.36 23.42
CA LEU A 923 -3.38 5.51 24.56
C LEU A 923 -4.51 6.48 24.23
N ASN A 924 -4.20 7.63 23.62
CA ASN A 924 -5.19 8.62 23.18
C ASN A 924 -6.12 8.02 22.12
N LEU A 925 -5.59 7.27 21.16
CA LEU A 925 -6.39 6.60 20.13
C LEU A 925 -7.40 5.63 20.75
N ILE A 926 -6.98 4.80 21.72
CA ILE A 926 -7.84 3.82 22.38
C ILE A 926 -8.85 4.50 23.32
N LYS A 927 -8.45 5.55 24.04
CA LYS A 927 -9.32 6.29 24.97
C LYS A 927 -10.35 7.16 24.25
N GLU A 928 -9.93 7.96 23.28
CA GLU A 928 -10.80 8.97 22.63
C GLU A 928 -11.54 8.41 21.43
N LYS A 929 -10.84 7.74 20.49
CA LYS A 929 -11.45 7.32 19.22
C LYS A 929 -12.29 6.05 19.36
N TYR A 930 -11.79 5.08 20.13
CA TYR A 930 -12.46 3.79 20.33
C TYR A 930 -13.27 3.72 21.63
N ASP A 931 -13.29 4.80 22.41
CA ASP A 931 -14.03 4.94 23.67
C ASP A 931 -13.93 3.72 24.58
N LEU A 932 -12.69 3.36 24.97
CA LEU A 932 -12.45 2.25 25.90
C LEU A 932 -13.27 2.41 27.20
N MET A 933 -13.41 3.64 27.70
CA MET A 933 -14.11 3.88 28.96
C MET A 933 -15.61 3.65 28.82
N GLY A 934 -16.24 4.09 27.74
CA GLY A 934 -17.64 3.78 27.43
C GLY A 934 -17.87 2.27 27.33
N LYS A 935 -17.00 1.55 26.62
CA LYS A 935 -17.11 0.07 26.51
C LYS A 935 -16.93 -0.66 27.84
N LEU A 936 -16.00 -0.20 28.68
CA LEU A 936 -15.85 -0.73 30.05
C LEU A 936 -17.09 -0.42 30.89
N LEU A 937 -17.68 0.78 30.78
CA LEU A 937 -18.94 1.12 31.45
C LEU A 937 -20.09 0.21 31.00
N SER A 938 -20.21 -0.10 29.71
CA SER A 938 -21.18 -1.09 29.21
C SER A 938 -20.94 -2.48 29.82
N LEU A 939 -19.68 -2.93 29.93
CA LEU A 939 -19.38 -4.19 30.64
C LEU A 939 -19.82 -4.15 32.11
N LYS A 940 -19.67 -3.00 32.79
CA LYS A 940 -20.21 -2.80 34.15
C LYS A 940 -21.74 -2.88 34.15
N HIS A 941 -22.43 -2.17 33.26
CA HIS A 941 -23.89 -2.15 33.19
C HIS A 941 -24.47 -3.55 33.01
N TYR A 942 -23.88 -4.38 32.14
CA TYR A 942 -24.44 -5.67 31.75
C TYR A 942 -23.87 -6.88 32.49
N LEU A 943 -22.55 -6.99 32.64
CA LEU A 943 -21.92 -8.16 33.27
C LEU A 943 -21.77 -8.01 34.80
N LEU A 944 -21.65 -6.78 35.31
CA LEU A 944 -21.61 -6.50 36.76
C LEU A 944 -22.97 -6.08 37.34
N LEU A 945 -24.02 -6.01 36.50
CA LEU A 945 -25.41 -5.75 36.88
C LEU A 945 -25.70 -4.38 37.52
N ASP A 946 -25.01 -3.33 37.09
CA ASP A 946 -25.33 -1.95 37.49
C ASP A 946 -26.70 -1.49 36.94
N GLN A 947 -27.02 -1.86 35.69
CA GLN A 947 -28.35 -1.66 35.09
C GLN A 947 -29.08 -3.00 34.98
N GLY A 948 -29.67 -3.46 36.09
CA GLY A 948 -30.31 -4.79 36.16
C GLY A 948 -31.75 -4.88 35.63
N ASP A 949 -32.33 -3.81 35.09
CA ASP A 949 -33.73 -3.77 34.64
C ASP A 949 -33.97 -4.72 33.44
N PHE A 950 -33.07 -4.69 32.45
CA PHE A 950 -33.13 -5.57 31.29
C PHE A 950 -33.09 -7.06 31.68
N LEU A 951 -32.30 -7.40 32.70
CA LEU A 951 -32.15 -8.78 33.15
C LEU A 951 -33.47 -9.31 33.76
N VAL A 952 -34.20 -8.45 34.49
CA VAL A 952 -35.50 -8.81 35.03
C VAL A 952 -36.51 -9.06 33.91
N HIS A 953 -36.58 -8.17 32.92
CA HIS A 953 -37.44 -8.37 31.75
C HIS A 953 -37.05 -9.62 30.95
N PHE A 954 -35.76 -9.84 30.71
CA PHE A 954 -35.23 -11.00 30.01
C PHE A 954 -35.59 -12.32 30.72
N THR A 955 -35.37 -12.40 32.03
CA THR A 955 -35.65 -13.63 32.80
C THR A 955 -37.13 -14.01 32.82
N ASP A 956 -38.04 -13.04 32.66
CA ASP A 956 -39.48 -13.30 32.55
C ASP A 956 -39.88 -13.81 31.16
N ILE A 957 -39.42 -13.15 30.09
CA ILE A 957 -39.76 -13.57 28.72
C ILE A 957 -39.04 -14.85 28.30
N ALA A 958 -37.86 -15.12 28.84
CA ALA A 958 -37.05 -16.30 28.54
C ALA A 958 -37.30 -17.46 29.51
N ARG A 959 -38.23 -17.33 30.47
CA ARG A 959 -38.51 -18.32 31.51
C ARG A 959 -38.70 -19.72 30.95
N ASP A 960 -39.58 -19.87 29.96
CA ASP A 960 -39.94 -21.16 29.37
C ASP A 960 -38.75 -21.83 28.64
N GLU A 961 -37.82 -21.02 28.12
CA GLU A 961 -36.63 -21.51 27.42
C GLU A 961 -35.52 -21.86 28.41
N LEU A 962 -35.34 -21.04 29.46
CA LEU A 962 -34.33 -21.22 30.49
C LEU A 962 -34.64 -22.39 31.43
N THR A 963 -35.91 -22.81 31.57
CA THR A 963 -36.29 -24.00 32.35
C THR A 963 -36.04 -25.34 31.64
N LYS A 964 -35.70 -25.31 30.35
CA LYS A 964 -35.39 -26.52 29.58
C LYS A 964 -34.03 -27.09 29.95
N LYS A 965 -33.82 -28.36 29.59
CA LYS A 965 -32.51 -29.03 29.69
C LYS A 965 -31.57 -28.55 28.57
N LEU A 966 -30.26 -28.66 28.80
CA LEU A 966 -29.20 -28.19 27.90
C LEU A 966 -29.38 -28.57 26.42
N ASP A 967 -29.84 -29.79 26.14
CA ASP A 967 -29.98 -30.29 24.76
C ASP A 967 -31.20 -29.71 24.01
N GLU A 968 -32.16 -29.14 24.74
CA GLU A 968 -33.42 -28.61 24.19
C GLU A 968 -33.43 -27.07 24.05
N ILE A 969 -32.36 -26.40 24.48
CA ILE A 969 -32.24 -24.94 24.47
C ILE A 969 -31.78 -24.45 23.10
N SER A 970 -32.54 -23.53 22.52
CA SER A 970 -32.10 -22.80 21.32
C SER A 970 -31.37 -21.50 21.70
N VAL A 971 -30.08 -21.42 21.40
CA VAL A 971 -29.26 -20.20 21.61
C VAL A 971 -29.77 -19.04 20.75
N GLU A 972 -30.20 -19.30 19.52
CA GLU A 972 -30.75 -18.29 18.61
C GLU A 972 -32.04 -17.68 19.18
N LYS A 973 -32.91 -18.52 19.74
CA LYS A 973 -34.13 -18.05 20.40
C LYS A 973 -33.79 -17.21 21.64
N LEU A 974 -32.84 -17.65 22.47
CA LEU A 974 -32.38 -16.87 23.62
C LEU A 974 -31.77 -15.52 23.22
N GLN A 975 -31.00 -15.46 22.13
CA GLN A 975 -30.47 -14.20 21.59
C GLN A 975 -31.62 -13.27 21.18
N SER A 976 -32.60 -13.77 20.44
CA SER A 976 -33.74 -12.95 20.01
C SER A 976 -34.55 -12.36 21.18
N LEU A 977 -34.68 -13.13 22.27
CA LEU A 977 -35.34 -12.68 23.49
C LEU A 977 -34.48 -11.66 24.25
N LEU A 978 -33.16 -11.85 24.29
CA LEU A 978 -32.24 -10.87 24.87
C LEU A 978 -32.32 -9.53 24.11
N ASP A 979 -32.27 -9.56 22.78
CA ASP A 979 -32.37 -8.35 21.94
C ASP A 979 -33.69 -7.61 22.17
N LEU A 980 -34.80 -8.36 22.35
CA LEU A 980 -36.10 -7.79 22.70
C LEU A 980 -36.06 -7.11 24.09
N ALA A 981 -35.46 -7.75 25.09
CA ALA A 981 -35.33 -7.17 26.44
C ALA A 981 -34.46 -5.91 26.44
N LEU A 982 -33.33 -5.91 25.72
CA LEU A 982 -32.43 -4.77 25.63
C LEU A 982 -33.09 -3.55 24.96
N ARG A 983 -33.90 -3.77 23.92
CA ARG A 983 -34.59 -2.69 23.20
C ARG A 983 -35.80 -2.11 23.94
N THR A 984 -36.38 -2.86 24.87
CA THR A 984 -37.59 -2.45 25.60
C THR A 984 -37.31 -1.76 26.94
N THR A 985 -36.04 -1.72 27.36
CA THR A 985 -35.61 -1.25 28.69
C THR A 985 -34.67 -0.05 28.58
N ALA A 986 -34.23 0.50 29.71
CA ALA A 986 -33.33 1.65 29.72
C ALA A 986 -31.96 1.34 29.06
N ALA A 987 -31.63 0.06 28.92
CA ALA A 987 -30.47 -0.45 28.20
C ALA A 987 -30.41 0.00 26.72
N ALA A 988 -31.53 0.35 26.10
CA ALA A 988 -31.57 0.86 24.72
C ALA A 988 -30.86 2.22 24.55
N ALA A 989 -30.63 2.96 25.65
CA ALA A 989 -29.92 4.23 25.62
C ALA A 989 -28.40 4.07 25.44
N ASP A 990 -27.84 2.90 25.75
CA ASP A 990 -26.41 2.62 25.54
C ASP A 990 -26.15 2.29 24.06
N PRO A 991 -25.27 3.02 23.35
CA PRO A 991 -24.89 2.71 21.96
C PRO A 991 -24.29 1.30 21.77
N CYS A 992 -23.80 0.68 22.85
CA CYS A 992 -23.06 -0.57 22.81
C CYS A 992 -23.89 -1.81 23.15
N HIS A 993 -25.21 -1.68 23.34
CA HIS A 993 -26.08 -2.80 23.72
C HIS A 993 -26.13 -3.91 22.64
N GLU A 994 -25.91 -3.59 21.37
CA GLU A 994 -25.91 -4.57 20.26
C GLU A 994 -24.72 -5.54 20.27
N ASP A 995 -23.66 -5.24 21.03
CA ASP A 995 -22.47 -6.10 21.12
C ASP A 995 -22.66 -7.28 22.11
N LEU A 996 -23.78 -7.32 22.84
CA LEU A 996 -24.11 -8.40 23.77
C LEU A 996 -24.60 -9.66 23.06
N THR A 997 -24.12 -10.81 23.53
CA THR A 997 -24.44 -12.12 22.97
C THR A 997 -24.77 -13.13 24.06
N CYS A 998 -25.70 -14.03 23.78
CA CYS A 998 -26.07 -15.13 24.66
C CYS A 998 -25.06 -16.27 24.52
N CYS A 999 -24.58 -16.80 25.64
CA CYS A 999 -23.76 -18.00 25.72
C CYS A 999 -24.41 -19.01 26.66
N VAL A 1000 -24.35 -20.29 26.30
CA VAL A 1000 -24.78 -21.40 27.16
C VAL A 1000 -23.56 -22.27 27.41
N GLU A 1001 -23.06 -22.25 28.64
CA GLU A 1001 -21.89 -23.02 29.05
C GLU A 1001 -22.27 -24.45 29.42
N ARG A 1002 -21.53 -25.44 28.91
CA ARG A 1002 -21.81 -26.87 29.13
C ARG A 1002 -21.41 -27.38 30.53
N SER A 1003 -20.75 -26.54 31.33
CA SER A 1003 -20.26 -26.88 32.67
C SER A 1003 -20.85 -25.96 33.73
N SER A 1004 -21.11 -26.53 34.91
CA SER A 1004 -21.45 -25.77 36.11
C SER A 1004 -20.29 -24.83 36.50
N LEU A 1005 -20.62 -23.79 37.25
CA LEU A 1005 -19.65 -22.78 37.71
C LEU A 1005 -18.47 -23.43 38.45
N LEU A 1006 -18.72 -24.40 39.33
CA LEU A 1006 -17.69 -25.12 40.09
C LEU A 1006 -16.75 -25.94 39.18
N LYS A 1007 -17.28 -26.63 38.17
CA LYS A 1007 -16.48 -27.41 37.21
C LYS A 1007 -15.66 -26.50 36.29
N THR A 1008 -16.23 -25.36 35.91
CA THR A 1008 -15.55 -24.34 35.09
C THR A 1008 -14.36 -23.73 35.84
N LEU A 1009 -14.53 -23.43 37.14
CA LEU A 1009 -13.44 -22.96 38.01
C LEU A 1009 -12.36 -24.03 38.25
N GLY A 1010 -12.74 -25.30 38.39
CA GLY A 1010 -11.79 -26.41 38.56
C GLY A 1010 -10.91 -26.68 37.33
N ASN A 1011 -11.43 -26.44 36.12
CA ASN A 1011 -10.69 -26.63 34.87
C ASN A 1011 -9.69 -25.50 34.57
N LEU A 1012 -9.89 -24.30 35.12
CA LEU A 1012 -9.03 -23.13 34.90
C LEU A 1012 -7.83 -23.14 35.88
N LYS A 1013 -6.82 -23.96 35.57
CA LYS A 1013 -5.61 -24.15 36.38
C LYS A 1013 -4.80 -22.86 36.65
N ASP A 1014 -4.97 -21.81 35.85
CA ASP A 1014 -4.20 -20.56 35.93
C ASP A 1014 -4.74 -19.51 36.93
N LEU A 1015 -5.90 -19.75 37.57
CA LEU A 1015 -6.53 -18.77 38.48
C LEU A 1015 -5.96 -18.77 39.92
N GLY A 1016 -4.86 -19.50 40.17
CA GLY A 1016 -4.22 -19.56 41.50
C GLY A 1016 -5.00 -20.34 42.56
N THR A 1017 -6.02 -21.10 42.16
CA THR A 1017 -6.85 -21.93 43.04
C THR A 1017 -5.98 -23.04 43.65
N ARG A 1018 -5.88 -23.11 44.98
CA ARG A 1018 -5.29 -24.27 45.68
C ARG A 1018 -6.04 -25.52 45.21
N ALA A 1019 -5.30 -26.52 44.74
CA ALA A 1019 -5.82 -27.71 44.08
C ALA A 1019 -7.09 -28.26 44.77
N PHE A 1020 -8.18 -28.34 44.02
CA PHE A 1020 -9.28 -29.23 44.39
C PHE A 1020 -8.68 -30.65 44.47
N PRO A 1021 -8.83 -31.38 45.60
CA PRO A 1021 -8.50 -32.79 45.59
C PRO A 1021 -9.42 -33.49 44.58
N ASP A 1022 -8.82 -34.23 43.64
CA ASP A 1022 -9.48 -35.10 42.67
C ASP A 1022 -10.27 -36.20 43.40
N ASN A 1023 -11.41 -35.85 43.99
CA ASN A 1023 -12.41 -36.83 44.41
C ASN A 1023 -13.60 -36.68 43.47
N ASN A 1024 -13.76 -37.68 42.60
CA ASN A 1024 -14.87 -37.89 41.66
C ASN A 1024 -16.26 -38.05 42.33
N ASP A 1025 -16.42 -37.62 43.59
CA ASP A 1025 -17.66 -37.76 44.39
C ASP A 1025 -18.47 -36.44 44.45
N LEU A 1026 -18.49 -35.69 43.35
CA LEU A 1026 -19.50 -34.64 43.16
C LEU A 1026 -20.69 -35.29 42.43
N GLU A 1027 -21.59 -35.91 43.19
CA GLU A 1027 -22.90 -36.34 42.69
C GLU A 1027 -23.55 -35.17 41.93
N GLU A 1028 -23.83 -35.38 40.65
CA GLU A 1028 -24.49 -34.42 39.79
C GLU A 1028 -25.81 -33.97 40.43
N PRO A 1029 -26.11 -32.66 40.54
CA PRO A 1029 -27.50 -32.26 40.69
C PRO A 1029 -28.25 -32.78 39.47
N MET A 1030 -29.18 -33.72 39.70
CA MET A 1030 -30.09 -34.25 38.69
C MET A 1030 -30.70 -33.06 37.91
N SER A 1031 -30.37 -32.97 36.62
CA SER A 1031 -30.77 -31.93 35.64
C SER A 1031 -30.23 -30.51 35.85
N ILE A 1032 -29.04 -30.24 35.32
CA ILE A 1032 -28.56 -28.87 35.05
C ILE A 1032 -29.54 -28.20 34.07
N THR A 1033 -30.15 -27.11 34.52
CA THR A 1033 -31.17 -26.37 33.77
C THR A 1033 -30.52 -25.17 33.04
N GLY A 1034 -31.18 -24.63 32.00
CA GLY A 1034 -30.71 -23.44 31.27
C GLY A 1034 -30.37 -22.23 32.14
N LEU A 1035 -31.08 -22.07 33.27
CA LEU A 1035 -30.84 -21.04 34.29
C LEU A 1035 -29.45 -21.09 34.93
N GLU A 1036 -28.85 -22.28 35.07
CA GLU A 1036 -27.53 -22.44 35.71
C GLU A 1036 -26.35 -22.31 34.72
N THR A 1037 -26.68 -22.36 33.43
CA THR A 1037 -25.72 -22.48 32.31
C THR A 1037 -25.69 -21.24 31.43
N PHE A 1038 -26.69 -20.37 31.57
CA PHE A 1038 -26.77 -19.08 30.92
C PHE A 1038 -25.63 -18.14 31.34
N SER A 1039 -24.94 -17.57 30.35
CA SER A 1039 -23.99 -16.49 30.53
C SER A 1039 -24.13 -15.45 29.42
N LEU A 1040 -23.80 -14.20 29.74
CA LEU A 1040 -23.68 -13.14 28.75
C LEU A 1040 -22.24 -13.09 28.23
N SER A 1041 -22.08 -12.84 26.94
CA SER A 1041 -20.79 -12.61 26.28
C SER A 1041 -20.83 -11.26 25.59
N TYR A 1042 -19.67 -10.63 25.48
CA TYR A 1042 -19.54 -9.31 24.88
C TYR A 1042 -18.60 -9.37 23.69
N LYS A 1043 -19.08 -8.93 22.53
CA LYS A 1043 -18.31 -8.95 21.27
C LYS A 1043 -17.39 -7.73 21.21
N VAL A 1044 -16.09 -7.96 21.39
CA VAL A 1044 -15.07 -6.90 21.31
C VAL A 1044 -14.42 -6.90 19.94
N GLN A 1045 -14.39 -5.74 19.28
CA GLN A 1045 -13.68 -5.56 18.02
C GLN A 1045 -12.21 -5.15 18.24
N TRP A 1046 -11.36 -5.46 17.27
CA TRP A 1046 -10.00 -4.92 17.20
C TRP A 1046 -10.05 -3.38 17.07
N PRO A 1047 -9.25 -2.58 17.83
CA PRO A 1047 -8.10 -2.95 18.68
C PRO A 1047 -8.40 -3.16 20.16
N LEU A 1048 -9.63 -2.95 20.62
CA LEU A 1048 -10.00 -3.05 22.05
C LEU A 1048 -9.80 -4.47 22.61
N SER A 1049 -9.80 -5.48 21.75
CA SER A 1049 -9.51 -6.88 22.10
C SER A 1049 -8.10 -7.10 22.69
N ILE A 1050 -7.19 -6.13 22.55
CA ILE A 1050 -5.88 -6.15 23.22
C ILE A 1050 -6.06 -5.98 24.73
N VAL A 1051 -6.93 -5.04 25.14
CA VAL A 1051 -7.21 -4.74 26.56
C VAL A 1051 -8.24 -5.72 27.11
N ILE A 1052 -9.39 -5.83 26.43
CA ILE A 1052 -10.46 -6.75 26.81
C ILE A 1052 -10.20 -8.08 26.13
N SER A 1053 -9.22 -8.80 26.66
CA SER A 1053 -8.84 -10.14 26.17
C SER A 1053 -9.94 -11.18 26.46
N LYS A 1054 -9.89 -12.33 25.77
CA LYS A 1054 -10.79 -13.45 26.07
C LYS A 1054 -10.64 -13.92 27.52
N LYS A 1055 -9.42 -13.91 28.07
CA LYS A 1055 -9.17 -14.15 29.49
C LYS A 1055 -9.95 -13.18 30.37
N ALA A 1056 -9.85 -11.88 30.13
CA ALA A 1056 -10.60 -10.88 30.90
C ALA A 1056 -12.13 -11.10 30.81
N LEU A 1057 -12.65 -11.38 29.61
CA LEU A 1057 -14.07 -11.65 29.40
C LEU A 1057 -14.54 -12.89 30.18
N THR A 1058 -13.76 -13.98 30.21
CA THR A 1058 -14.11 -15.16 31.01
C THR A 1058 -14.18 -14.85 32.50
N LYS A 1059 -13.30 -13.98 33.03
CA LYS A 1059 -13.37 -13.53 34.43
C LYS A 1059 -14.68 -12.76 34.69
N TYR A 1060 -15.08 -11.85 33.80
CA TYR A 1060 -16.38 -11.16 33.90
C TYR A 1060 -17.56 -12.13 33.83
N GLN A 1061 -17.50 -13.14 32.95
CA GLN A 1061 -18.55 -14.16 32.81
C GLN A 1061 -18.74 -14.96 34.10
N LEU A 1062 -17.65 -15.34 34.77
CA LEU A 1062 -17.72 -16.05 36.05
C LEU A 1062 -18.39 -15.21 37.13
N ILE A 1063 -18.06 -13.92 37.21
CA ILE A 1063 -18.69 -12.97 38.14
C ILE A 1063 -20.18 -12.82 37.80
N PHE A 1064 -20.51 -12.60 36.52
CA PHE A 1064 -21.89 -12.48 36.06
C PHE A 1064 -22.72 -13.71 36.39
N ARG A 1065 -22.23 -14.92 36.09
CA ARG A 1065 -22.94 -16.18 36.36
C ARG A 1065 -23.28 -16.31 37.85
N PHE A 1066 -22.33 -15.99 38.72
CA PHE A 1066 -22.55 -16.03 40.16
C PHE A 1066 -23.62 -15.03 40.62
N LEU A 1067 -23.53 -13.78 40.15
CA LEU A 1067 -24.52 -12.74 40.45
C LEU A 1067 -25.91 -13.08 39.90
N PHE A 1068 -25.97 -13.59 38.67
CA PHE A 1068 -27.20 -13.99 37.99
C PHE A 1068 -27.93 -15.08 38.78
N HIS A 1069 -27.21 -16.11 39.26
CA HIS A 1069 -27.81 -17.15 40.10
C HIS A 1069 -28.34 -16.58 41.42
N CYS A 1070 -27.59 -15.71 42.10
CA CYS A 1070 -28.06 -15.06 43.33
C CYS A 1070 -29.33 -14.23 43.08
N LYS A 1071 -29.40 -13.51 41.95
CA LYS A 1071 -30.58 -12.71 41.59
C LYS A 1071 -31.77 -13.58 41.19
N HIS A 1072 -31.53 -14.72 40.57
CA HIS A 1072 -32.57 -15.72 40.30
C HIS A 1072 -33.17 -16.27 41.60
N VAL A 1073 -32.34 -16.66 42.58
CA VAL A 1073 -32.81 -17.14 43.89
C VAL A 1073 -33.64 -16.05 44.61
N ASP A 1074 -33.16 -14.81 44.61
CA ASP A 1074 -33.88 -13.64 45.16
C ASP A 1074 -35.28 -13.51 44.55
N ARG A 1075 -35.39 -13.60 43.22
CA ARG A 1075 -36.67 -13.50 42.49
C ARG A 1075 -37.63 -14.64 42.84
N GLN A 1076 -37.14 -15.88 42.91
CA GLN A 1076 -37.98 -17.03 43.28
C GLN A 1076 -38.50 -16.93 44.71
N LEU A 1077 -37.65 -16.51 45.64
CA LEU A 1077 -38.05 -16.26 47.03
C LEU A 1077 -39.03 -15.09 47.15
N CYS A 1078 -38.86 -14.02 46.36
CA CYS A 1078 -39.83 -12.93 46.29
C CYS A 1078 -41.19 -13.41 45.76
N GLY A 1079 -41.20 -14.29 44.77
CA GLY A 1079 -42.42 -14.94 44.28
C GLY A 1079 -43.11 -15.78 45.38
N ALA A 1080 -42.35 -16.61 46.10
CA ALA A 1080 -42.86 -17.36 47.25
C ALA A 1080 -43.43 -16.43 48.36
N TRP A 1081 -42.75 -15.31 48.61
CA TRP A 1081 -43.20 -14.29 49.55
C TRP A 1081 -44.50 -13.61 49.11
N GLN A 1082 -44.66 -13.30 47.82
CA GLN A 1082 -45.90 -12.75 47.26
C GLN A 1082 -47.09 -13.69 47.49
N VAL A 1083 -46.90 -15.00 47.26
CA VAL A 1083 -47.93 -16.02 47.54
C VAL A 1083 -48.27 -16.02 49.03
N HIS A 1084 -47.27 -15.95 49.92
CA HIS A 1084 -47.49 -15.85 51.36
C HIS A 1084 -48.24 -14.58 51.78
N GLN A 1085 -47.98 -13.43 51.16
CA GLN A 1085 -48.73 -12.19 51.43
C GLN A 1085 -50.17 -12.27 50.92
N GLY A 1086 -50.41 -12.90 49.77
CA GLY A 1086 -51.76 -13.12 49.24
C GLY A 1086 -52.64 -13.98 50.16
N VAL A 1087 -52.04 -14.97 50.83
CA VAL A 1087 -52.74 -15.88 51.76
C VAL A 1087 -52.92 -15.26 53.15
N ARG A 1088 -52.22 -14.17 53.48
CA ARG A 1088 -52.30 -13.49 54.79
C ARG A 1088 -53.69 -12.92 55.11
N ALA A 1089 -54.52 -12.67 54.08
CA ALA A 1089 -55.90 -12.23 54.25
C ALA A 1089 -56.82 -13.30 54.89
N LEU A 1090 -56.44 -14.57 54.77
CA LEU A 1090 -57.14 -15.71 55.39
C LEU A 1090 -56.55 -15.91 56.81
N ASN A 1091 -57.13 -15.25 57.82
CA ASN A 1091 -56.66 -15.29 59.22
C ASN A 1091 -56.69 -16.72 59.82
N MET A 1092 -55.65 -17.52 59.58
CA MET A 1092 -55.53 -18.90 60.05
C MET A 1092 -54.46 -19.02 61.15
N ARG A 1093 -54.81 -18.67 62.40
CA ARG A 1093 -53.95 -18.90 63.58
C ARG A 1093 -53.78 -20.40 63.83
N GLY A 1094 -52.52 -20.87 63.85
CA GLY A 1094 -52.15 -22.25 64.19
C GLY A 1094 -51.76 -23.16 63.03
N THR A 1095 -51.73 -22.67 61.79
CA THR A 1095 -51.30 -23.42 60.60
C THR A 1095 -49.80 -23.30 60.33
N ALA A 1096 -49.25 -24.13 59.43
CA ALA A 1096 -47.82 -24.11 59.06
C ALA A 1096 -47.38 -22.85 58.26
N ILE A 1097 -48.33 -22.03 57.82
CA ILE A 1097 -48.14 -20.91 56.89
C ILE A 1097 -47.31 -19.76 57.50
N PRO A 1098 -47.53 -19.30 58.76
CA PRO A 1098 -46.70 -18.25 59.36
C PRO A 1098 -45.25 -18.69 59.61
N ARG A 1099 -45.01 -19.98 59.90
CA ARG A 1099 -43.65 -20.53 60.04
C ARG A 1099 -42.92 -20.56 58.70
N SER A 1100 -43.61 -21.00 57.64
CA SER A 1100 -43.09 -20.90 56.27
C SER A 1100 -42.75 -19.46 55.90
N ALA A 1101 -43.64 -18.50 56.19
CA ALA A 1101 -43.37 -17.08 55.91
C ALA A 1101 -42.14 -16.54 56.66
N LEU A 1102 -41.90 -16.98 57.91
CA LEU A 1102 -40.69 -16.61 58.66
C LEU A 1102 -39.43 -17.20 58.03
N LEU A 1103 -39.46 -18.47 57.60
CA LEU A 1103 -38.36 -19.12 56.90
C LEU A 1103 -38.04 -18.40 55.58
N CYS A 1104 -39.07 -18.08 54.78
CA CYS A 1104 -38.93 -17.30 53.55
C CYS A 1104 -38.26 -15.95 53.81
N ARG A 1105 -38.66 -15.23 54.87
CA ARG A 1105 -38.04 -13.96 55.27
C ARG A 1105 -36.57 -14.13 55.66
N SER A 1106 -36.21 -15.21 56.35
CA SER A 1106 -34.82 -15.50 56.73
C SER A 1106 -33.94 -15.77 55.51
N MET A 1107 -34.42 -16.60 54.57
CA MET A 1107 -33.74 -16.89 53.30
C MET A 1107 -33.59 -15.63 52.43
N LEU A 1108 -34.63 -14.79 52.36
CA LEU A 1108 -34.58 -13.49 51.67
C LEU A 1108 -33.56 -12.55 52.30
N LYS A 1109 -33.49 -12.48 53.64
CA LYS A 1109 -32.50 -11.65 54.34
C LYS A 1109 -31.08 -12.12 53.99
N PHE A 1110 -30.84 -13.43 54.01
CA PHE A 1110 -29.53 -14.00 53.65
C PHE A 1110 -29.11 -13.64 52.22
N ILE A 1111 -29.96 -13.89 51.22
CA ILE A 1111 -29.62 -13.61 49.81
C ILE A 1111 -29.47 -12.10 49.55
N ASN A 1112 -30.32 -11.26 50.15
CA ASN A 1112 -30.20 -9.80 50.01
C ASN A 1112 -28.92 -9.27 50.66
N SER A 1113 -28.53 -9.77 51.84
CA SER A 1113 -27.25 -9.41 52.47
C SER A 1113 -26.05 -9.84 51.60
N LEU A 1114 -26.11 -11.04 51.00
CA LEU A 1114 -25.06 -11.53 50.10
C LEU A 1114 -24.96 -10.69 48.83
N LEU A 1115 -26.09 -10.38 48.18
CA LEU A 1115 -26.13 -9.50 47.00
C LEU A 1115 -25.59 -8.10 47.32
N HIS A 1116 -25.97 -7.53 48.47
CA HIS A 1116 -25.50 -6.21 48.89
C HIS A 1116 -23.98 -6.17 49.08
N TYR A 1117 -23.41 -7.18 49.74
CA TYR A 1117 -21.96 -7.32 49.88
C TYR A 1117 -21.27 -7.39 48.50
N LEU A 1118 -21.77 -8.23 47.60
CA LEU A 1118 -21.15 -8.42 46.28
C LEU A 1118 -21.17 -7.13 45.45
N THR A 1119 -22.29 -6.40 45.43
CA THR A 1119 -22.40 -5.20 44.59
C THR A 1119 -21.76 -3.97 45.23
N PHE A 1120 -22.04 -3.66 46.50
CA PHE A 1120 -21.65 -2.39 47.12
C PHE A 1120 -20.29 -2.42 47.84
N GLU A 1121 -19.89 -3.55 48.42
CA GLU A 1121 -18.62 -3.65 49.15
C GLU A 1121 -17.47 -4.13 48.25
N VAL A 1122 -17.75 -5.03 47.31
CA VAL A 1122 -16.72 -5.62 46.44
C VAL A 1122 -16.64 -4.91 45.09
N LEU A 1123 -17.72 -4.90 44.31
CA LEU A 1123 -17.64 -4.46 42.91
C LEU A 1123 -17.50 -2.94 42.76
N GLU A 1124 -18.31 -2.15 43.48
CA GLU A 1124 -18.30 -0.69 43.32
C GLU A 1124 -16.99 -0.02 43.77
N PRO A 1125 -16.40 -0.34 44.94
CA PRO A 1125 -15.16 0.30 45.39
C PRO A 1125 -13.96 -0.08 44.52
N ASN A 1126 -13.89 -1.34 44.10
CA ASN A 1126 -12.83 -1.81 43.22
C ASN A 1126 -12.94 -1.19 41.82
N TRP A 1127 -14.16 -0.98 41.32
CA TRP A 1127 -14.40 -0.27 40.06
C TRP A 1127 -13.88 1.17 40.13
N HIS A 1128 -14.24 1.92 41.19
CA HIS A 1128 -13.74 3.28 41.38
C HIS A 1128 -12.21 3.35 41.49
N MET A 1129 -11.59 2.40 42.20
CA MET A 1129 -10.13 2.32 42.30
C MET A 1129 -9.48 2.08 40.92
N MET A 1130 -10.05 1.19 40.11
CA MET A 1130 -9.58 0.93 38.76
C MET A 1130 -9.75 2.18 37.87
N TYR A 1131 -10.93 2.79 37.90
CA TYR A 1131 -11.28 3.97 37.11
C TYR A 1131 -10.31 5.13 37.37
N ASN A 1132 -10.04 5.43 38.65
CA ASN A 1132 -9.10 6.49 39.04
C ASN A 1132 -7.66 6.19 38.58
N LYS A 1133 -7.20 4.93 38.70
CA LYS A 1133 -5.85 4.54 38.25
C LYS A 1133 -5.71 4.56 36.72
N MET A 1134 -6.75 4.19 35.98
CA MET A 1134 -6.76 4.24 34.50
C MET A 1134 -6.69 5.67 33.94
N GLN A 1135 -7.22 6.66 34.66
CA GLN A 1135 -7.07 8.06 34.28
C GLN A 1135 -5.61 8.52 34.35
N THR A 1136 -4.85 8.05 35.35
CA THR A 1136 -3.43 8.40 35.54
C THR A 1136 -2.44 7.58 34.73
N ALA A 1137 -2.90 6.53 34.02
CA ALA A 1137 -2.05 5.64 33.26
C ALA A 1137 -1.38 6.35 32.07
N LYS A 1138 -0.09 6.08 31.85
CA LYS A 1138 0.72 6.66 30.77
C LYS A 1138 0.89 5.73 29.57
N SER A 1139 0.72 4.42 29.76
CA SER A 1139 0.86 3.42 28.70
C SER A 1139 -0.33 2.46 28.66
N ILE A 1140 -0.52 1.80 27.52
CA ILE A 1140 -1.56 0.77 27.37
C ILE A 1140 -1.28 -0.47 28.24
N ASP A 1141 0.00 -0.82 28.46
CA ASP A 1141 0.38 -1.96 29.29
C ASP A 1141 0.01 -1.73 30.77
N GLU A 1142 0.13 -0.49 31.27
CA GLU A 1142 -0.38 -0.10 32.59
C GLU A 1142 -1.91 -0.25 32.69
N VAL A 1143 -2.64 0.14 31.64
CA VAL A 1143 -4.11 -0.04 31.58
C VAL A 1143 -4.48 -1.51 31.66
N ILE A 1144 -3.80 -2.38 30.89
CA ILE A 1144 -4.00 -3.83 30.93
C ILE A 1144 -3.71 -4.36 32.33
N GLN A 1145 -2.60 -3.95 32.94
CA GLN A 1145 -2.22 -4.37 34.29
C GLN A 1145 -3.27 -3.96 35.33
N TYR A 1146 -3.75 -2.72 35.31
CA TYR A 1146 -4.78 -2.26 36.25
C TYR A 1146 -6.12 -2.97 36.06
N HIS A 1147 -6.50 -3.26 34.83
CA HIS A 1147 -7.70 -4.04 34.51
C HIS A 1147 -7.62 -5.48 35.00
N ASP A 1148 -6.49 -6.15 34.75
CA ASP A 1148 -6.25 -7.52 35.23
C ASP A 1148 -6.25 -7.59 36.76
N LEU A 1149 -5.58 -6.65 37.43
CA LEU A 1149 -5.57 -6.55 38.89
C LEU A 1149 -6.97 -6.30 39.47
N PHE A 1150 -7.79 -5.47 38.82
CA PHE A 1150 -9.18 -5.25 39.22
C PHE A 1150 -9.98 -6.56 39.16
N LEU A 1151 -9.90 -7.28 38.03
CA LEU A 1151 -10.62 -8.53 37.84
C LEU A 1151 -10.18 -9.63 38.81
N ASP A 1152 -8.87 -9.77 39.03
CA ASP A 1152 -8.34 -10.76 39.96
C ASP A 1152 -8.77 -10.46 41.40
N LYS A 1153 -8.78 -9.18 41.79
CA LYS A 1153 -9.27 -8.74 43.10
C LYS A 1153 -10.78 -9.02 43.25
N CYS A 1154 -11.59 -8.71 42.24
CA CYS A 1154 -13.02 -8.98 42.26
C CYS A 1154 -13.33 -10.49 42.36
N LEU A 1155 -12.65 -11.33 41.57
CA LEU A 1155 -12.83 -12.78 41.63
C LEU A 1155 -12.50 -13.34 43.02
N LYS A 1156 -11.45 -12.81 43.65
CA LYS A 1156 -11.04 -13.19 45.00
C LYS A 1156 -12.09 -12.79 46.04
N GLU A 1157 -12.48 -11.51 46.04
CA GLU A 1157 -13.40 -10.94 47.04
C GLU A 1157 -14.87 -11.38 46.86
N CYS A 1158 -15.26 -11.79 45.64
CA CYS A 1158 -16.56 -12.44 45.34
C CYS A 1158 -16.64 -13.92 45.77
N LEU A 1159 -15.65 -14.44 46.51
CA LEU A 1159 -15.59 -15.82 47.03
C LEU A 1159 -15.35 -16.92 45.97
N LEU A 1160 -15.09 -16.56 44.70
CA LEU A 1160 -14.97 -17.53 43.61
C LEU A 1160 -13.65 -18.31 43.64
N LEU A 1161 -12.59 -17.72 44.21
CA LEU A 1161 -11.29 -18.36 44.39
C LEU A 1161 -11.19 -19.21 45.68
N LEU A 1162 -12.23 -19.19 46.53
CA LEU A 1162 -12.30 -19.92 47.80
C LEU A 1162 -13.29 -21.09 47.68
N PRO A 1163 -12.83 -22.28 47.24
CA PRO A 1163 -13.73 -23.37 46.84
C PRO A 1163 -14.57 -23.92 48.00
N GLU A 1164 -14.04 -23.92 49.22
CA GLU A 1164 -14.74 -24.38 50.43
C GLU A 1164 -15.95 -23.50 50.75
N LEU A 1165 -15.79 -22.18 50.68
CA LEU A 1165 -16.85 -21.20 50.91
C LEU A 1165 -17.87 -21.21 49.78
N LEU A 1166 -17.42 -21.27 48.54
CA LEU A 1166 -18.29 -21.31 47.37
C LEU A 1166 -19.21 -22.54 47.39
N LYS A 1167 -18.69 -23.74 47.73
CA LYS A 1167 -19.49 -24.96 47.84
C LYS A 1167 -20.60 -24.83 48.89
N LYS A 1168 -20.33 -24.14 50.00
CA LYS A 1168 -21.32 -23.88 51.06
C LYS A 1168 -22.39 -22.87 50.63
N VAL A 1169 -21.99 -21.79 49.97
CA VAL A 1169 -22.92 -20.79 49.42
C VAL A 1169 -23.82 -21.39 48.33
N GLU A 1170 -23.27 -22.22 47.43
CA GLU A 1170 -24.07 -22.94 46.43
C GLU A 1170 -25.09 -23.89 47.07
N ARG A 1171 -24.71 -24.61 48.13
CA ARG A 1171 -25.64 -25.48 48.87
C ARG A 1171 -26.77 -24.69 49.53
N LEU A 1172 -26.47 -23.54 50.14
CA LEU A 1172 -27.48 -22.63 50.70
C LEU A 1172 -28.45 -22.10 49.64
N LYS A 1173 -27.94 -21.72 48.46
CA LYS A 1173 -28.78 -21.29 47.32
C LYS A 1173 -29.71 -22.41 46.84
N LEU A 1174 -29.21 -23.63 46.74
CA LEU A 1174 -30.00 -24.80 46.33
C LEU A 1174 -31.17 -25.06 47.30
N VAL A 1175 -30.93 -25.01 48.61
CA VAL A 1175 -31.98 -25.17 49.63
C VAL A 1175 -33.04 -24.06 49.49
N CYS A 1176 -32.63 -22.82 49.20
CA CYS A 1176 -33.56 -21.71 48.96
C CYS A 1176 -34.43 -21.95 47.71
N LEU A 1177 -33.86 -22.46 46.62
CA LEU A 1177 -34.59 -22.77 45.39
C LEU A 1177 -35.57 -23.93 45.57
N GLN A 1178 -35.15 -25.01 46.24
CA GLN A 1178 -36.01 -26.16 46.56
C GLN A 1178 -37.20 -25.73 47.43
N TYR A 1179 -36.95 -24.88 48.43
CA TYR A 1179 -38.00 -24.29 49.25
C TYR A 1179 -38.97 -23.43 48.42
N ALA A 1180 -38.45 -22.54 47.55
CA ALA A 1180 -39.28 -21.68 46.71
C ALA A 1180 -40.20 -22.48 45.78
N ALA A 1181 -39.68 -23.54 45.14
CA ALA A 1181 -40.47 -24.45 44.30
C ALA A 1181 -41.54 -25.21 45.12
N ALA A 1182 -41.18 -25.69 46.31
CA ALA A 1182 -42.11 -26.38 47.20
C ALA A 1182 -43.19 -25.44 47.78
N SER A 1183 -42.91 -24.14 47.92
CA SER A 1183 -43.81 -23.17 48.57
C SER A 1183 -45.19 -23.10 47.91
N GLN A 1184 -45.29 -23.12 46.58
CA GLN A 1184 -46.57 -23.10 45.87
C GLN A 1184 -47.43 -24.35 46.18
N TRP A 1185 -46.80 -25.53 46.21
CA TRP A 1185 -47.47 -26.79 46.54
C TRP A 1185 -47.84 -26.89 48.02
N LEU A 1186 -46.95 -26.45 48.93
CA LEU A 1186 -47.18 -26.45 50.37
C LEU A 1186 -48.35 -25.52 50.75
N ILE A 1187 -48.53 -24.41 50.02
CA ILE A 1187 -49.61 -23.46 50.25
C ILE A 1187 -50.93 -23.96 49.64
N SER A 1188 -50.92 -24.50 48.41
CA SER A 1188 -52.14 -25.03 47.78
C SER A 1188 -52.70 -26.25 48.50
N SER A 1189 -51.83 -27.10 49.07
CA SER A 1189 -52.24 -28.27 49.87
C SER A 1189 -52.79 -27.91 51.24
N SER A 1190 -52.52 -26.69 51.73
CA SER A 1190 -53.05 -26.19 53.01
C SER A 1190 -54.39 -25.46 52.86
N ILE A 1191 -54.83 -25.14 51.63
CA ILE A 1191 -56.04 -24.35 51.31
C ILE A 1191 -56.95 -25.16 50.38
N ASP A 1192 -57.95 -25.87 50.92
CA ASP A 1192 -59.07 -26.39 50.13
C ASP A 1192 -60.17 -25.31 50.05
N ILE A 1193 -60.36 -24.69 48.88
CA ILE A 1193 -61.49 -23.77 48.62
C ILE A 1193 -62.71 -24.63 48.24
N PRO A 1194 -63.85 -24.57 48.96
CA PRO A 1194 -65.07 -25.21 48.49
C PRO A 1194 -65.52 -24.50 47.20
N LYS A 1195 -65.53 -25.22 46.07
CA LYS A 1195 -66.00 -24.70 44.77
C LYS A 1195 -67.44 -24.17 44.92
N LEU A 1196 -67.65 -22.87 44.68
CA LEU A 1196 -68.98 -22.33 44.39
C LEU A 1196 -69.40 -22.84 43.00
N GLU A 1197 -70.51 -23.57 42.94
CA GLU A 1197 -71.22 -23.87 41.69
C GLU A 1197 -71.98 -22.62 41.20
N GLU A 1198 -71.84 -22.28 39.92
CA GLU A 1198 -72.68 -21.28 39.21
C GLU A 1198 -74.12 -21.81 39.02
N PRO A 1199 -75.14 -20.93 38.94
CA PRO A 1199 -76.53 -21.34 38.99
C PRO A 1199 -77.03 -21.80 37.61
N SER A 1200 -77.60 -23.01 37.54
CA SER A 1200 -78.48 -23.41 36.45
C SER A 1200 -79.89 -23.68 36.98
N ASP A 1201 -80.84 -22.98 36.40
CA ASP A 1201 -82.24 -22.87 36.79
C ASP A 1201 -83.08 -24.14 36.54
N VAL A 1202 -84.10 -24.31 37.41
CA VAL A 1202 -85.34 -25.12 37.31
C VAL A 1202 -85.28 -26.66 37.47
N SER A 1203 -85.62 -27.17 38.67
CA SER A 1203 -86.89 -27.88 38.97
C SER A 1203 -86.91 -28.59 40.34
N LEU A 1204 -88.08 -28.60 40.97
CA LEU A 1204 -88.43 -29.15 42.29
C LEU A 1204 -88.06 -30.64 42.50
N ARG A 1205 -87.53 -31.02 43.68
CA ARG A 1205 -88.26 -31.56 44.85
C ARG A 1205 -87.33 -32.19 45.90
N SER A 1206 -87.71 -31.98 47.15
CA SER A 1206 -87.24 -32.57 48.41
C SER A 1206 -86.91 -34.07 48.38
N GLU A 1207 -85.75 -34.44 48.95
CA GLU A 1207 -85.54 -35.52 49.96
C GLU A 1207 -84.09 -36.02 49.96
N LYS A 1208 -83.34 -35.80 51.06
CA LYS A 1208 -82.30 -36.69 51.65
C LYS A 1208 -81.41 -35.95 52.67
N SER A 1209 -81.95 -35.62 53.83
CA SER A 1209 -81.23 -35.02 54.96
C SER A 1209 -80.77 -36.06 56.02
N LYS A 1210 -80.14 -37.17 55.62
CA LYS A 1210 -79.59 -38.16 56.57
C LYS A 1210 -78.20 -38.74 56.25
N GLN A 1211 -77.48 -38.23 55.24
CA GLN A 1211 -76.16 -38.77 54.86
C GLN A 1211 -74.96 -37.81 55.11
N TRP A 1212 -75.21 -36.67 55.75
CA TRP A 1212 -74.21 -35.59 55.92
C TRP A 1212 -73.36 -35.65 57.20
N ARG A 1213 -73.66 -36.53 58.17
CA ARG A 1213 -72.94 -36.55 59.46
C ARG A 1213 -71.73 -37.51 59.53
N SER A 1214 -71.53 -38.42 58.59
CA SER A 1214 -70.36 -39.33 58.59
C SER A 1214 -69.20 -38.89 57.67
N ARG A 1215 -69.42 -37.90 56.78
CA ARG A 1215 -68.38 -37.38 55.86
C ARG A 1215 -67.49 -36.28 56.47
N SER A 1216 -67.92 -35.60 57.53
CA SER A 1216 -67.15 -34.50 58.14
C SER A 1216 -65.98 -34.96 59.01
N GLN A 1217 -66.08 -36.13 59.66
CA GLN A 1217 -64.99 -36.67 60.50
C GLN A 1217 -63.81 -37.21 59.68
N SER A 1218 -64.06 -37.79 58.50
CA SER A 1218 -62.99 -38.29 57.61
C SER A 1218 -62.26 -37.18 56.86
N GLN A 1219 -62.92 -36.05 56.59
CA GLN A 1219 -62.30 -34.84 56.03
C GLN A 1219 -61.43 -34.10 57.06
N ALA A 1220 -61.88 -34.00 58.33
CA ALA A 1220 -61.10 -33.38 59.39
C ALA A 1220 -59.79 -34.14 59.72
N VAL A 1221 -59.84 -35.48 59.75
CA VAL A 1221 -58.64 -36.32 59.98
C VAL A 1221 -57.66 -36.25 58.80
N LYS A 1222 -58.15 -36.17 57.55
CA LYS A 1222 -57.31 -35.95 56.35
C LYS A 1222 -56.64 -34.57 56.35
N MET A 1223 -57.37 -33.51 56.71
CA MET A 1223 -56.78 -32.15 56.83
C MET A 1223 -55.74 -32.08 57.95
N MET A 1224 -55.92 -32.82 59.05
CA MET A 1224 -54.95 -32.83 60.16
C MET A 1224 -53.67 -33.59 59.80
N THR A 1225 -53.78 -34.72 59.09
CA THR A 1225 -52.61 -35.50 58.60
C THR A 1225 -51.85 -34.80 57.46
N GLN A 1226 -52.54 -34.04 56.59
CA GLN A 1226 -51.90 -33.22 55.55
C GLN A 1226 -51.20 -31.98 56.12
N ASN A 1227 -51.79 -31.31 57.12
CA ASN A 1227 -51.12 -30.20 57.80
C ASN A 1227 -49.87 -30.64 58.58
N THR A 1228 -49.84 -31.87 59.13
CA THR A 1228 -48.65 -32.41 59.80
C THR A 1228 -47.50 -32.68 58.83
N THR A 1229 -47.77 -33.26 57.65
CA THR A 1229 -46.72 -33.54 56.64
C THR A 1229 -46.15 -32.26 56.03
N VAL A 1230 -47.00 -31.24 55.82
CA VAL A 1230 -46.57 -29.89 55.40
C VAL A 1230 -45.69 -29.23 56.47
N THR A 1231 -46.07 -29.34 57.75
CA THR A 1231 -45.30 -28.80 58.88
C THR A 1231 -43.94 -29.49 59.02
N GLU A 1232 -43.87 -30.82 58.88
CA GLU A 1232 -42.62 -31.59 58.91
C GLU A 1232 -41.68 -31.22 57.76
N SER A 1233 -42.23 -30.98 56.57
CA SER A 1233 -41.47 -30.54 55.39
C SER A 1233 -40.86 -29.15 55.58
N ILE A 1234 -41.60 -28.21 56.16
CA ILE A 1234 -41.09 -26.87 56.49
C ILE A 1234 -40.00 -26.94 57.57
N LEU A 1235 -40.20 -27.76 58.61
CA LEU A 1235 -39.20 -27.99 59.67
C LEU A 1235 -37.94 -28.68 59.16
N LYS A 1236 -38.03 -29.46 58.08
CA LYS A 1236 -36.87 -30.05 57.41
C LYS A 1236 -36.05 -28.96 56.72
N PHE A 1237 -36.67 -28.11 55.90
CA PHE A 1237 -35.99 -26.99 55.25
C PHE A 1237 -35.39 -25.99 56.24
N GLU A 1238 -36.08 -25.69 57.35
CA GLU A 1238 -35.56 -24.82 58.40
C GLU A 1238 -34.31 -25.41 59.08
N ARG A 1239 -34.30 -26.71 59.37
CA ARG A 1239 -33.13 -27.40 59.97
C ARG A 1239 -31.95 -27.43 59.00
N GLU A 1240 -32.19 -27.79 57.74
CA GLU A 1240 -31.14 -27.85 56.71
C GLU A 1240 -30.51 -26.48 56.45
N PHE A 1241 -31.33 -25.44 56.31
CA PHE A 1241 -30.86 -24.07 56.11
C PHE A 1241 -30.05 -23.54 57.30
N ASN A 1242 -30.55 -23.71 58.52
CA ASN A 1242 -29.86 -23.23 59.72
C ASN A 1242 -28.56 -24.00 59.99
N ALA A 1243 -28.52 -25.32 59.72
CA ALA A 1243 -27.31 -26.12 59.86
C ALA A 1243 -26.19 -25.68 58.90
N GLU A 1244 -26.53 -25.42 57.63
CA GLU A 1244 -25.56 -24.93 56.66
C GLU A 1244 -25.11 -23.50 56.96
N LEU A 1245 -26.02 -22.62 57.40
CA LEU A 1245 -25.70 -21.25 57.80
C LEU A 1245 -24.77 -21.20 59.02
N GLN A 1246 -25.00 -22.05 60.03
CA GLN A 1246 -24.12 -22.19 61.19
C GLN A 1246 -22.74 -22.74 60.80
N SER A 1247 -22.67 -23.63 59.81
CA SER A 1247 -21.40 -24.16 59.31
C SER A 1247 -20.55 -23.13 58.56
N LEU A 1248 -21.16 -22.07 58.02
CA LEU A 1248 -20.48 -20.98 57.31
C LEU A 1248 -19.71 -20.05 58.28
N GLY A 1249 -20.27 -19.79 59.47
CA GLY A 1249 -19.69 -18.89 60.46
C GLY A 1249 -18.24 -19.18 60.88
N PRO A 1250 -17.89 -20.42 61.30
CA PRO A 1250 -16.52 -20.74 61.69
C PRO A 1250 -15.52 -20.67 60.53
N ILE A 1251 -15.94 -21.05 59.30
CA ILE A 1251 -15.10 -20.99 58.09
C ILE A 1251 -14.80 -19.54 57.69
N LEU A 1252 -15.78 -18.65 57.86
CA LEU A 1252 -15.57 -17.21 57.67
C LEU A 1252 -14.64 -16.64 58.75
N SER A 1253 -14.81 -17.05 60.02
CA SER A 1253 -13.98 -16.56 61.13
C SER A 1253 -12.51 -17.00 61.03
N SER A 1254 -12.23 -18.24 60.60
CA SER A 1254 -10.86 -18.74 60.42
C SER A 1254 -10.15 -18.07 59.24
N ASN A 1255 -10.85 -17.86 58.12
CA ASN A 1255 -10.29 -17.17 56.95
C ASN A 1255 -10.22 -15.64 57.12
N SER A 1256 -11.04 -15.05 58.00
CA SER A 1256 -11.05 -13.61 58.30
C SER A 1256 -9.74 -13.09 58.92
N GLN A 1257 -8.96 -13.96 59.56
CA GLN A 1257 -7.64 -13.61 60.10
C GLN A 1257 -6.59 -13.37 59.00
N ALA A 1258 -6.76 -13.99 57.84
CA ALA A 1258 -5.86 -13.84 56.70
C ALA A 1258 -6.33 -12.73 55.72
N GLU A 1259 -7.64 -12.46 55.66
CA GLU A 1259 -8.25 -11.61 54.65
C GLU A 1259 -9.34 -10.69 55.26
N PRO A 1260 -9.07 -9.37 55.39
CA PRO A 1260 -9.92 -8.46 56.17
C PRO A 1260 -11.31 -8.23 55.56
N TYR A 1261 -11.49 -8.38 54.24
CA TYR A 1261 -12.79 -8.19 53.58
C TYR A 1261 -13.83 -9.26 53.98
N LEU A 1262 -13.39 -10.45 54.41
CA LEU A 1262 -14.29 -11.52 54.90
C LEU A 1262 -14.91 -11.20 56.27
N THR A 1263 -14.31 -10.28 57.05
CA THR A 1263 -14.88 -9.82 58.32
C THR A 1263 -16.20 -9.06 58.12
N HIS A 1264 -16.27 -8.22 57.08
CA HIS A 1264 -17.48 -7.49 56.70
C HIS A 1264 -18.60 -8.45 56.29
N LEU A 1265 -18.29 -9.48 55.49
CA LEU A 1265 -19.27 -10.50 55.11
C LEU A 1265 -19.76 -11.30 56.33
N ALA A 1266 -18.88 -11.65 57.27
CA ALA A 1266 -19.25 -12.31 58.51
C ALA A 1266 -20.19 -11.46 59.39
N GLN A 1267 -19.93 -10.15 59.51
CA GLN A 1267 -20.77 -9.22 60.26
C GLN A 1267 -22.19 -9.11 59.69
N TRP A 1268 -22.32 -9.02 58.36
CA TRP A 1268 -23.61 -8.84 57.67
C TRP A 1268 -24.45 -10.12 57.58
N ILE A 1269 -23.82 -11.29 57.43
CA ILE A 1269 -24.54 -12.58 57.34
C ILE A 1269 -24.91 -13.11 58.73
N LEU A 1270 -24.02 -13.00 59.72
CA LEU A 1270 -24.25 -13.54 61.06
C LEU A 1270 -24.95 -12.54 62.00
N GLY A 1271 -25.00 -11.25 61.63
CA GLY A 1271 -25.63 -10.21 62.45
C GLY A 1271 -24.94 -9.99 63.80
N ILE A 1272 -23.68 -10.40 63.96
CA ILE A 1272 -22.91 -10.16 65.17
C ILE A 1272 -22.39 -8.71 65.10
N ARG A 1273 -23.15 -7.80 65.71
CA ARG A 1273 -22.61 -6.55 66.20
C ARG A 1273 -21.69 -6.93 67.37
N ASN A 1274 -20.38 -6.94 67.15
CA ASN A 1274 -19.44 -6.88 68.27
C ASN A 1274 -19.63 -5.51 68.91
N ASP A 1275 -20.43 -5.44 69.98
CA ASP A 1275 -20.28 -4.39 70.97
C ASP A 1275 -18.98 -4.67 71.74
N GLN A 1276 -17.86 -4.17 71.21
CA GLN A 1276 -16.68 -3.75 71.97
C GLN A 1276 -16.00 -2.57 71.28
#